data_AF-A0AA36MM02-F1
#
_entry.id   AF-A0AA36MM02-F1
#
_cell.length_a   1.000
_cell.length_b   1.000
_cell.length_c   1.000
_cell.angle_alpha   90.00
_cell.angle_beta   90.00
_cell.angle_gamma   90.00
#
_symmetry.space_group_name_H-M   'P 1'
#
loop_
_entity.id
_entity.type
_entity.pdbx_description
1 polymer ?
#
loop_
_entity_poly.entity_id
_entity_poly.type
_entity_poly.pdbx_seq_one_letter_code
_entity_poly.pdbx_strand_id
1 'polypeptide(L)'
;MRDPRAKIPIFPKDPVCRNFYAELLRWPSRYRDYYCCERPADAAIACGKPDWKGCRNHLWDLSSFGEEEVRRLCYSIRDVLEMKGMFYMGRVRRSLRVAFHRKHPGECMPNAPLRALGYTSAGGCFANIRSGKPLSSLMKIGYVPGGNVYSNKIVLMDEAHNLVRSQTQYAEQLQRLRRLLYEAKHLVLAGFTGTPILSEPSEGRQLLDIVKGCLAPEGDEGFLSSFPMRPQPLFPISLPRGLPDGALTLQRKKQLVRKMEMKGEALKVYDLKRRLGLPSRRLRAYCNVSIFHAAFHDGKAGSKARILAYPEDCCPKLLGIAQAVLASEQKAVIMIGRTSGYVVMLELMKHLASQADPPVGVATMNELSEFNHCSNIRGEIYRVLVADSLQCSEGVSFLSVRRTFLADVPVAPSGFIQQTGRAIRMYGHRGLPEEEQTVTTQLFVSILPKWMRSSSLACWALRAQKKHSSGKEVEKRARILTARMNRAGISSLEDLKARLDAHGARRQRSRENLSAEDVLTFLEQNGLWEEARLLRSADKKDKEKAQAAEETQALQNGASRESLRGESTELLKGGTLEEDEFANALANMLEEELPEEERQQEMEALKEEQDADDVDGEEGKKAKPLPPAPFASQAVATLAMSPEQVAQCLTETLQALRAALREADVEMPENDVQLAGSQEQAWRAPLVAVLEKSRRCAAFLGAARTALPNLDPALHDFNTLTLHQARGLRDEVAKVEKVETLRMAVAMIKEVKTMIADMQAPRSGSSASLPAASSVAVAGAAEPSASAPEAAASVPLAAAAVTAGAESEMRENGAKDGDEPMPPEREAHAPNTETPQAATQPQEAEASQPAPAPEATSAVQPTQLTPEERKARELAWRRRLARAFKELRRSEHAKAALEVAAPGLMEKTVAAEAKALETKETPEEEEEDSDLLSLGLGPEHVKRLHDELARLLEQAEKGAAKPRAMVRAMQMLFLADSASEAIASLKPETADEEALNQLTERTEEFAPALEAMRSLAVDKDVFAHLAEDLAEEHGEVHESESEASDLNKELVKKNEPAPVVLPEGWRMEWVKRKKKEMREFLDPEGNRYRTVREVRAALLEHEARQAALQAAKARQEALAAAPKRRRLRGKSSSQLFDMADPALGGTPASAPGPNPPAEDDFAEDLLKALGMEAEAPPAPAPPAPPAPPDQAESTLQTGLKVRLTELGQMGRLGDRNADGCWECFLEVGGKVMAKESDFELADPSVAKRKANPPPARRVRARGRGKAEVAPSQLGEDSD
;
A
#
# COMPACT_ATOMS: atom_id res chain seq x y z
N MET A 1 -28.74 -25.65 12.53
CA MET A 1 -28.47 -26.79 11.61
C MET A 1 -29.70 -27.47 10.98
N ARG A 2 -30.90 -27.54 11.61
CA ARG A 2 -32.04 -28.34 11.07
C ARG A 2 -32.63 -27.84 9.73
N ASP A 3 -32.49 -26.55 9.41
CA ASP A 3 -33.02 -25.91 8.20
C ASP A 3 -32.57 -26.60 6.88
N PRO A 4 -33.44 -26.76 5.86
CA PRO A 4 -33.12 -27.40 4.57
C PRO A 4 -32.51 -26.49 3.49
N ARG A 5 -32.41 -25.17 3.70
CA ARG A 5 -31.72 -24.22 2.79
C ARG A 5 -30.21 -24.44 2.82
N ALA A 6 -29.52 -24.19 1.71
CA ALA A 6 -28.05 -24.31 1.64
C ALA A 6 -27.34 -23.23 2.48
N LYS A 7 -26.19 -23.57 3.07
CA LYS A 7 -25.41 -22.69 3.97
C LYS A 7 -24.23 -22.11 3.20
N ILE A 8 -24.10 -20.80 3.21
CA ILE A 8 -23.09 -20.07 2.44
C ILE A 8 -22.36 -19.08 3.36
N PRO A 9 -21.34 -19.53 4.10
CA PRO A 9 -20.36 -18.64 4.71
C PRO A 9 -19.60 -17.86 3.63
N ILE A 10 -19.42 -16.55 3.85
CA ILE A 10 -18.66 -15.65 2.98
C ILE A 10 -17.57 -14.99 3.83
N PHE A 11 -16.31 -15.09 3.39
CA PHE A 11 -15.13 -14.59 4.10
C PHE A 11 -14.30 -13.65 3.21
N PRO A 12 -13.55 -12.69 3.79
CA PRO A 12 -12.79 -11.71 3.00
C PRO A 12 -11.68 -12.32 2.14
N LYS A 13 -11.05 -13.43 2.58
CA LYS A 13 -9.87 -14.03 1.92
C LYS A 13 -9.90 -15.56 2.00
N ASP A 14 -9.39 -16.25 0.98
CA ASP A 14 -9.37 -17.73 0.93
C ASP A 14 -8.62 -18.43 2.09
N PRO A 15 -7.55 -17.87 2.70
CA PRO A 15 -6.99 -18.43 3.94
C PRO A 15 -8.00 -18.48 5.09
N VAL A 16 -8.92 -17.52 5.18
CA VAL A 16 -9.99 -17.51 6.19
C VAL A 16 -11.05 -18.57 5.85
N CYS A 17 -11.38 -18.75 4.55
CA CYS A 17 -12.19 -19.90 4.10
C CYS A 17 -11.57 -21.25 4.52
N ARG A 18 -10.23 -21.39 4.46
CA ARG A 18 -9.53 -22.60 4.94
C ARG A 18 -9.59 -22.71 6.46
N ASN A 19 -9.33 -21.63 7.19
CA ASN A 19 -9.40 -21.62 8.66
C ASN A 19 -10.78 -22.03 9.18
N PHE A 20 -11.85 -21.54 8.56
CA PHE A 20 -13.22 -21.98 8.85
C PHE A 20 -13.41 -23.50 8.68
N TYR A 21 -12.81 -24.12 7.66
CA TYR A 21 -12.88 -25.58 7.50
C TYR A 21 -12.01 -26.35 8.52
N ALA A 22 -10.91 -25.76 8.99
CA ALA A 22 -10.13 -26.31 10.10
C ALA A 22 -10.93 -26.25 11.42
N GLU A 23 -11.52 -25.09 11.76
CA GLU A 23 -12.40 -24.98 12.92
C GLU A 23 -13.63 -25.90 12.83
N LEU A 24 -14.22 -26.08 11.64
CA LEU A 24 -15.32 -27.03 11.44
C LEU A 24 -14.92 -28.51 11.65
N LEU A 25 -13.62 -28.83 11.57
CA LEU A 25 -13.06 -30.11 12.00
C LEU A 25 -12.73 -30.14 13.50
N ARG A 26 -12.26 -29.03 14.09
CA ARG A 26 -12.00 -28.93 15.54
C ARG A 26 -13.26 -29.10 16.38
N TRP A 27 -14.36 -28.45 15.99
CA TRP A 27 -15.58 -28.38 16.81
C TRP A 27 -16.62 -29.48 16.50
N PRO A 28 -17.23 -30.11 17.53
CA PRO A 28 -18.33 -31.08 17.35
C PRO A 28 -19.50 -30.51 16.55
N SER A 29 -19.79 -31.09 15.38
CA SER A 29 -20.90 -30.65 14.54
C SER A 29 -21.45 -31.77 13.65
N ARG A 30 -22.72 -31.69 13.26
CA ARG A 30 -23.32 -32.66 12.32
C ARG A 30 -22.69 -32.62 10.93
N TYR A 31 -22.01 -31.53 10.59
CA TYR A 31 -21.23 -31.41 9.36
C TYR A 31 -19.90 -32.17 9.48
N ARG A 32 -19.21 -32.07 10.64
CA ARG A 32 -18.07 -32.93 10.97
C ARG A 32 -18.48 -34.41 10.95
N ASP A 33 -19.51 -34.79 11.70
CA ASP A 33 -19.98 -36.19 11.78
C ASP A 33 -20.26 -36.79 10.38
N TYR A 34 -20.93 -36.03 9.51
CA TYR A 34 -21.21 -36.45 8.13
C TYR A 34 -19.94 -36.61 7.29
N TYR A 35 -19.00 -35.66 7.40
CA TYR A 35 -17.69 -35.79 6.76
C TYR A 35 -16.96 -37.05 7.22
N CYS A 36 -16.96 -37.33 8.52
CA CYS A 36 -16.25 -38.48 9.10
C CYS A 36 -16.91 -39.83 8.78
N CYS A 37 -18.21 -39.84 8.46
CA CYS A 37 -18.88 -41.01 7.88
C CYS A 37 -18.43 -41.28 6.44
N GLU A 38 -18.30 -40.24 5.59
CA GLU A 38 -17.92 -40.41 4.18
C GLU A 38 -16.40 -40.54 3.98
N ARG A 39 -15.58 -40.01 4.89
CA ARG A 39 -14.11 -40.03 4.87
C ARG A 39 -13.52 -40.50 6.22
N PRO A 40 -13.78 -41.74 6.65
CA PRO A 40 -13.33 -42.23 7.96
C PRO A 40 -11.80 -42.23 8.10
N ALA A 41 -11.04 -42.45 7.02
CA ALA A 41 -9.58 -42.40 7.05
C ALA A 41 -9.02 -40.98 7.32
N ASP A 42 -9.56 -39.95 6.65
CA ASP A 42 -9.16 -38.57 6.92
C ASP A 42 -9.61 -38.11 8.31
N ALA A 43 -10.77 -38.58 8.78
CA ALA A 43 -11.26 -38.30 10.13
C ALA A 43 -10.39 -38.95 11.21
N ALA A 44 -9.94 -40.20 11.00
CA ALA A 44 -9.03 -40.89 11.91
C ALA A 44 -7.66 -40.18 12.02
N ILE A 45 -7.17 -39.63 10.91
CA ILE A 45 -6.00 -38.74 10.89
C ILE A 45 -6.31 -37.49 11.70
N ALA A 46 -7.36 -36.74 11.35
CA ALA A 46 -7.70 -35.43 11.94
C ALA A 46 -8.03 -35.46 13.45
N CYS A 47 -8.37 -36.63 14.01
CA CYS A 47 -8.63 -36.79 15.45
C CYS A 47 -7.54 -37.56 16.21
N GLY A 48 -6.50 -38.05 15.51
CA GLY A 48 -5.42 -38.84 16.10
C GLY A 48 -5.83 -40.23 16.63
N LYS A 49 -6.97 -40.77 16.20
CA LYS A 49 -7.50 -42.08 16.66
C LYS A 49 -8.03 -42.93 15.49
N PRO A 50 -7.82 -44.26 15.49
CA PRO A 50 -8.31 -45.13 14.41
C PRO A 50 -9.83 -45.18 14.29
N ASP A 51 -10.56 -44.97 15.39
CA ASP A 51 -12.01 -44.67 15.38
C ASP A 51 -12.27 -43.27 15.94
N TRP A 52 -12.80 -42.40 15.08
CA TRP A 52 -13.16 -41.02 15.42
C TRP A 52 -14.41 -40.94 16.31
N LYS A 53 -15.25 -41.99 16.37
CA LYS A 53 -16.48 -41.98 17.18
C LYS A 53 -16.18 -41.91 18.67
N GLY A 54 -15.11 -42.57 19.12
CA GLY A 54 -14.56 -42.46 20.47
C GLY A 54 -13.97 -41.09 20.85
N CYS A 55 -14.11 -40.09 19.98
CA CYS A 55 -13.85 -38.67 20.25
C CYS A 55 -14.86 -37.74 19.55
N ARG A 56 -16.06 -38.23 19.20
CA ARG A 56 -17.09 -37.47 18.47
C ARG A 56 -17.46 -36.14 19.13
N ASN A 57 -17.53 -36.13 20.47
CA ASN A 57 -17.94 -34.97 21.25
C ASN A 57 -16.75 -34.10 21.70
N HIS A 58 -15.51 -34.49 21.37
CA HIS A 58 -14.33 -33.76 21.82
C HIS A 58 -14.00 -32.62 20.85
N LEU A 59 -13.41 -31.54 21.36
CA LEU A 59 -12.61 -30.65 20.52
C LEU A 59 -11.43 -31.48 19.97
N TRP A 60 -11.17 -31.41 18.67
CA TRP A 60 -9.99 -32.03 18.07
C TRP A 60 -8.91 -30.98 17.97
N ASP A 61 -7.70 -31.30 18.42
CA ASP A 61 -6.57 -30.41 18.14
C ASP A 61 -5.99 -30.72 16.75
N LEU A 62 -5.63 -29.65 16.04
CA LEU A 62 -4.99 -29.68 14.73
C LEU A 62 -3.62 -28.97 14.74
N SER A 63 -3.11 -28.56 15.91
CA SER A 63 -1.81 -27.88 16.08
C SER A 63 -0.63 -28.73 15.59
N SER A 64 -0.71 -30.05 15.75
CA SER A 64 0.35 -31.02 15.48
C SER A 64 0.53 -31.39 14.00
N PHE A 65 -0.34 -30.91 13.10
CA PHE A 65 -0.27 -31.19 11.67
C PHE A 65 0.46 -30.08 10.91
N GLY A 66 1.32 -30.46 9.95
CA GLY A 66 1.90 -29.51 9.01
C GLY A 66 0.84 -28.83 8.14
N GLU A 67 1.08 -27.58 7.71
CA GLU A 67 0.09 -26.78 6.99
C GLU A 67 -0.42 -27.47 5.71
N GLU A 68 0.39 -28.30 5.05
CA GLU A 68 -0.01 -29.07 3.88
C GLU A 68 -1.05 -30.16 4.19
N GLU A 69 -0.97 -30.80 5.36
CA GLU A 69 -1.95 -31.79 5.81
C GLU A 69 -3.23 -31.12 6.26
N VAL A 70 -3.15 -30.02 7.02
CA VAL A 70 -4.34 -29.21 7.35
C VAL A 70 -5.03 -28.75 6.06
N ARG A 71 -4.27 -28.28 5.06
CA ARG A 71 -4.77 -27.88 3.74
C ARG A 71 -5.41 -29.05 2.98
N ARG A 72 -4.84 -30.25 3.04
CA ARG A 72 -5.40 -31.51 2.48
C ARG A 72 -6.75 -31.85 3.12
N LEU A 73 -6.81 -31.84 4.45
CA LEU A 73 -8.04 -32.09 5.23
C LEU A 73 -9.11 -31.04 4.93
N CYS A 74 -8.77 -29.75 4.91
CA CYS A 74 -9.68 -28.65 4.55
C CYS A 74 -10.30 -28.82 3.15
N TYR A 75 -9.53 -29.29 2.14
CA TYR A 75 -10.09 -29.59 0.82
C TYR A 75 -10.97 -30.84 0.83
N SER A 76 -10.59 -31.90 1.55
CA SER A 76 -11.39 -33.12 1.70
C SER A 76 -12.76 -32.83 2.33
N ILE A 77 -12.82 -32.08 3.45
CA ILE A 77 -14.11 -31.70 4.07
C ILE A 77 -14.93 -30.78 3.16
N ARG A 78 -14.32 -29.74 2.56
CA ARG A 78 -15.00 -28.84 1.62
C ARG A 78 -15.74 -29.60 0.52
N ASP A 79 -15.06 -30.56 -0.12
CA ASP A 79 -15.62 -31.24 -1.30
C ASP A 79 -16.71 -32.26 -0.94
N VAL A 80 -16.69 -32.81 0.28
CA VAL A 80 -17.80 -33.62 0.84
C VAL A 80 -18.99 -32.73 1.23
N LEU A 81 -18.76 -31.60 1.91
CA LEU A 81 -19.83 -30.72 2.40
C LEU A 81 -20.54 -29.93 1.30
N GLU A 82 -19.97 -29.84 0.09
CA GLU A 82 -20.70 -29.40 -1.11
C GLU A 82 -21.77 -30.39 -1.59
N MET A 83 -21.70 -31.67 -1.18
CA MET A 83 -22.70 -32.70 -1.49
C MET A 83 -23.01 -32.80 -3.00
N LYS A 84 -21.97 -32.73 -3.83
CA LYS A 84 -22.05 -32.71 -5.31
C LYS A 84 -22.89 -33.90 -5.82
N GLY A 85 -23.84 -33.62 -6.70
CA GLY A 85 -24.76 -34.63 -7.26
C GLY A 85 -25.88 -35.13 -6.32
N MET A 86 -25.85 -34.80 -5.03
CA MET A 86 -26.87 -35.28 -4.07
C MET A 86 -28.22 -34.57 -4.21
N PHE A 87 -28.24 -33.41 -4.86
CA PHE A 87 -29.42 -32.55 -5.03
C PHE A 87 -29.97 -32.61 -6.45
N TYR A 88 -31.30 -32.66 -6.57
CA TYR A 88 -32.03 -32.58 -7.83
C TYR A 88 -33.28 -31.71 -7.64
N MET A 89 -33.49 -30.74 -8.55
CA MET A 89 -34.54 -29.70 -8.42
C MET A 89 -34.62 -29.09 -7.00
N GLY A 90 -33.45 -28.76 -6.45
CA GLY A 90 -33.30 -28.15 -5.12
C GLY A 90 -33.59 -29.05 -3.91
N ARG A 91 -33.86 -30.35 -4.09
CA ARG A 91 -34.13 -31.30 -3.00
C ARG A 91 -33.08 -32.42 -2.97
N VAL A 92 -32.77 -32.92 -1.77
CA VAL A 92 -31.94 -34.13 -1.59
C VAL A 92 -32.63 -35.32 -2.28
N ARG A 93 -31.87 -36.08 -3.09
CA ARG A 93 -32.36 -37.35 -3.68
C ARG A 93 -32.67 -38.37 -2.57
N ARG A 94 -33.93 -38.81 -2.46
CA ARG A 94 -34.38 -39.78 -1.43
C ARG A 94 -33.55 -41.06 -1.42
N SER A 95 -33.16 -41.57 -2.61
CA SER A 95 -32.31 -42.75 -2.76
C SER A 95 -30.95 -42.58 -2.08
N LEU A 96 -30.28 -41.45 -2.26
CA LEU A 96 -28.97 -41.17 -1.64
C LEU A 96 -29.09 -40.98 -0.13
N ARG A 97 -30.17 -40.35 0.35
CA ARG A 97 -30.45 -40.28 1.81
C ARG A 97 -30.65 -41.68 2.41
N VAL A 98 -31.42 -42.56 1.76
CA VAL A 98 -31.62 -43.95 2.21
C VAL A 98 -30.31 -44.74 2.14
N ALA A 99 -29.51 -44.58 1.08
CA ALA A 99 -28.20 -45.21 0.95
C ALA A 99 -27.24 -44.79 2.08
N PHE A 100 -27.22 -43.50 2.46
CA PHE A 100 -26.44 -43.03 3.60
C PHE A 100 -26.87 -43.69 4.91
N HIS A 101 -28.17 -43.70 5.25
CA HIS A 101 -28.66 -44.31 6.49
C HIS A 101 -28.48 -45.84 6.52
N ARG A 102 -28.42 -46.51 5.35
CA ARG A 102 -28.08 -47.94 5.23
C ARG A 102 -26.58 -48.20 5.41
N LYS A 103 -25.72 -47.29 4.94
CA LYS A 103 -24.25 -47.36 5.09
C LYS A 103 -23.81 -46.96 6.52
N HIS A 104 -24.54 -46.05 7.14
CA HIS A 104 -24.24 -45.45 8.44
C HIS A 104 -25.52 -45.42 9.32
N PRO A 105 -25.96 -46.57 9.86
CA PRO A 105 -27.10 -46.62 10.75
C PRO A 105 -26.88 -45.78 12.01
N GLY A 106 -27.92 -45.07 12.44
CA GLY A 106 -27.89 -44.11 13.56
C GLY A 106 -27.36 -42.72 13.21
N GLU A 107 -26.63 -42.54 12.11
CA GLU A 107 -25.96 -41.28 11.81
C GLU A 107 -26.86 -40.24 11.09
N CYS A 108 -26.81 -38.99 11.55
CA CYS A 108 -27.66 -37.90 11.09
C CYS A 108 -27.07 -37.14 9.89
N MET A 109 -27.48 -37.49 8.67
CA MET A 109 -27.11 -36.74 7.46
C MET A 109 -27.61 -35.26 7.52
N PRO A 110 -26.79 -34.25 7.20
CA PRO A 110 -27.22 -32.85 7.17
C PRO A 110 -28.29 -32.59 6.12
N ASN A 111 -29.23 -31.67 6.41
CA ASN A 111 -30.38 -31.42 5.54
C ASN A 111 -30.05 -30.62 4.27
N ALA A 112 -28.90 -29.93 4.22
CA ALA A 112 -28.44 -29.13 3.09
C ALA A 112 -26.91 -28.97 3.11
N PRO A 113 -26.26 -28.66 1.97
CA PRO A 113 -24.81 -28.52 1.90
C PRO A 113 -24.33 -27.23 2.55
N LEU A 114 -23.01 -27.15 2.72
CA LEU A 114 -22.30 -26.03 3.32
C LEU A 114 -21.03 -25.75 2.51
N ARG A 115 -20.91 -24.54 1.96
CA ARG A 115 -19.74 -24.12 1.17
C ARG A 115 -19.32 -22.70 1.51
N ALA A 116 -18.10 -22.55 2.03
CA ALA A 116 -17.46 -21.26 2.21
C ALA A 116 -17.02 -20.66 0.86
N LEU A 117 -17.20 -19.34 0.70
CA LEU A 117 -16.85 -18.56 -0.48
C LEU A 117 -16.04 -17.31 -0.08
N GLY A 118 -15.13 -16.86 -0.96
CA GLY A 118 -14.65 -15.48 -0.91
C GLY A 118 -15.72 -14.50 -1.43
N TYR A 119 -15.76 -13.25 -0.94
CA TYR A 119 -16.65 -12.19 -1.45
C TYR A 119 -16.64 -12.08 -3.00
N THR A 120 -15.46 -12.18 -3.59
CA THR A 120 -15.22 -12.16 -5.05
C THR A 120 -15.92 -13.31 -5.78
N SER A 121 -15.87 -14.52 -5.21
CA SER A 121 -16.55 -15.70 -5.74
C SER A 121 -18.06 -15.59 -5.57
N ALA A 122 -18.51 -15.06 -4.43
CA ALA A 122 -19.92 -14.89 -4.07
C ALA A 122 -20.63 -13.86 -4.98
N GLY A 123 -19.98 -12.72 -5.28
CA GLY A 123 -20.49 -11.72 -6.23
C GLY A 123 -20.24 -12.05 -7.70
N GLY A 124 -19.18 -12.82 -7.99
CA GLY A 124 -18.75 -13.21 -9.33
C GLY A 124 -19.33 -14.56 -9.80
N CYS A 125 -18.46 -15.57 -9.93
CA CYS A 125 -18.77 -16.79 -10.66
C CYS A 125 -19.89 -17.66 -10.04
N PHE A 126 -20.11 -17.61 -8.72
CA PHE A 126 -21.24 -18.31 -8.09
C PHE A 126 -22.57 -17.60 -8.36
N ALA A 127 -22.57 -16.29 -8.55
CA ALA A 127 -23.76 -15.50 -8.87
C ALA A 127 -24.15 -15.54 -10.36
N ASN A 128 -23.35 -16.17 -11.23
CA ASN A 128 -23.64 -16.24 -12.66
C ASN A 128 -24.79 -17.20 -12.97
N ILE A 129 -25.78 -16.69 -13.71
CA ILE A 129 -26.91 -17.45 -14.27
C ILE A 129 -26.62 -17.65 -15.77
N ARG A 130 -26.71 -18.89 -16.27
CA ARG A 130 -26.61 -19.24 -17.69
C ARG A 130 -27.83 -20.08 -18.07
N SER A 131 -28.47 -19.76 -19.19
CA SER A 131 -29.70 -20.45 -19.66
C SER A 131 -30.79 -20.55 -18.57
N GLY A 132 -31.02 -19.43 -17.86
CA GLY A 132 -32.03 -19.31 -16.80
C GLY A 132 -31.74 -20.08 -15.50
N LYS A 133 -30.54 -20.66 -15.32
CA LYS A 133 -30.16 -21.45 -14.13
C LYS A 133 -28.80 -20.98 -13.60
N PRO A 134 -28.54 -20.98 -12.26
CA PRO A 134 -27.22 -20.67 -11.72
C PRO A 134 -26.18 -21.63 -12.27
N LEU A 135 -24.96 -21.18 -12.50
CA LEU A 135 -23.88 -22.04 -12.97
C LEU A 135 -23.49 -23.05 -11.87
N SER A 136 -23.24 -22.52 -10.66
CA SER A 136 -22.88 -23.29 -9.47
C SER A 136 -23.98 -24.27 -9.05
N SER A 137 -23.59 -25.51 -8.73
CA SER A 137 -24.48 -26.56 -8.20
C SER A 137 -25.11 -26.19 -6.86
N LEU A 138 -24.35 -25.49 -6.00
CA LEU A 138 -24.80 -24.98 -4.70
C LEU A 138 -25.99 -24.02 -4.86
N MET A 139 -25.87 -23.05 -5.76
CA MET A 139 -26.86 -21.98 -5.92
C MET A 139 -28.19 -22.48 -6.51
N LYS A 140 -28.17 -23.58 -7.27
CA LYS A 140 -29.38 -24.26 -7.78
C LYS A 140 -30.31 -24.77 -6.67
N ILE A 141 -29.85 -24.86 -5.42
CA ILE A 141 -30.66 -25.34 -4.29
C ILE A 141 -31.57 -24.22 -3.79
N GLY A 142 -32.89 -24.42 -3.88
CA GLY A 142 -33.89 -23.40 -3.55
C GLY A 142 -34.00 -22.25 -4.57
N TYR A 143 -33.28 -22.31 -5.69
CA TYR A 143 -33.41 -21.31 -6.77
C TYR A 143 -34.74 -21.46 -7.53
N VAL A 144 -35.37 -20.34 -7.81
CA VAL A 144 -36.57 -20.22 -8.66
C VAL A 144 -36.12 -19.68 -10.03
N PRO A 145 -36.54 -20.27 -11.17
CA PRO A 145 -36.20 -19.75 -12.51
C PRO A 145 -36.51 -18.26 -12.67
N GLY A 146 -35.53 -17.48 -13.13
CA GLY A 146 -35.64 -16.02 -13.28
C GLY A 146 -35.49 -15.24 -11.96
N GLY A 147 -35.41 -15.92 -10.81
CA GLY A 147 -35.24 -15.30 -9.51
C GLY A 147 -33.78 -15.06 -9.11
N ASN A 148 -33.59 -14.39 -7.98
CA ASN A 148 -32.29 -14.15 -7.38
C ASN A 148 -31.64 -15.46 -6.86
N VAL A 149 -30.32 -15.62 -7.08
CA VAL A 149 -29.53 -16.79 -6.67
C VAL A 149 -29.42 -16.98 -5.16
N TYR A 150 -29.49 -15.90 -4.37
CA TYR A 150 -29.44 -15.94 -2.90
C TYR A 150 -30.82 -16.13 -2.24
N SER A 151 -31.90 -16.14 -3.02
CA SER A 151 -33.22 -16.52 -2.52
C SER A 151 -33.22 -17.96 -1.97
N ASN A 152 -33.97 -18.18 -0.89
CA ASN A 152 -34.06 -19.44 -0.16
C ASN A 152 -32.69 -20.00 0.32
N LYS A 153 -31.75 -19.14 0.75
CA LYS A 153 -30.45 -19.53 1.34
C LYS A 153 -30.34 -19.16 2.81
N ILE A 154 -29.30 -19.68 3.47
CA ILE A 154 -28.72 -19.09 4.68
C ILE A 154 -27.33 -18.58 4.30
N VAL A 155 -27.09 -17.28 4.45
CA VAL A 155 -25.79 -16.63 4.22
C VAL A 155 -25.25 -16.13 5.56
N LEU A 156 -23.98 -16.40 5.81
CA LEU A 156 -23.24 -15.90 6.99
C LEU A 156 -22.04 -15.13 6.44
N MET A 157 -21.77 -13.92 6.93
CA MET A 157 -20.72 -13.05 6.36
C MET A 157 -19.76 -12.58 7.45
N ASP A 158 -18.47 -12.88 7.29
CA ASP A 158 -17.39 -12.42 8.15
C ASP A 158 -16.74 -11.15 7.58
N GLU A 159 -16.33 -10.24 8.47
CA GLU A 159 -15.94 -8.86 8.14
C GLU A 159 -16.96 -8.17 7.20
N ALA A 160 -18.24 -8.22 7.58
CA ALA A 160 -19.43 -7.79 6.81
C ALA A 160 -19.31 -6.39 6.16
N HIS A 161 -18.54 -5.49 6.77
CA HIS A 161 -18.18 -4.17 6.25
C HIS A 161 -17.56 -4.18 4.84
N ASN A 162 -17.02 -5.31 4.38
CA ASN A 162 -16.54 -5.46 3.01
C ASN A 162 -17.65 -5.27 1.95
N LEU A 163 -18.93 -5.34 2.32
CA LEU A 163 -20.03 -4.97 1.42
C LEU A 163 -20.01 -3.48 1.04
N VAL A 164 -19.72 -2.59 2.00
CA VAL A 164 -19.83 -1.12 1.82
C VAL A 164 -18.54 -0.45 1.33
N ARG A 165 -17.40 -1.16 1.35
CA ARG A 165 -16.11 -0.68 0.80
C ARG A 165 -16.26 -0.23 -0.66
N SER A 166 -16.17 1.09 -0.89
CA SER A 166 -16.18 1.72 -2.22
C SER A 166 -14.88 1.46 -2.99
N GLN A 167 -13.73 1.71 -2.35
CA GLN A 167 -12.40 1.64 -2.98
C GLN A 167 -11.78 0.22 -2.89
N THR A 168 -12.18 -0.69 -3.79
CA THR A 168 -11.50 -1.99 -3.94
C THR A 168 -11.37 -2.42 -5.41
N GLN A 169 -10.37 -3.25 -5.69
CA GLN A 169 -10.23 -3.97 -6.97
C GLN A 169 -11.37 -4.96 -7.29
N TYR A 170 -12.36 -5.08 -6.40
CA TYR A 170 -13.51 -5.98 -6.51
C TYR A 170 -14.85 -5.23 -6.41
N ALA A 171 -14.86 -3.92 -6.67
CA ALA A 171 -16.02 -3.05 -6.50
C ALA A 171 -17.27 -3.57 -7.24
N GLU A 172 -17.12 -4.03 -8.48
CA GLU A 172 -18.22 -4.63 -9.27
C GLU A 172 -18.81 -5.88 -8.62
N GLN A 173 -17.96 -6.82 -8.16
CA GLN A 173 -18.42 -8.06 -7.56
C GLN A 173 -19.08 -7.78 -6.20
N LEU A 174 -18.58 -6.79 -5.45
CA LEU A 174 -19.17 -6.33 -4.19
C LEU A 174 -20.50 -5.59 -4.42
N GLN A 175 -20.60 -4.71 -5.43
CA GLN A 175 -21.85 -4.03 -5.80
C GLN A 175 -22.91 -5.02 -6.28
N ARG A 176 -22.52 -6.01 -7.08
CA ARG A 176 -23.39 -7.11 -7.51
C ARG A 176 -23.81 -8.00 -6.34
N LEU A 177 -22.92 -8.30 -5.39
CA LEU A 177 -23.25 -9.04 -4.18
C LEU A 177 -24.22 -8.25 -3.29
N ARG A 178 -23.97 -6.95 -3.05
CA ARG A 178 -24.89 -6.05 -2.35
C ARG A 178 -26.30 -6.11 -2.93
N ARG A 179 -26.45 -5.85 -4.23
CA ARG A 179 -27.75 -5.91 -4.92
C ARG A 179 -28.40 -7.29 -4.78
N LEU A 180 -27.64 -8.37 -4.98
CA LEU A 180 -28.15 -9.73 -4.88
C LEU A 180 -28.48 -10.19 -3.45
N LEU A 181 -27.94 -9.56 -2.40
CA LEU A 181 -28.40 -9.81 -1.02
C LEU A 181 -29.66 -8.98 -0.72
N TYR A 182 -29.65 -7.69 -1.08
CA TYR A 182 -30.76 -6.75 -0.91
C TYR A 182 -32.06 -7.20 -1.60
N GLU A 183 -31.97 -7.79 -2.80
CA GLU A 183 -33.12 -8.31 -3.58
C GLU A 183 -33.55 -9.76 -3.21
N ALA A 184 -32.90 -10.42 -2.25
CA ALA A 184 -33.09 -11.86 -2.01
C ALA A 184 -34.37 -12.18 -1.23
N LYS A 185 -35.18 -13.14 -1.71
CA LYS A 185 -36.44 -13.54 -1.06
C LYS A 185 -36.27 -14.80 -0.22
N HIS A 186 -36.79 -14.78 1.01
CA HIS A 186 -36.64 -15.85 2.01
C HIS A 186 -35.17 -16.23 2.30
N LEU A 187 -34.27 -15.25 2.19
CA LEU A 187 -32.91 -15.31 2.72
C LEU A 187 -32.97 -15.29 4.26
N VAL A 188 -32.02 -15.95 4.92
CA VAL A 188 -31.55 -15.54 6.25
C VAL A 188 -30.10 -15.11 6.08
N LEU A 189 -29.81 -13.88 6.50
CA LEU A 189 -28.50 -13.24 6.40
C LEU A 189 -28.07 -12.88 7.82
N ALA A 190 -26.82 -13.18 8.17
CA ALA A 190 -26.17 -12.67 9.36
C ALA A 190 -24.78 -12.15 8.99
N GLY A 191 -24.47 -10.91 9.39
CA GLY A 191 -23.17 -10.27 9.17
C GLY A 191 -22.44 -10.06 10.49
N PHE A 192 -21.17 -10.44 10.54
CA PHE A 192 -20.28 -10.23 11.67
C PHE A 192 -19.20 -9.22 11.24
N THR A 193 -18.93 -8.20 12.05
CA THR A 193 -17.88 -7.21 11.78
C THR A 193 -17.44 -6.52 13.07
N GLY A 194 -16.12 -6.34 13.24
CA GLY A 194 -15.58 -5.52 14.34
C GLY A 194 -15.56 -4.02 14.04
N THR A 195 -15.79 -3.63 12.77
CA THR A 195 -15.81 -2.24 12.31
C THR A 195 -16.94 -2.07 11.28
N PRO A 196 -18.18 -1.77 11.69
CA PRO A 196 -19.30 -1.60 10.74
C PRO A 196 -19.17 -0.34 9.88
N ILE A 197 -18.47 0.68 10.38
CA ILE A 197 -18.10 1.92 9.69
C ILE A 197 -16.59 1.89 9.39
N LEU A 198 -16.18 2.37 8.21
CA LEU A 198 -14.81 2.31 7.72
C LEU A 198 -14.19 3.68 7.43
N SER A 199 -14.94 4.51 6.72
CA SER A 199 -14.51 5.73 6.00
C SER A 199 -15.52 6.88 6.15
N GLU A 200 -16.82 6.56 6.19
CA GLU A 200 -17.91 7.55 6.23
C GLU A 200 -19.05 7.07 7.15
N PRO A 201 -19.64 7.92 8.02
CA PRO A 201 -20.76 7.53 8.90
C PRO A 201 -21.95 6.87 8.18
N SER A 202 -22.18 7.24 6.91
CA SER A 202 -23.20 6.69 6.00
C SER A 202 -23.07 5.18 5.76
N GLU A 203 -21.85 4.63 5.85
CA GLU A 203 -21.57 3.20 5.59
C GLU A 203 -22.28 2.27 6.58
N GLY A 204 -22.44 2.70 7.84
CA GLY A 204 -23.13 1.93 8.87
C GLY A 204 -24.62 1.76 8.55
N ARG A 205 -25.27 2.83 8.07
CA ARG A 205 -26.64 2.80 7.55
C ARG A 205 -26.74 1.93 6.31
N GLN A 206 -25.87 2.15 5.32
CA GLN A 206 -25.88 1.36 4.08
C GLN A 206 -25.72 -0.14 4.37
N LEU A 207 -24.84 -0.53 5.30
CA LEU A 207 -24.64 -1.93 5.70
C LEU A 207 -25.91 -2.52 6.32
N LEU A 208 -26.58 -1.77 7.21
CA LEU A 208 -27.85 -2.17 7.82
C LEU A 208 -28.97 -2.35 6.77
N ASP A 209 -29.08 -1.44 5.81
CA ASP A 209 -30.09 -1.53 4.74
C ASP A 209 -29.85 -2.72 3.80
N ILE A 210 -28.58 -3.08 3.54
CA ILE A 210 -28.24 -4.31 2.80
C ILE A 210 -28.58 -5.58 3.59
N VAL A 211 -28.45 -5.55 4.93
CA VAL A 211 -28.80 -6.68 5.82
C VAL A 211 -30.33 -6.83 5.96
N LYS A 212 -31.06 -5.71 6.06
CA LYS A 212 -32.53 -5.64 6.06
C LYS A 212 -33.13 -6.14 4.74
N GLY A 213 -32.61 -5.65 3.61
CA GLY A 213 -33.11 -5.99 2.27
C GLY A 213 -34.42 -5.28 1.92
N CYS A 214 -34.82 -5.33 0.64
CA CYS A 214 -35.91 -4.52 0.08
C CYS A 214 -37.34 -4.89 0.53
N LEU A 215 -37.48 -5.81 1.50
CA LEU A 215 -38.75 -6.29 2.03
C LEU A 215 -38.83 -6.19 3.57
N ALA A 216 -37.86 -5.55 4.22
CA ALA A 216 -37.91 -5.27 5.65
C ALA A 216 -38.93 -4.17 5.98
N PRO A 217 -39.47 -4.14 7.22
CA PRO A 217 -40.19 -2.97 7.72
C PRO A 217 -39.24 -1.77 7.86
N GLU A 218 -39.82 -0.57 7.98
CA GLU A 218 -39.07 0.68 8.10
C GLU A 218 -38.21 0.72 9.37
N GLY A 219 -38.73 0.23 10.51
CA GLY A 219 -38.00 0.13 11.78
C GLY A 219 -36.75 -0.76 11.74
N ASP A 220 -35.71 -0.35 12.45
CA ASP A 220 -34.39 -1.04 12.50
C ASP A 220 -34.23 -2.02 13.68
N GLU A 221 -35.18 -2.00 14.62
CA GLU A 221 -35.26 -2.94 15.73
C GLU A 221 -35.32 -4.39 15.22
N GLY A 222 -34.64 -5.30 15.91
CA GLY A 222 -34.54 -6.72 15.52
C GLY A 222 -33.35 -7.06 14.61
N PHE A 223 -32.72 -6.07 13.97
CA PHE A 223 -31.68 -6.32 12.94
C PHE A 223 -30.24 -6.18 13.42
N LEU A 224 -29.99 -5.53 14.56
CA LEU A 224 -28.65 -5.29 15.08
C LEU A 224 -28.45 -5.95 16.45
N SER A 225 -27.32 -6.64 16.58
CA SER A 225 -26.77 -7.18 17.83
C SER A 225 -25.40 -6.53 18.03
N SER A 226 -25.11 -6.08 19.25
CA SER A 226 -23.86 -5.39 19.57
C SER A 226 -23.32 -5.87 20.92
N PHE A 227 -22.02 -6.10 20.97
CA PHE A 227 -21.29 -6.27 22.23
C PHE A 227 -20.65 -4.91 22.56
N PRO A 228 -21.30 -4.03 23.34
CA PRO A 228 -20.82 -2.67 23.58
C PRO A 228 -19.53 -2.64 24.40
N MET A 229 -19.27 -3.70 25.18
CA MET A 229 -18.10 -3.82 26.04
C MET A 229 -17.34 -5.15 25.86
N ARG A 230 -16.12 -5.15 26.42
CA ARG A 230 -15.18 -6.28 26.42
C ARG A 230 -15.01 -6.72 27.88
N PRO A 231 -15.79 -7.70 28.38
CA PRO A 231 -15.75 -8.09 29.79
C PRO A 231 -14.39 -8.69 30.17
N GLN A 232 -13.86 -8.31 31.33
CA GLN A 232 -12.47 -8.56 31.74
C GLN A 232 -12.05 -10.04 31.81
N PRO A 233 -12.85 -11.02 32.29
CA PRO A 233 -12.44 -12.44 32.25
C PRO A 233 -12.35 -13.01 30.81
N LEU A 234 -12.86 -12.30 29.81
CA LEU A 234 -12.82 -12.70 28.40
C LEU A 234 -11.82 -11.88 27.57
N PHE A 235 -11.50 -10.64 27.94
CA PHE A 235 -10.65 -9.73 27.16
C PHE A 235 -9.66 -8.98 28.06
N PRO A 236 -8.40 -8.81 27.62
CA PRO A 236 -7.40 -8.08 28.41
C PRO A 236 -7.72 -6.57 28.50
N ILE A 237 -7.35 -5.97 29.63
CA ILE A 237 -7.51 -4.54 29.92
C ILE A 237 -6.74 -3.73 28.89
N SER A 238 -7.43 -2.86 28.17
CA SER A 238 -6.82 -1.97 27.19
C SER A 238 -6.39 -0.66 27.85
N LEU A 239 -5.11 -0.28 27.69
CA LEU A 239 -4.56 0.98 28.17
C LEU A 239 -4.03 1.85 27.01
N PRO A 240 -4.39 3.14 26.91
CA PRO A 240 -5.37 3.84 27.77
C PRO A 240 -6.81 3.33 27.66
N ARG A 241 -7.57 3.44 28.76
CA ARG A 241 -8.94 2.89 28.86
C ARG A 241 -9.90 3.47 27.82
N GLY A 242 -10.74 2.60 27.27
CA GLY A 242 -11.66 2.90 26.17
C GLY A 242 -11.05 2.76 24.78
N LEU A 243 -9.78 2.38 24.65
CA LEU A 243 -9.26 1.93 23.36
C LEU A 243 -9.68 0.48 23.05
N PRO A 244 -10.02 0.15 21.80
CA PRO A 244 -10.05 1.05 20.64
C PRO A 244 -11.41 1.69 20.35
N ASP A 245 -12.46 1.33 21.09
CA ASP A 245 -13.86 1.51 20.68
C ASP A 245 -14.45 2.91 20.98
N GLY A 246 -13.68 3.80 21.63
CA GLY A 246 -14.07 5.17 21.96
C GLY A 246 -13.15 6.23 21.33
N ALA A 247 -13.72 7.42 21.07
CA ALA A 247 -13.04 8.54 20.41
C ALA A 247 -11.71 8.95 21.06
N LEU A 248 -10.76 9.46 20.25
CA LEU A 248 -9.42 9.84 20.66
C LEU A 248 -9.35 11.22 21.34
N THR A 249 -10.15 11.42 22.38
CA THR A 249 -10.21 12.66 23.17
C THR A 249 -8.81 13.16 23.57
N LEU A 250 -8.65 14.46 23.79
CA LEU A 250 -7.35 15.07 24.10
C LEU A 250 -6.59 14.38 25.27
N GLN A 251 -7.30 13.82 26.25
CA GLN A 251 -6.71 13.03 27.33
C GLN A 251 -6.19 11.67 26.85
N ARG A 252 -7.00 10.91 26.08
CA ARG A 252 -6.55 9.64 25.45
C ARG A 252 -5.40 9.89 24.48
N LYS A 253 -5.45 10.96 23.68
CA LYS A 253 -4.39 11.42 22.77
C LYS A 253 -3.07 11.66 23.53
N LYS A 254 -3.11 12.31 24.71
CA LYS A 254 -1.93 12.49 25.59
C LYS A 254 -1.37 11.18 26.16
N GLN A 255 -2.21 10.18 26.43
CA GLN A 255 -1.77 8.89 27.00
C GLN A 255 -1.26 7.91 25.93
N LEU A 256 -1.90 7.90 24.75
CA LEU A 256 -1.59 7.04 23.62
C LEU A 256 -0.33 7.51 22.85
N VAL A 257 -0.16 8.82 22.66
CA VAL A 257 0.82 9.35 21.69
C VAL A 257 2.18 9.62 22.33
N ARG A 258 3.20 8.91 21.84
CA ARG A 258 4.62 9.21 22.08
C ARG A 258 5.13 10.13 20.97
N LYS A 259 5.42 11.39 21.32
CA LYS A 259 5.99 12.37 20.39
C LYS A 259 7.52 12.23 20.32
N MET A 260 8.05 12.12 19.10
CA MET A 260 9.49 11.97 18.83
C MET A 260 10.01 13.18 18.07
N GLU A 261 10.93 13.97 18.63
CA GLU A 261 11.53 15.10 17.92
C GLU A 261 12.43 14.60 16.77
N MET A 262 12.12 14.99 15.53
CA MET A 262 12.97 14.70 14.37
C MET A 262 14.22 15.56 14.42
N LYS A 263 15.39 14.93 14.41
CA LYS A 263 16.70 15.59 14.41
C LYS A 263 17.57 15.11 13.25
N GLY A 264 18.70 15.78 13.04
CA GLY A 264 19.77 15.29 12.18
C GLY A 264 19.35 15.07 10.73
N GLU A 265 19.74 13.94 10.16
CA GLU A 265 19.51 13.63 8.75
C GLU A 265 18.02 13.41 8.43
N ALA A 266 17.26 12.85 9.38
CA ALA A 266 15.80 12.67 9.25
C ALA A 266 15.09 14.02 9.07
N LEU A 267 15.40 15.02 9.91
CA LEU A 267 14.83 16.36 9.79
C LEU A 267 15.20 17.02 8.45
N LYS A 268 16.49 16.99 8.08
CA LYS A 268 17.00 17.58 6.84
C LYS A 268 16.34 16.96 5.60
N VAL A 269 16.19 15.64 5.56
CA VAL A 269 15.54 14.94 4.43
C VAL A 269 14.04 15.16 4.44
N TYR A 270 13.38 15.18 5.60
CA TYR A 270 11.94 15.42 5.71
C TYR A 270 11.55 16.79 5.10
N ASP A 271 12.19 17.88 5.53
CA ASP A 271 11.92 19.21 4.93
C ASP A 271 12.30 19.26 3.45
N LEU A 272 13.43 18.66 3.04
CA LEU A 272 13.82 18.61 1.63
C LEU A 272 12.76 17.89 0.77
N LYS A 273 12.19 16.79 1.25
CA LYS A 273 11.13 16.04 0.54
C LYS A 273 9.80 16.80 0.55
N ARG A 274 9.49 17.50 1.64
CA ARG A 274 8.30 18.37 1.73
C ARG A 274 8.39 19.57 0.79
N ARG A 275 9.57 20.19 0.65
CA ARG A 275 9.87 21.23 -0.37
C ARG A 275 9.79 20.73 -1.82
N LEU A 276 9.83 19.42 -2.05
CA LEU A 276 9.65 18.80 -3.37
C LEU A 276 8.19 18.40 -3.63
N GLY A 277 7.23 18.93 -2.88
CA GLY A 277 5.80 18.69 -3.10
C GLY A 277 5.36 17.23 -2.90
N LEU A 278 6.12 16.41 -2.15
CA LEU A 278 5.69 15.04 -1.88
C LEU A 278 4.39 15.06 -1.04
N PRO A 279 3.36 14.27 -1.42
CA PRO A 279 2.10 14.26 -0.69
C PRO A 279 2.27 13.67 0.71
N SER A 280 1.46 14.10 1.69
CA SER A 280 1.58 13.71 3.10
C SER A 280 1.61 12.19 3.34
N ARG A 281 0.87 11.41 2.52
CA ARG A 281 0.94 9.94 2.51
C ARG A 281 2.35 9.39 2.27
N ARG A 282 3.16 10.03 1.43
CA ARG A 282 4.59 9.67 1.22
C ARG A 282 5.52 10.32 2.25
N LEU A 283 5.19 11.52 2.74
CA LEU A 283 6.01 12.20 3.77
C LEU A 283 6.04 11.45 5.11
N ARG A 284 4.99 10.70 5.48
CA ARG A 284 4.99 9.83 6.68
C ARG A 284 6.09 8.75 6.66
N ALA A 285 6.47 8.23 5.50
CA ALA A 285 7.62 7.32 5.42
C ALA A 285 8.93 8.02 5.82
N TYR A 286 9.08 9.31 5.49
CA TYR A 286 10.21 10.15 5.90
C TYR A 286 10.11 10.66 7.35
N CYS A 287 8.93 10.57 7.99
CA CYS A 287 8.80 10.76 9.43
C CYS A 287 9.44 9.62 10.24
N ASN A 288 9.50 8.42 9.66
CA ASN A 288 10.13 7.24 10.28
C ASN A 288 11.64 7.17 9.99
N VAL A 289 12.08 7.45 8.75
CA VAL A 289 13.48 7.26 8.33
C VAL A 289 13.91 8.24 7.22
N SER A 290 15.15 8.71 7.28
CA SER A 290 15.81 9.65 6.35
C SER A 290 16.02 9.16 4.90
N ILE A 291 15.42 8.04 4.50
CA ILE A 291 15.59 7.43 3.17
C ILE A 291 14.28 6.87 2.60
N PHE A 292 14.26 6.64 1.29
CA PHE A 292 13.25 5.77 0.69
C PHE A 292 13.58 4.30 1.02
N HIS A 293 12.58 3.51 1.44
CA HIS A 293 12.77 2.15 1.99
C HIS A 293 13.59 1.21 1.08
N ALA A 294 13.50 1.34 -0.25
CA ALA A 294 14.26 0.49 -1.18
C ALA A 294 15.79 0.78 -1.20
N ALA A 295 16.25 1.89 -0.63
CA ALA A 295 17.67 2.20 -0.45
C ALA A 295 18.28 1.59 0.83
N PHE A 296 17.49 0.83 1.60
CA PHE A 296 17.96 0.09 2.77
C PHE A 296 18.43 -1.32 2.37
N HIS A 297 19.69 -1.40 1.93
CA HIS A 297 20.35 -2.64 1.56
C HIS A 297 21.86 -2.54 1.81
N ASP A 298 22.57 -3.67 1.73
CA ASP A 298 24.01 -3.78 2.00
C ASP A 298 24.92 -3.56 0.75
N GLY A 299 24.34 -3.34 -0.45
CA GLY A 299 25.10 -3.01 -1.67
C GLY A 299 25.77 -1.62 -1.65
N LYS A 300 26.69 -1.34 -2.59
CA LYS A 300 27.57 -0.14 -2.61
C LYS A 300 26.87 1.23 -2.50
N ALA A 301 25.65 1.39 -3.00
CA ALA A 301 24.85 2.62 -2.87
C ALA A 301 23.87 2.57 -1.68
N GLY A 302 24.01 1.57 -0.82
CA GLY A 302 23.10 1.20 0.24
C GLY A 302 23.33 1.98 1.52
N SER A 303 22.23 2.27 2.22
CA SER A 303 22.25 3.07 3.44
C SER A 303 22.22 2.26 4.73
N LYS A 304 22.13 0.92 4.67
CA LYS A 304 21.93 0.07 5.86
C LYS A 304 23.04 0.26 6.91
N ALA A 305 24.31 0.17 6.52
CA ALA A 305 25.44 0.39 7.44
C ALA A 305 25.38 1.78 8.11
N ARG A 306 25.15 2.85 7.33
CA ARG A 306 25.03 4.23 7.85
C ARG A 306 23.87 4.40 8.82
N ILE A 307 22.73 3.75 8.56
CA ILE A 307 21.51 3.89 9.37
C ILE A 307 21.59 3.07 10.66
N LEU A 308 22.29 1.93 10.65
CA LEU A 308 22.55 1.15 11.86
C LEU A 308 23.67 1.77 12.72
N ALA A 309 24.64 2.47 12.10
CA ALA A 309 25.69 3.21 12.82
C ALA A 309 25.18 4.54 13.46
N TYR A 310 24.25 5.23 12.80
CA TYR A 310 23.71 6.53 13.27
C TYR A 310 22.17 6.55 13.28
N PRO A 311 21.51 5.66 14.04
CA PRO A 311 20.05 5.53 14.04
C PRO A 311 19.35 6.75 14.64
N GLU A 312 20.01 7.49 15.53
CA GLU A 312 19.48 8.68 16.18
C GLU A 312 19.40 9.88 15.23
N ASP A 313 20.28 9.96 14.23
CA ASP A 313 20.20 10.94 13.14
C ASP A 313 19.36 10.46 11.96
N CYS A 314 19.36 9.15 11.69
CA CYS A 314 18.75 8.59 10.48
C CYS A 314 17.29 8.16 10.65
N CYS A 315 16.88 7.69 11.82
CA CYS A 315 15.55 7.18 12.12
C CYS A 315 15.16 7.32 13.62
N PRO A 316 15.26 8.54 14.21
CA PRO A 316 15.06 8.75 15.65
C PRO A 316 13.74 8.19 16.20
N LYS A 317 12.67 8.20 15.39
CA LYS A 317 11.38 7.60 15.76
C LYS A 317 11.44 6.06 15.86
N LEU A 318 12.09 5.38 14.92
CA LEU A 318 12.24 3.91 14.97
C LEU A 318 13.20 3.49 16.09
N LEU A 319 14.25 4.28 16.34
CA LEU A 319 15.11 4.11 17.51
C LEU A 319 14.33 4.24 18.83
N GLY A 320 13.49 5.27 18.97
CA GLY A 320 12.64 5.45 20.15
C GLY A 320 11.65 4.31 20.37
N ILE A 321 11.10 3.70 19.31
CA ILE A 321 10.28 2.49 19.40
C ILE A 321 11.12 1.31 19.89
N ALA A 322 12.30 1.07 19.31
CA ALA A 322 13.19 -0.01 19.73
C ALA A 322 13.62 0.15 21.20
N GLN A 323 13.98 1.36 21.63
CA GLN A 323 14.32 1.68 23.01
C GLN A 323 13.13 1.45 23.96
N ALA A 324 11.90 1.83 23.58
CA ALA A 324 10.71 1.58 24.39
C ALA A 324 10.32 0.08 24.48
N VAL A 325 10.73 -0.74 23.50
CA VAL A 325 10.62 -2.21 23.54
C VAL A 325 11.72 -2.84 24.40
N LEU A 326 12.95 -2.32 24.35
CA LEU A 326 14.06 -2.85 25.15
C LEU A 326 13.93 -2.51 26.63
N ALA A 327 13.46 -1.30 26.96
CA ALA A 327 13.14 -0.85 28.32
C ALA A 327 11.85 -1.48 28.91
N SER A 328 11.35 -2.59 28.33
CA SER A 328 10.14 -3.27 28.77
C SER A 328 10.27 -4.79 28.55
N GLU A 329 10.26 -5.57 29.63
CA GLU A 329 10.30 -7.04 29.60
C GLU A 329 9.02 -7.66 29.02
N GLN A 330 7.96 -6.88 28.92
CA GLN A 330 6.66 -7.31 28.41
C GLN A 330 6.68 -7.67 26.92
N LYS A 331 6.09 -8.83 26.57
CA LYS A 331 5.86 -9.29 25.20
C LYS A 331 5.18 -8.23 24.34
N ALA A 332 5.77 -7.92 23.19
CA ALA A 332 5.45 -6.77 22.36
C ALA A 332 5.18 -7.11 20.89
N VAL A 333 4.38 -6.27 20.22
CA VAL A 333 4.28 -6.24 18.76
C VAL A 333 4.51 -4.83 18.23
N ILE A 334 5.27 -4.70 17.14
CA ILE A 334 5.51 -3.43 16.43
C ILE A 334 4.79 -3.47 15.09
N MET A 335 3.80 -2.59 14.90
CA MET A 335 3.06 -2.43 13.64
C MET A 335 3.70 -1.34 12.78
N ILE A 336 4.28 -1.70 11.64
CA ILE A 336 4.90 -0.76 10.69
C ILE A 336 4.68 -1.19 9.24
N GLY A 337 4.32 -0.28 8.34
CA GLY A 337 4.07 -0.60 6.94
C GLY A 337 5.36 -0.86 6.17
N ARG A 338 5.32 -1.77 5.18
CA ARG A 338 6.47 -2.09 4.31
C ARG A 338 7.15 -0.85 3.73
N THR A 339 6.34 0.06 3.18
CA THR A 339 6.80 1.30 2.55
C THR A 339 7.34 2.34 3.54
N SER A 340 7.00 2.19 4.82
CA SER A 340 7.25 3.15 5.91
C SER A 340 8.50 2.81 6.72
N GLY A 341 9.21 1.73 6.38
CA GLY A 341 10.46 1.34 7.03
C GLY A 341 10.46 -0.02 7.74
N TYR A 342 9.52 -0.93 7.47
CA TYR A 342 9.49 -2.29 8.07
C TYR A 342 10.86 -2.99 8.12
N VAL A 343 11.62 -2.98 7.02
CA VAL A 343 12.94 -3.63 6.94
C VAL A 343 13.98 -2.90 7.81
N VAL A 344 13.89 -1.57 7.90
CA VAL A 344 14.74 -0.75 8.78
C VAL A 344 14.46 -1.07 10.25
N MET A 345 13.18 -1.09 10.62
CA MET A 345 12.74 -1.43 11.98
C MET A 345 13.14 -2.85 12.36
N LEU A 346 13.02 -3.83 11.47
CA LEU A 346 13.39 -5.22 11.74
C LEU A 346 14.91 -5.40 11.98
N GLU A 347 15.76 -4.84 11.11
CA GLU A 347 17.20 -4.97 11.26
C GLU A 347 17.73 -4.12 12.44
N LEU A 348 17.16 -2.94 12.68
CA LEU A 348 17.47 -2.11 13.86
C LEU A 348 17.06 -2.80 15.16
N MET A 349 15.86 -3.38 15.21
CA MET A 349 15.37 -4.12 16.38
C MET A 349 16.28 -5.31 16.66
N LYS A 350 16.66 -6.11 15.65
CA LYS A 350 17.62 -7.22 15.82
C LYS A 350 18.97 -6.75 16.35
N HIS A 351 19.54 -5.67 15.78
CA HIS A 351 20.85 -5.16 16.16
C HIS A 351 20.90 -4.76 17.65
N LEU A 352 19.93 -3.94 18.08
CA LEU A 352 19.83 -3.50 19.47
C LEU A 352 19.42 -4.64 20.41
N ALA A 353 18.57 -5.58 19.95
CA ALA A 353 18.18 -6.76 20.71
C ALA A 353 19.33 -7.76 20.94
N SER A 354 20.33 -7.81 20.05
CA SER A 354 21.55 -8.60 20.25
C SER A 354 22.59 -7.92 21.15
N GLN A 355 22.41 -6.63 21.45
CA GLN A 355 23.25 -5.83 22.35
C GLN A 355 22.63 -5.65 23.74
N ALA A 356 21.33 -5.93 23.88
CA ALA A 356 20.64 -5.93 25.16
C ALA A 356 21.12 -7.11 26.04
N ASP A 357 21.12 -6.88 27.36
CA ASP A 357 21.40 -7.91 28.36
C ASP A 357 20.15 -8.13 29.24
N PRO A 358 19.55 -9.33 29.27
CA PRO A 358 19.84 -10.47 28.39
C PRO A 358 19.41 -10.21 26.93
N PRO A 359 20.03 -10.89 25.94
CA PRO A 359 19.66 -10.75 24.53
C PRO A 359 18.20 -11.12 24.23
N VAL A 360 17.57 -10.38 23.32
CA VAL A 360 16.12 -10.40 23.11
C VAL A 360 15.73 -11.05 21.78
N GLY A 361 14.83 -12.03 21.81
CA GLY A 361 14.32 -12.67 20.60
C GLY A 361 13.38 -11.76 19.79
N VAL A 362 13.67 -11.60 18.49
CA VAL A 362 12.92 -10.77 17.54
C VAL A 362 12.28 -11.66 16.46
N ALA A 363 10.96 -11.84 16.53
CA ALA A 363 10.17 -12.58 15.55
C ALA A 363 9.71 -11.71 14.36
N THR A 364 9.41 -12.37 13.24
CA THR A 364 8.67 -11.81 12.10
C THR A 364 7.34 -12.55 11.93
N MET A 365 6.60 -12.22 10.87
CA MET A 365 5.37 -12.93 10.51
C MET A 365 5.56 -14.40 10.11
N ASN A 366 6.80 -14.86 9.85
CA ASN A 366 7.08 -16.28 9.59
C ASN A 366 7.09 -17.10 10.89
N GLU A 367 7.64 -16.53 11.97
CA GLU A 367 7.72 -17.14 13.30
C GLU A 367 6.44 -16.91 14.13
N LEU A 368 5.34 -16.42 13.53
CA LEU A 368 4.08 -16.08 14.24
C LEU A 368 3.54 -17.24 15.09
N SER A 369 3.64 -18.49 14.61
CA SER A 369 3.18 -19.67 15.37
C SER A 369 4.05 -19.94 16.61
N GLU A 370 5.36 -19.74 16.52
CA GLU A 370 6.29 -19.85 17.65
C GLU A 370 6.10 -18.68 18.63
N PHE A 371 5.90 -17.47 18.09
CA PHE A 371 5.60 -16.27 18.89
C PHE A 371 4.29 -16.42 19.68
N ASN A 372 3.24 -17.00 19.08
CA ASN A 372 1.96 -17.26 19.73
C ASN A 372 1.93 -18.56 20.57
N HIS A 373 3.04 -19.30 20.67
CA HIS A 373 3.08 -20.59 21.36
C HIS A 373 2.90 -20.47 22.89
N CYS A 374 2.37 -21.51 23.54
CA CYS A 374 2.19 -21.55 25.00
C CYS A 374 3.52 -21.54 25.78
N SER A 375 4.63 -21.94 25.16
CA SER A 375 5.99 -21.80 25.72
C SER A 375 6.63 -20.42 25.46
N ASN A 376 5.88 -19.47 24.90
CA ASN A 376 6.30 -18.08 24.66
C ASN A 376 5.23 -17.09 25.18
N ILE A 377 4.59 -17.40 26.31
CA ILE A 377 3.50 -16.57 26.86
C ILE A 377 4.03 -15.22 27.34
N ARG A 378 5.11 -15.19 28.12
CA ARG A 378 5.70 -13.93 28.66
C ARG A 378 6.64 -13.25 27.67
N GLY A 379 7.17 -13.97 26.67
CA GLY A 379 8.14 -13.50 25.68
C GLY A 379 9.52 -14.17 25.77
N GLU A 380 9.55 -15.39 26.30
CA GLU A 380 10.71 -16.19 26.73
C GLU A 380 11.64 -16.59 25.57
N ILE A 381 11.08 -16.81 24.38
CA ILE A 381 11.81 -17.15 23.14
C ILE A 381 11.84 -15.94 22.21
N TYR A 382 10.70 -15.27 22.05
CA TYR A 382 10.53 -14.07 21.23
C TYR A 382 9.73 -13.02 22.02
N ARG A 383 10.44 -12.02 22.55
CA ARG A 383 9.85 -10.92 23.32
C ARG A 383 9.17 -9.88 22.43
N VAL A 384 9.60 -9.74 21.18
CA VAL A 384 9.00 -8.80 20.22
C VAL A 384 8.76 -9.44 18.86
N LEU A 385 7.64 -9.11 18.22
CA LEU A 385 7.36 -9.42 16.82
C LEU A 385 7.24 -8.12 16.00
N VAL A 386 7.91 -8.06 14.85
CA VAL A 386 7.75 -6.95 13.88
C VAL A 386 6.74 -7.35 12.81
N ALA A 387 5.62 -6.62 12.76
CA ALA A 387 4.44 -6.92 11.94
C ALA A 387 4.23 -5.86 10.85
N ASP A 388 3.90 -6.30 9.63
CA ASP A 388 3.49 -5.41 8.55
C ASP A 388 2.07 -4.89 8.80
N SER A 389 1.94 -3.58 9.05
CA SER A 389 0.70 -2.94 9.52
C SER A 389 -0.49 -3.07 8.56
N LEU A 390 -0.24 -3.33 7.27
CA LEU A 390 -1.27 -3.57 6.24
C LEU A 390 -1.60 -5.06 6.04
N GLN A 391 -0.63 -5.96 6.24
CA GLN A 391 -0.88 -7.40 6.16
C GLN A 391 -1.59 -7.90 7.42
N CYS A 392 -1.30 -7.32 8.58
CA CYS A 392 -1.70 -7.84 9.88
C CYS A 392 -2.96 -7.18 10.47
N SER A 393 -3.46 -6.09 9.87
CA SER A 393 -4.73 -5.45 10.27
C SER A 393 -5.96 -6.34 10.03
N GLU A 394 -5.86 -7.36 9.18
CA GLU A 394 -6.93 -8.31 8.86
C GLU A 394 -6.47 -9.76 9.09
N GLY A 395 -7.32 -10.60 9.69
CA GLY A 395 -7.13 -12.06 9.79
C GLY A 395 -6.07 -12.59 10.78
N VAL A 396 -5.22 -11.74 11.36
CA VAL A 396 -4.21 -12.14 12.37
C VAL A 396 -4.76 -11.99 13.80
N SER A 397 -4.14 -12.64 14.79
CA SER A 397 -4.28 -12.38 16.23
C SER A 397 -2.93 -12.62 16.92
N PHE A 398 -2.61 -11.81 17.92
CA PHE A 398 -1.35 -11.89 18.68
C PHE A 398 -1.66 -12.23 20.14
N LEU A 399 -1.17 -13.38 20.62
CA LEU A 399 -1.55 -13.95 21.91
C LEU A 399 -0.55 -13.55 23.01
N SER A 400 -1.08 -13.24 24.19
CA SER A 400 -0.34 -12.80 25.39
C SER A 400 0.55 -11.56 25.17
N VAL A 401 0.27 -10.76 24.14
CA VAL A 401 0.99 -9.51 23.86
C VAL A 401 0.51 -8.40 24.79
N ARG A 402 1.42 -7.94 25.65
CA ARG A 402 1.17 -6.93 26.70
C ARG A 402 1.51 -5.50 26.24
N ARG A 403 2.25 -5.34 25.12
CA ARG A 403 2.57 -4.05 24.48
C ARG A 403 2.27 -4.03 22.97
N THR A 404 1.54 -3.03 22.50
CA THR A 404 1.33 -2.75 21.07
C THR A 404 1.93 -1.41 20.70
N PHE A 405 2.93 -1.41 19.82
CA PHE A 405 3.59 -0.21 19.31
C PHE A 405 3.14 0.05 17.87
N LEU A 406 2.47 1.18 17.64
CA LEU A 406 2.10 1.63 16.29
C LEU A 406 3.16 2.62 15.80
N ALA A 407 3.93 2.23 14.78
CA ALA A 407 4.92 3.10 14.15
C ALA A 407 4.28 4.04 13.13
N ASP A 408 3.29 3.56 12.37
CA ASP A 408 2.56 4.39 11.39
C ASP A 408 1.25 4.89 11.99
N VAL A 409 0.94 6.18 11.80
CA VAL A 409 -0.39 6.74 12.13
C VAL A 409 -1.42 6.19 11.14
N PRO A 410 -2.46 5.46 11.59
CA PRO A 410 -3.51 4.95 10.69
C PRO A 410 -4.27 6.07 9.98
N VAL A 411 -4.68 5.83 8.73
CA VAL A 411 -5.41 6.83 7.91
C VAL A 411 -6.88 6.94 8.31
N ALA A 412 -7.46 5.87 8.84
CA ALA A 412 -8.89 5.79 9.16
C ALA A 412 -9.08 5.19 10.57
N PRO A 413 -10.14 5.58 11.29
CA PRO A 413 -10.50 5.02 12.60
C PRO A 413 -10.60 3.49 12.57
N SER A 414 -11.22 2.95 11.52
CA SER A 414 -11.35 1.51 11.30
C SER A 414 -10.01 0.78 11.24
N GLY A 415 -9.00 1.36 10.57
CA GLY A 415 -7.65 0.82 10.53
C GLY A 415 -6.96 0.82 11.91
N PHE A 416 -7.15 1.88 12.70
CA PHE A 416 -6.67 1.97 14.07
C PHE A 416 -7.32 0.91 14.98
N ILE A 417 -8.66 0.78 14.93
CA ILE A 417 -9.43 -0.24 15.66
C ILE A 417 -8.99 -1.65 15.25
N GLN A 418 -8.83 -1.89 13.94
CA GLN A 418 -8.43 -3.20 13.42
C GLN A 418 -7.01 -3.60 13.81
N GLN A 419 -6.06 -2.68 13.91
CA GLN A 419 -4.66 -2.98 14.30
C GLN A 419 -4.51 -3.24 15.80
N THR A 420 -5.03 -2.33 16.63
CA THR A 420 -5.02 -2.46 18.11
C THR A 420 -5.82 -3.68 18.58
N GLY A 421 -6.98 -3.92 17.94
CA GLY A 421 -7.79 -5.11 18.12
C GLY A 421 -7.17 -6.41 17.61
N ARG A 422 -5.88 -6.48 17.25
CA ARG A 422 -5.16 -7.76 17.02
C ARG A 422 -4.51 -8.32 18.28
N ALA A 423 -4.16 -7.48 19.25
CA ALA A 423 -3.70 -7.89 20.57
C ALA A 423 -4.85 -8.00 21.59
N ILE A 424 -5.83 -7.08 21.51
CA ILE A 424 -7.02 -7.09 22.37
C ILE A 424 -8.05 -8.08 21.79
N ARG A 425 -7.84 -9.38 22.05
CA ARG A 425 -8.64 -10.51 21.53
C ARG A 425 -9.29 -11.30 22.67
N MET A 426 -10.47 -11.86 22.40
CA MET A 426 -11.16 -12.75 23.33
C MET A 426 -10.27 -13.98 23.64
N TYR A 427 -10.09 -14.28 24.92
CA TYR A 427 -9.15 -15.28 25.45
C TYR A 427 -7.67 -15.10 25.03
N GLY A 428 -7.29 -13.95 24.47
CA GLY A 428 -5.95 -13.70 23.94
C GLY A 428 -4.83 -13.85 24.98
N HIS A 429 -5.16 -13.67 26.25
CA HIS A 429 -4.23 -13.64 27.39
C HIS A 429 -4.54 -14.70 28.45
N ARG A 430 -5.37 -15.71 28.13
CA ARG A 430 -5.85 -16.74 29.10
C ARG A 430 -4.74 -17.56 29.78
N GLY A 431 -3.51 -17.52 29.28
CA GLY A 431 -2.33 -18.14 29.92
C GLY A 431 -1.53 -17.22 30.85
N LEU A 432 -1.98 -15.97 31.06
CA LEU A 432 -1.36 -15.00 31.97
C LEU A 432 -2.22 -14.82 33.24
N PRO A 433 -1.60 -14.54 34.40
CA PRO A 433 -2.28 -13.99 35.57
C PRO A 433 -3.09 -12.73 35.22
N GLU A 434 -4.17 -12.46 35.94
CA GLU A 434 -5.14 -11.40 35.61
C GLU A 434 -4.51 -10.00 35.61
N GLU A 435 -3.63 -9.74 36.57
CA GLU A 435 -2.81 -8.52 36.66
C GLU A 435 -1.87 -8.33 35.45
N GLU A 436 -1.54 -9.40 34.73
CA GLU A 436 -0.77 -9.37 33.48
C GLU A 436 -1.65 -9.38 32.22
N GLN A 437 -2.97 -9.56 32.32
CA GLN A 437 -3.90 -9.48 31.18
C GLN A 437 -4.20 -8.02 30.79
N THR A 438 -3.15 -7.22 30.61
CA THR A 438 -3.21 -5.80 30.21
C THR A 438 -2.45 -5.58 28.90
N VAL A 439 -3.08 -4.87 27.94
CA VAL A 439 -2.46 -4.42 26.68
C VAL A 439 -2.24 -2.91 26.71
N THR A 440 -0.99 -2.47 26.85
CA THR A 440 -0.63 -1.06 26.61
C THR A 440 -0.48 -0.80 25.12
N THR A 441 -1.25 0.13 24.56
CA THR A 441 -1.04 0.64 23.19
C THR A 441 -0.31 1.98 23.22
N GLN A 442 0.72 2.13 22.38
CA GLN A 442 1.42 3.41 22.17
C GLN A 442 1.55 3.70 20.67
N LEU A 443 1.19 4.92 20.27
CA LEU A 443 1.29 5.43 18.90
C LEU A 443 2.46 6.43 18.82
N PHE A 444 3.43 6.16 17.96
CA PHE A 444 4.60 7.02 17.82
C PHE A 444 4.39 8.03 16.69
N VAL A 445 4.65 9.30 16.98
CA VAL A 445 4.37 10.45 16.11
C VAL A 445 5.61 11.33 16.05
N SER A 446 6.21 11.47 14.87
CA SER A 446 7.33 12.41 14.69
C SER A 446 6.83 13.85 14.75
N ILE A 447 7.57 14.71 15.43
CA ILE A 447 7.31 16.15 15.54
C ILE A 447 8.54 16.95 15.09
N LEU A 448 8.37 18.20 14.66
CA LEU A 448 9.52 19.10 14.49
C LEU A 448 10.13 19.46 15.87
N PRO A 449 11.44 19.75 15.95
CA PRO A 449 12.06 20.25 17.16
C PRO A 449 11.35 21.46 17.76
N LYS A 450 11.38 21.60 19.09
CA LYS A 450 10.75 22.75 19.79
C LYS A 450 11.14 24.11 19.19
N TRP A 451 12.43 24.29 18.89
CA TRP A 451 12.97 25.54 18.32
C TRP A 451 12.39 25.89 16.93
N MET A 452 11.91 24.90 16.17
CA MET A 452 11.19 25.12 14.91
C MET A 452 9.69 25.35 15.12
N ARG A 453 9.03 24.54 15.98
CA ARG A 453 7.57 24.63 16.18
C ARG A 453 7.13 25.98 16.75
N SER A 454 7.99 26.65 17.51
CA SER A 454 7.72 27.97 18.08
C SER A 454 7.91 29.14 17.10
N SER A 455 8.41 28.94 15.87
CA SER A 455 8.64 30.05 14.94
C SER A 455 8.68 29.63 13.46
N SER A 456 7.83 30.27 12.65
CA SER A 456 7.87 30.21 11.17
C SER A 456 9.24 30.63 10.61
N LEU A 457 9.88 31.62 11.25
CA LEU A 457 11.22 32.10 10.91
C LEU A 457 12.30 31.02 11.11
N ALA A 458 12.15 30.14 12.10
CA ALA A 458 13.06 29.01 12.32
C ALA A 458 12.90 27.92 11.24
N CYS A 459 11.67 27.63 10.83
CA CYS A 459 11.41 26.76 9.66
C CYS A 459 12.01 27.34 8.37
N TRP A 460 11.91 28.65 8.16
CA TRP A 460 12.54 29.34 7.02
C TRP A 460 14.07 29.30 7.11
N ALA A 461 14.65 29.52 8.30
CA ALA A 461 16.10 29.50 8.54
C ALA A 461 16.73 28.12 8.27
N LEU A 462 16.01 27.02 8.53
CA LEU A 462 16.40 25.67 8.11
C LEU A 462 16.40 25.54 6.57
N ARG A 463 15.38 26.08 5.89
CA ARG A 463 15.26 26.02 4.42
C ARG A 463 16.34 26.82 3.70
N ALA A 464 16.83 27.90 4.30
CA ALA A 464 17.94 28.72 3.81
C ALA A 464 19.31 28.00 3.79
N GLN A 465 19.48 26.89 4.53
CA GLN A 465 20.76 26.20 4.67
C GLN A 465 21.21 25.43 3.41
N LYS A 466 22.53 25.24 3.30
CA LYS A 466 23.18 24.48 2.22
C LYS A 466 22.73 23.01 2.25
N LYS A 467 22.52 22.40 1.08
CA LYS A 467 21.98 21.03 0.94
C LYS A 467 23.00 19.90 1.20
N HIS A 468 24.30 20.20 1.24
CA HIS A 468 25.38 19.20 1.21
C HIS A 468 26.07 18.97 2.56
N SER A 469 25.72 19.74 3.58
CA SER A 469 26.16 19.61 4.97
C SER A 469 25.45 18.45 5.69
N SER A 470 25.97 18.01 6.83
CA SER A 470 25.32 16.97 7.65
C SER A 470 24.01 17.49 8.25
N GLY A 471 23.10 16.59 8.65
CA GLY A 471 21.85 17.00 9.33
C GLY A 471 22.09 17.81 10.61
N LYS A 472 23.00 17.33 11.48
CA LYS A 472 23.43 18.02 12.71
C LYS A 472 24.00 19.43 12.41
N GLU A 473 24.83 19.56 11.37
CA GLU A 473 25.41 20.84 10.96
C GLU A 473 24.35 21.81 10.40
N VAL A 474 23.40 21.31 9.60
CA VAL A 474 22.27 22.10 9.08
C VAL A 474 21.40 22.64 10.22
N GLU A 475 21.14 21.85 11.27
CA GLU A 475 20.48 22.35 12.47
C GLU A 475 21.31 23.41 13.21
N LYS A 476 22.61 23.18 13.47
CA LYS A 476 23.48 24.15 14.17
C LYS A 476 23.48 25.50 13.45
N ARG A 477 23.69 25.50 12.12
CA ARG A 477 23.65 26.72 11.28
C ARG A 477 22.27 27.39 11.27
N ALA A 478 21.17 26.62 11.20
CA ALA A 478 19.82 27.17 11.21
C ALA A 478 19.47 27.87 12.54
N ARG A 479 19.83 27.26 13.68
CA ARG A 479 19.65 27.88 15.01
C ARG A 479 20.47 29.17 15.15
N ILE A 480 21.72 29.17 14.68
CA ILE A 480 22.58 30.36 14.66
C ILE A 480 21.96 31.47 13.79
N LEU A 481 21.43 31.14 12.61
CA LEU A 481 20.75 32.10 11.73
C LEU A 481 19.50 32.70 12.39
N THR A 482 18.64 31.90 13.02
CA THR A 482 17.48 32.40 13.78
C THR A 482 17.91 33.30 14.95
N ALA A 483 18.96 32.92 15.69
CA ALA A 483 19.48 33.76 16.77
C ALA A 483 20.05 35.09 16.26
N ARG A 484 20.76 35.09 15.12
CA ARG A 484 21.25 36.30 14.44
C ARG A 484 20.11 37.20 13.97
N MET A 485 19.04 36.63 13.41
CA MET A 485 17.83 37.37 13.00
C MET A 485 17.10 38.02 14.19
N ASN A 486 16.95 37.29 15.29
CA ASN A 486 16.38 37.85 16.52
C ASN A 486 17.21 39.03 17.06
N ARG A 487 18.56 38.95 17.03
CA ARG A 487 19.45 40.07 17.39
C ARG A 487 19.32 41.28 16.44
N ALA A 488 19.00 41.04 15.17
CA ALA A 488 18.68 42.09 14.18
C ALA A 488 17.26 42.68 14.33
N GLY A 489 16.52 42.30 15.38
CA GLY A 489 15.13 42.70 15.62
C GLY A 489 14.13 42.10 14.62
N ILE A 490 14.51 41.02 13.92
CA ILE A 490 13.63 40.25 13.04
C ILE A 490 13.14 39.07 13.88
N SER A 491 11.97 39.22 14.52
CA SER A 491 11.43 38.25 15.48
C SER A 491 10.52 37.20 14.86
N SER A 492 9.92 37.54 13.71
CA SER A 492 8.89 36.78 13.00
C SER A 492 9.23 36.66 11.51
N LEU A 493 8.49 35.81 10.78
CA LEU A 493 8.63 35.76 9.32
C LEU A 493 7.95 36.95 8.65
N GLU A 494 6.93 37.48 9.32
CA GLU A 494 6.18 38.69 9.03
C GLU A 494 7.12 39.91 9.04
N ASP A 495 7.97 40.06 10.06
CA ASP A 495 9.05 41.07 10.09
C ASP A 495 9.99 40.91 8.90
N LEU A 496 10.42 39.68 8.62
CA LEU A 496 11.38 39.39 7.54
C LEU A 496 10.77 39.74 6.17
N LYS A 497 9.51 39.35 5.93
CA LYS A 497 8.74 39.66 4.70
C LYS A 497 8.57 41.17 4.55
N ALA A 498 8.06 41.86 5.57
CA ALA A 498 7.79 43.30 5.50
C ALA A 498 9.06 44.12 5.24
N ARG A 499 10.19 43.76 5.88
CA ARG A 499 11.49 44.41 5.61
C ARG A 499 12.01 44.09 4.20
N LEU A 500 11.82 42.86 3.72
CA LEU A 500 12.28 42.42 2.39
C LEU A 500 11.48 43.10 1.27
N ASP A 501 10.17 43.21 1.44
CA ASP A 501 9.26 43.93 0.54
C ASP A 501 9.59 45.43 0.50
N ALA A 502 9.83 46.04 1.66
CA ALA A 502 10.27 47.43 1.75
C ALA A 502 11.64 47.68 1.09
N HIS A 503 12.55 46.68 1.12
CA HIS A 503 13.82 46.75 0.39
C HIS A 503 13.61 46.65 -1.14
N GLY A 504 12.75 45.72 -1.59
CA GLY A 504 12.39 45.59 -3.01
C GLY A 504 11.75 46.86 -3.58
N ALA A 505 10.78 47.44 -2.86
CA ALA A 505 10.11 48.68 -3.25
C ALA A 505 11.10 49.86 -3.40
N ARG A 506 12.08 49.98 -2.50
CA ARG A 506 13.13 51.02 -2.58
C ARG A 506 14.05 50.88 -3.79
N ARG A 507 14.22 49.68 -4.36
CA ARG A 507 15.01 49.44 -5.57
C ARG A 507 14.27 49.83 -6.87
N GLN A 508 13.00 50.26 -6.80
CA GLN A 508 12.14 50.63 -7.94
C GLN A 508 12.02 49.56 -9.05
N ARG A 509 12.33 48.30 -8.75
CA ARG A 509 12.15 47.21 -9.71
C ARG A 509 10.70 46.76 -9.76
N SER A 510 10.31 46.29 -10.94
CA SER A 510 9.21 45.35 -11.16
C SER A 510 9.31 44.15 -10.21
N ARG A 511 8.25 43.35 -10.10
CA ARG A 511 8.11 42.22 -9.16
C ARG A 511 8.95 40.98 -9.55
N GLU A 512 10.21 41.23 -9.88
CA GLU A 512 11.20 40.30 -10.43
C GLU A 512 11.96 39.54 -9.33
N ASN A 513 12.74 38.55 -9.75
CA ASN A 513 13.58 37.77 -8.83
C ASN A 513 14.69 38.64 -8.22
N LEU A 514 14.70 38.76 -6.88
CA LEU A 514 15.83 39.35 -6.14
C LEU A 514 17.15 38.71 -6.59
N SER A 515 18.13 39.52 -6.97
CA SER A 515 19.47 39.05 -7.28
C SER A 515 20.24 38.66 -6.01
N ALA A 516 21.37 37.98 -6.17
CA ALA A 516 22.27 37.72 -5.05
C ALA A 516 22.79 39.04 -4.41
N GLU A 517 22.98 40.09 -5.20
CA GLU A 517 23.42 41.41 -4.73
C GLU A 517 22.33 42.15 -3.94
N ASP A 518 21.07 42.04 -4.34
CA ASP A 518 19.96 42.60 -3.55
C ASP A 518 19.84 41.89 -2.20
N VAL A 519 19.99 40.55 -2.19
CA VAL A 519 20.01 39.75 -0.95
C VAL A 519 21.20 40.12 -0.06
N LEU A 520 22.40 40.34 -0.63
CA LEU A 520 23.55 40.84 0.11
C LEU A 520 23.26 42.22 0.72
N THR A 521 22.80 43.16 -0.10
CA THR A 521 22.45 44.52 0.36
C THR A 521 21.40 44.49 1.47
N PHE A 522 20.40 43.62 1.36
CA PHE A 522 19.35 43.43 2.36
C PHE A 522 19.90 42.89 3.69
N LEU A 523 20.75 41.86 3.64
CA LEU A 523 21.39 41.29 4.84
C LEU A 523 22.25 42.34 5.55
N GLU A 524 23.07 43.07 4.80
CA GLU A 524 23.96 44.12 5.30
C GLU A 524 23.17 45.28 5.93
N GLN A 525 22.10 45.77 5.27
CA GLN A 525 21.19 46.78 5.83
C GLN A 525 20.45 46.34 7.10
N ASN A 526 20.34 45.04 7.36
CA ASN A 526 19.70 44.48 8.56
C ASN A 526 20.72 44.01 9.61
N GLY A 527 22.02 44.31 9.45
CA GLY A 527 23.05 43.91 10.42
C GLY A 527 23.44 42.43 10.35
N LEU A 528 22.96 41.67 9.36
CA LEU A 528 23.27 40.25 9.14
C LEU A 528 24.57 40.08 8.34
N TRP A 529 25.59 40.87 8.69
CA TRP A 529 26.88 40.98 8.00
C TRP A 529 27.58 39.63 7.81
N GLU A 530 27.49 38.73 8.79
CA GLU A 530 28.09 37.39 8.70
C GLU A 530 27.43 36.50 7.66
N GLU A 531 26.11 36.60 7.47
CA GLU A 531 25.41 35.86 6.41
C GLU A 531 25.75 36.44 5.03
N ALA A 532 25.98 37.75 4.96
CA ALA A 532 26.48 38.41 3.76
C ALA A 532 27.95 38.05 3.45
N ARG A 533 28.82 37.98 4.45
CA ARG A 533 30.22 37.49 4.35
C ARG A 533 30.25 36.06 3.84
N LEU A 534 29.47 35.16 4.45
CA LEU A 534 29.35 33.76 4.02
C LEU A 534 28.80 33.62 2.59
N LEU A 535 27.87 34.49 2.18
CA LEU A 535 27.34 34.53 0.82
C LEU A 535 28.40 35.05 -0.18
N ARG A 536 29.05 36.18 0.09
CA ARG A 536 30.16 36.76 -0.70
C ARG A 536 31.33 35.80 -0.88
N SER A 537 31.89 35.25 0.20
CA SER A 537 33.05 34.34 0.14
C SER A 537 32.75 33.07 -0.64
N ALA A 538 31.51 32.59 -0.57
CA ALA A 538 31.12 31.40 -1.30
C ALA A 538 30.71 31.69 -2.75
N ASP A 539 30.26 32.91 -3.11
CA ASP A 539 30.12 33.35 -4.50
C ASP A 539 31.51 33.61 -5.15
N LYS A 540 32.50 34.10 -4.38
CA LYS A 540 33.92 34.09 -4.80
C LYS A 540 34.35 32.67 -5.16
N LYS A 541 34.11 31.69 -4.26
CA LYS A 541 34.48 30.27 -4.48
C LYS A 541 33.75 29.56 -5.61
N ASP A 542 32.56 30.02 -6.01
CA ASP A 542 31.89 29.52 -7.21
C ASP A 542 32.41 30.19 -8.49
N LYS A 543 32.81 31.47 -8.43
CA LYS A 543 33.50 32.17 -9.54
C LYS A 543 34.90 31.57 -9.80
N GLU A 544 35.69 31.36 -8.76
CA GLU A 544 37.01 30.70 -8.83
C GLU A 544 36.89 29.31 -9.48
N LYS A 545 35.84 28.55 -9.13
CA LYS A 545 35.57 27.24 -9.75
C LYS A 545 35.09 27.33 -11.19
N ALA A 546 34.30 28.35 -11.54
CA ALA A 546 33.91 28.59 -12.92
C ALA A 546 35.13 28.95 -13.77
N GLN A 547 36.00 29.82 -13.28
CA GLN A 547 37.27 30.21 -13.92
C GLN A 547 38.21 29.00 -14.08
N ALA A 548 38.44 28.22 -13.03
CA ALA A 548 39.28 27.02 -13.12
C ALA A 548 38.69 25.95 -14.08
N ALA A 549 37.36 25.84 -14.17
CA ALA A 549 36.70 24.96 -15.14
C ALA A 549 36.81 25.49 -16.58
N GLU A 550 36.70 26.80 -16.78
CA GLU A 550 36.88 27.49 -18.06
C GLU A 550 38.33 27.41 -18.54
N GLU A 551 39.30 27.58 -17.65
CA GLU A 551 40.73 27.40 -17.90
C GLU A 551 41.06 25.94 -18.24
N THR A 552 40.53 24.98 -17.48
CA THR A 552 40.66 23.54 -17.80
C THR A 552 40.07 23.22 -19.18
N GLN A 553 38.91 23.81 -19.52
CA GLN A 553 38.26 23.63 -20.83
C GLN A 553 39.07 24.33 -21.95
N ALA A 554 39.67 25.49 -21.68
CA ALA A 554 40.55 26.19 -22.62
C ALA A 554 41.83 25.39 -22.91
N LEU A 555 42.45 24.79 -21.88
CA LEU A 555 43.62 23.91 -22.03
C LEU A 555 43.27 22.65 -22.84
N GLN A 556 42.13 22.00 -22.57
CA GLN A 556 41.66 20.85 -23.35
C GLN A 556 41.37 21.21 -24.82
N ASN A 557 40.76 22.37 -25.07
CA ASN A 557 40.54 22.89 -26.42
C ASN A 557 41.84 23.29 -27.13
N GLY A 558 42.85 23.76 -26.38
CA GLY A 558 44.19 24.08 -26.90
C GLY A 558 44.95 22.84 -27.35
N ALA A 559 45.09 21.84 -26.46
CA ALA A 559 45.75 20.57 -26.78
C ALA A 559 45.10 19.85 -27.96
N SER A 560 43.77 19.86 -28.04
CA SER A 560 42.99 19.32 -29.18
C SER A 560 43.29 20.02 -30.51
N ARG A 561 43.82 21.25 -30.47
CA ARG A 561 44.13 22.09 -31.65
C ARG A 561 45.58 21.97 -32.09
N GLU A 562 46.51 21.73 -31.17
CA GLU A 562 47.90 21.39 -31.50
C GLU A 562 48.05 19.96 -32.01
N SER A 563 47.26 19.01 -31.48
CA SER A 563 47.22 17.62 -31.96
C SER A 563 46.76 17.44 -33.43
N LEU A 564 46.35 18.52 -34.11
CA LEU A 564 46.02 18.55 -35.54
C LEU A 564 47.11 19.15 -36.43
N ARG A 565 48.25 19.59 -35.86
CA ARG A 565 49.48 19.89 -36.61
C ARG A 565 50.43 18.70 -36.55
N GLY A 566 50.22 17.74 -37.45
CA GLY A 566 51.11 16.60 -37.58
C GLY A 566 52.44 16.96 -38.27
N GLU A 567 53.53 16.92 -37.52
CA GLU A 567 54.85 16.54 -38.04
C GLU A 567 55.26 15.21 -37.41
N SER A 568 55.90 14.34 -38.20
CA SER A 568 56.28 12.99 -37.75
C SER A 568 57.70 12.97 -37.22
N THR A 569 57.92 12.32 -36.07
CA THR A 569 59.06 11.40 -35.90
C THR A 569 58.86 10.45 -34.73
N GLU A 570 59.54 9.32 -34.77
CA GLU A 570 59.54 8.28 -33.74
C GLU A 570 60.44 8.68 -32.56
N LEU A 571 60.08 8.31 -31.31
CA LEU A 571 60.89 7.40 -30.48
C LEU A 571 60.31 7.17 -29.06
N LEU A 572 60.86 6.13 -28.43
CA LEU A 572 60.78 5.72 -27.02
C LEU A 572 59.47 5.11 -26.47
N LYS A 573 59.65 3.92 -25.88
CA LYS A 573 58.72 3.24 -24.98
C LYS A 573 59.12 3.53 -23.53
N GLY A 574 58.13 3.56 -22.63
CA GLY A 574 58.33 3.31 -21.21
C GLY A 574 58.39 4.56 -20.34
N GLY A 575 57.58 4.55 -19.27
CA GLY A 575 57.45 5.68 -18.33
C GLY A 575 56.04 5.77 -17.77
N THR A 576 55.70 4.95 -16.78
CA THR A 576 54.52 5.18 -15.93
C THR A 576 54.98 5.83 -14.62
N LEU A 577 54.72 7.13 -14.45
CA LEU A 577 54.76 7.90 -13.21
C LEU A 577 54.14 9.29 -13.47
N GLU A 578 54.03 10.15 -12.45
CA GLU A 578 53.51 11.53 -12.51
C GLU A 578 51.98 11.70 -12.76
N GLU A 579 51.13 11.02 -11.97
CA GLU A 579 49.81 11.60 -11.59
C GLU A 579 49.86 12.28 -10.20
N ASP A 580 50.84 11.97 -9.33
CA ASP A 580 50.85 12.39 -7.93
C ASP A 580 51.30 13.85 -7.69
N GLU A 581 52.22 14.40 -8.49
CA GLU A 581 52.66 15.80 -8.31
C GLU A 581 51.55 16.82 -8.59
N PHE A 582 50.72 16.54 -9.61
CA PHE A 582 49.54 17.36 -9.92
C PHE A 582 48.48 17.29 -8.80
N ALA A 583 48.41 16.16 -8.08
CA ALA A 583 47.53 16.01 -6.93
C ALA A 583 48.03 16.85 -5.72
N ASN A 584 49.33 16.84 -5.46
CA ASN A 584 49.95 17.63 -4.39
C ASN A 584 49.88 19.15 -4.66
N ALA A 585 50.09 19.59 -5.90
CA ALA A 585 49.93 20.98 -6.30
C ALA A 585 48.50 21.51 -6.01
N LEU A 586 47.49 20.68 -6.25
CA LEU A 586 46.08 21.04 -6.00
C LEU A 586 45.69 21.01 -4.50
N ALA A 587 46.43 20.28 -3.67
CA ALA A 587 46.24 20.28 -2.22
C ALA A 587 46.78 21.58 -1.60
N ASN A 588 48.03 21.95 -1.94
CA ASN A 588 48.71 23.13 -1.40
C ASN A 588 48.06 24.47 -1.78
N MET A 589 47.17 24.49 -2.79
CA MET A 589 46.37 25.67 -3.18
C MET A 589 45.11 25.92 -2.34
N LEU A 590 44.79 25.08 -1.34
CA LEU A 590 43.53 25.15 -0.59
C LEU A 590 43.62 25.53 0.89
N GLU A 591 44.82 25.77 1.40
CA GLU A 591 45.08 26.22 2.78
C GLU A 591 45.44 27.71 2.81
N GLU A 592 44.43 28.57 2.65
CA GLU A 592 44.52 30.01 2.95
C GLU A 592 44.27 30.19 4.45
N GLU A 593 45.32 30.41 5.24
CA GLU A 593 45.21 30.47 6.71
C GLU A 593 44.49 31.73 7.21
N LEU A 594 43.49 31.54 8.09
CA LEU A 594 42.96 32.61 8.94
C LEU A 594 43.90 32.87 10.12
N PRO A 595 44.13 34.13 10.55
CA PRO A 595 45.04 34.47 11.63
C PRO A 595 44.77 33.70 12.93
N GLU A 596 45.83 33.28 13.63
CA GLU A 596 45.71 32.55 14.89
C GLU A 596 44.97 33.34 15.99
N GLU A 597 45.03 34.68 15.96
CA GLU A 597 44.36 35.55 16.94
C GLU A 597 42.82 35.43 16.89
N GLU A 598 42.21 35.32 15.69
CA GLU A 598 40.76 35.05 15.58
C GLU A 598 40.44 33.63 16.09
N ARG A 599 41.30 32.64 15.79
CA ARG A 599 41.14 31.24 16.27
C ARG A 599 41.24 31.13 17.79
N GLN A 600 42.13 31.89 18.44
CA GLN A 600 42.26 31.88 19.90
C GLN A 600 41.06 32.57 20.58
N GLN A 601 40.55 33.67 20.04
CA GLN A 601 39.36 34.34 20.58
C GLN A 601 38.07 33.51 20.40
N GLU A 602 37.88 32.80 19.27
CA GLU A 602 36.76 31.85 19.15
C GLU A 602 36.94 30.64 20.08
N MET A 603 38.17 30.12 20.29
CA MET A 603 38.38 28.98 21.19
C MET A 603 38.22 29.31 22.68
N GLU A 604 38.63 30.49 23.16
CA GLU A 604 38.33 30.91 24.54
C GLU A 604 36.82 31.09 24.76
N ALA A 605 36.11 31.72 23.81
CA ALA A 605 34.66 31.89 23.87
C ALA A 605 33.87 30.57 23.76
N LEU A 606 34.47 29.50 23.21
CA LEU A 606 33.86 28.17 23.12
C LEU A 606 34.19 27.26 24.31
N LYS A 607 35.33 27.47 24.98
CA LYS A 607 35.74 26.68 26.15
C LYS A 607 34.86 26.86 27.38
N GLU A 608 34.07 27.93 27.45
CA GLU A 608 33.21 28.22 28.60
C GLU A 608 31.82 27.54 28.54
N GLU A 609 31.47 26.83 27.44
CA GLU A 609 30.14 26.21 27.25
C GLU A 609 30.14 24.69 26.96
N GLN A 610 31.29 23.99 26.98
CA GLN A 610 31.34 22.57 26.55
C GLN A 610 32.52 21.74 27.12
N ASP A 611 32.33 21.14 28.31
CA ASP A 611 33.18 20.08 28.87
C ASP A 611 32.39 18.75 28.96
N ALA A 612 32.47 17.89 27.93
CA ALA A 612 32.27 16.42 28.00
C ALA A 612 32.47 15.73 26.62
N ASP A 613 33.18 14.60 26.64
CA ASP A 613 33.20 13.51 25.65
C ASP A 613 33.57 13.83 24.17
N ASP A 614 34.88 13.85 23.88
CA ASP A 614 35.46 13.61 22.55
C ASP A 614 36.26 12.29 22.54
N VAL A 615 36.14 11.50 21.46
CA VAL A 615 36.99 10.34 21.12
C VAL A 615 37.17 10.28 19.60
N ASP A 616 38.41 10.05 19.15
CA ASP A 616 38.84 10.25 17.76
C ASP A 616 38.20 9.35 16.70
N GLY A 617 38.26 9.79 15.43
CA GLY A 617 37.84 9.02 14.26
C GLY A 617 38.81 9.14 13.08
N GLU A 618 39.03 8.04 12.34
CA GLU A 618 39.89 8.00 11.15
C GLU A 618 39.17 8.43 9.85
N GLU A 619 39.95 8.97 8.90
CA GLU A 619 39.43 9.53 7.64
C GLU A 619 39.19 8.51 6.50
N GLY A 620 38.13 8.76 5.73
CA GLY A 620 37.73 7.93 4.58
C GLY A 620 38.26 8.40 3.22
N LYS A 621 39.02 7.54 2.52
CA LYS A 621 39.54 7.80 1.17
C LYS A 621 38.43 7.90 0.10
N LYS A 622 38.56 8.87 -0.82
CA LYS A 622 37.62 9.13 -1.93
C LYS A 622 38.05 8.39 -3.21
N ALA A 623 37.11 8.00 -4.08
CA ALA A 623 37.38 7.34 -5.36
C ALA A 623 36.54 7.91 -6.51
N LYS A 624 37.12 7.95 -7.73
CA LYS A 624 36.50 8.50 -8.96
C LYS A 624 35.23 7.72 -9.40
N PRO A 625 34.25 8.36 -10.06
CA PRO A 625 33.06 7.70 -10.60
C PRO A 625 33.34 6.95 -11.93
N LEU A 626 32.46 6.01 -12.28
CA LEU A 626 32.42 5.33 -13.58
C LEU A 626 31.02 5.51 -14.22
N PRO A 627 30.90 5.42 -15.56
CA PRO A 627 29.68 5.76 -16.28
C PRO A 627 28.53 4.75 -16.08
N PRO A 628 27.26 5.15 -16.26
CA PRO A 628 26.10 4.28 -16.07
C PRO A 628 25.91 3.27 -17.21
N ALA A 629 25.43 2.08 -16.87
CA ALA A 629 25.00 1.06 -17.83
C ALA A 629 23.58 1.33 -18.37
N PRO A 630 23.25 0.93 -19.61
CA PRO A 630 21.95 1.21 -20.23
C PRO A 630 20.83 0.32 -19.67
N PHE A 631 19.65 0.91 -19.48
CA PHE A 631 18.40 0.18 -19.23
C PHE A 631 17.60 0.03 -20.53
N ALA A 632 17.05 -1.16 -20.77
CA ALA A 632 16.18 -1.41 -21.91
C ALA A 632 14.78 -0.79 -21.70
N SER A 633 14.35 0.06 -22.63
CA SER A 633 13.03 0.70 -22.62
C SER A 633 12.06 0.04 -23.59
N GLN A 634 10.81 -0.17 -23.17
CA GLN A 634 9.70 -0.37 -24.12
C GLN A 634 9.46 0.93 -24.87
N ALA A 635 9.71 0.93 -26.19
CA ALA A 635 9.55 2.11 -27.02
C ALA A 635 8.06 2.31 -27.40
N VAL A 636 7.44 3.34 -26.85
CA VAL A 636 6.23 3.93 -27.44
C VAL A 636 6.66 4.64 -28.72
N ALA A 637 5.98 4.38 -29.84
CA ALA A 637 6.34 4.95 -31.14
C ALA A 637 6.02 6.46 -31.20
N THR A 638 6.98 7.29 -30.80
CA THR A 638 6.92 8.74 -31.02
C THR A 638 7.05 9.05 -32.51
N LEU A 639 6.06 9.73 -33.08
CA LEU A 639 6.15 10.28 -34.43
C LEU A 639 7.28 11.31 -34.51
N ALA A 640 8.06 11.29 -35.59
CA ALA A 640 9.11 12.26 -35.82
C ALA A 640 8.49 13.62 -36.18
N MET A 641 8.49 14.55 -35.21
CA MET A 641 8.08 15.95 -35.40
C MET A 641 9.28 16.79 -35.85
N SER A 642 9.08 17.78 -36.71
CA SER A 642 10.12 18.77 -37.04
C SER A 642 10.41 19.68 -35.83
N PRO A 643 11.58 20.35 -35.76
CA PRO A 643 11.87 21.32 -34.69
C PRO A 643 10.83 22.43 -34.58
N GLU A 644 10.30 22.90 -35.72
CA GLU A 644 9.20 23.88 -35.81
C GLU A 644 7.91 23.33 -35.17
N GLN A 645 7.53 22.09 -35.49
CA GLN A 645 6.36 21.42 -34.91
C GLN A 645 6.54 21.16 -33.40
N VAL A 646 7.76 20.86 -32.95
CA VAL A 646 8.09 20.71 -31.53
C VAL A 646 7.95 22.06 -30.81
N ALA A 647 8.52 23.13 -31.36
CA ALA A 647 8.40 24.48 -30.80
C ALA A 647 6.93 24.93 -30.73
N GLN A 648 6.18 24.84 -31.84
CA GLN A 648 4.74 25.17 -31.88
C GLN A 648 3.96 24.37 -30.83
N CYS A 649 4.18 23.05 -30.73
CA CYS A 649 3.51 22.21 -29.74
C CYS A 649 3.79 22.65 -28.30
N LEU A 650 5.02 23.05 -27.99
CA LEU A 650 5.39 23.57 -26.68
C LEU A 650 4.75 24.94 -26.41
N THR A 651 4.72 25.84 -27.40
CA THR A 651 4.06 27.15 -27.28
C THR A 651 2.55 27.03 -27.09
N GLU A 652 1.85 26.18 -27.85
CA GLU A 652 0.43 25.88 -27.64
C GLU A 652 0.17 25.31 -26.23
N THR A 653 1.02 24.38 -25.77
CA THR A 653 0.95 23.81 -24.41
C THR A 653 1.09 24.89 -23.34
N LEU A 654 2.07 25.77 -23.50
CA LEU A 654 2.40 26.84 -22.58
C LEU A 654 1.31 27.93 -22.54
N GLN A 655 0.71 28.25 -23.68
CA GLN A 655 -0.44 29.15 -23.76
C GLN A 655 -1.66 28.56 -23.04
N ALA A 656 -1.97 27.27 -23.26
CA ALA A 656 -3.05 26.58 -22.55
C ALA A 656 -2.81 26.54 -21.02
N LEU A 657 -1.59 26.24 -20.58
CA LEU A 657 -1.19 26.30 -19.17
C LEU A 657 -1.31 27.73 -18.60
N ARG A 658 -0.95 28.77 -19.36
CA ARG A 658 -1.11 30.17 -18.94
C ARG A 658 -2.57 30.66 -18.97
N ALA A 659 -3.44 30.07 -19.77
CA ALA A 659 -4.89 30.35 -19.73
C ALA A 659 -5.52 29.70 -18.50
N ALA A 660 -5.37 28.38 -18.37
CA ALA A 660 -5.94 27.60 -17.27
C ALA A 660 -5.48 28.08 -15.87
N LEU A 661 -4.21 28.50 -15.74
CA LEU A 661 -3.73 29.09 -14.48
C LEU A 661 -4.34 30.46 -14.20
N ARG A 662 -4.56 31.32 -15.21
CA ARG A 662 -5.23 32.62 -14.99
C ARG A 662 -6.70 32.47 -14.62
N GLU A 663 -7.38 31.48 -15.18
CA GLU A 663 -8.77 31.14 -14.81
C GLU A 663 -8.86 30.58 -13.39
N ALA A 664 -7.92 29.71 -12.99
CA ALA A 664 -7.85 29.15 -11.65
C ALA A 664 -7.31 30.11 -10.58
N ASP A 665 -6.67 31.22 -10.98
CA ASP A 665 -6.18 32.29 -10.10
C ASP A 665 -7.22 33.42 -9.93
N VAL A 666 -8.44 33.31 -10.50
CA VAL A 666 -9.57 34.21 -10.19
C VAL A 666 -10.13 33.86 -8.81
N GLU A 667 -10.23 34.84 -7.92
CA GLU A 667 -10.61 34.62 -6.51
C GLU A 667 -11.98 33.94 -6.37
N MET A 668 -12.00 32.78 -5.70
CA MET A 668 -13.22 32.10 -5.32
C MET A 668 -13.85 32.75 -4.08
N PRO A 669 -15.18 33.01 -4.06
CA PRO A 669 -15.88 33.27 -2.81
C PRO A 669 -15.93 31.98 -1.96
N GLU A 670 -15.43 32.04 -0.73
CA GLU A 670 -15.16 30.85 0.12
C GLU A 670 -16.39 29.98 0.48
N ASN A 671 -17.61 30.44 0.18
CA ASN A 671 -18.87 29.85 0.68
C ASN A 671 -19.60 28.92 -0.31
N ASP A 672 -19.19 28.77 -1.57
CA ASP A 672 -19.95 28.00 -2.58
C ASP A 672 -19.22 26.77 -3.12
N VAL A 673 -19.42 25.63 -2.45
CA VAL A 673 -18.81 24.34 -2.77
C VAL A 673 -19.32 23.74 -4.09
N GLN A 674 -20.54 24.10 -4.54
CA GLN A 674 -21.06 23.59 -5.81
C GLN A 674 -20.47 24.34 -7.01
N LEU A 675 -20.29 25.66 -6.88
CA LEU A 675 -19.66 26.48 -7.92
C LEU A 675 -18.20 26.07 -8.16
N ALA A 676 -17.47 25.75 -7.08
CA ALA A 676 -16.08 25.29 -7.11
C ALA A 676 -15.84 24.12 -8.08
N GLY A 677 -16.70 23.09 -8.04
CA GLY A 677 -16.57 21.92 -8.90
C GLY A 677 -16.80 22.20 -10.39
N SER A 678 -17.67 23.17 -10.71
CA SER A 678 -17.93 23.60 -12.08
C SER A 678 -16.77 24.44 -12.64
N GLN A 679 -16.24 25.38 -11.85
CA GLN A 679 -15.08 26.18 -12.24
C GLN A 679 -13.79 25.33 -12.36
N GLU A 680 -13.59 24.32 -11.49
CA GLU A 680 -12.44 23.43 -11.61
C GLU A 680 -12.49 22.57 -12.89
N GLN A 681 -13.68 22.21 -13.39
CA GLN A 681 -13.85 21.57 -14.69
C GLN A 681 -13.60 22.53 -15.86
N ALA A 682 -14.01 23.80 -15.73
CA ALA A 682 -13.93 24.80 -16.80
C ALA A 682 -12.48 25.00 -17.30
N TRP A 683 -11.50 25.16 -16.39
CA TRP A 683 -10.09 25.29 -16.79
C TRP A 683 -9.40 23.95 -17.08
N ARG A 684 -9.83 22.84 -16.43
CA ARG A 684 -9.21 21.52 -16.63
C ARG A 684 -9.49 20.93 -18.01
N ALA A 685 -10.74 20.96 -18.48
CA ALA A 685 -11.13 20.31 -19.72
C ALA A 685 -10.31 20.79 -20.95
N PRO A 686 -10.16 22.10 -21.23
CA PRO A 686 -9.31 22.58 -22.32
C PRO A 686 -7.83 22.28 -22.09
N LEU A 687 -7.34 22.35 -20.84
CA LEU A 687 -5.95 22.02 -20.53
C LEU A 687 -5.63 20.55 -20.84
N VAL A 688 -6.43 19.61 -20.37
CA VAL A 688 -6.22 18.16 -20.56
C VAL A 688 -6.20 17.80 -22.05
N ALA A 689 -7.10 18.40 -22.85
CA ALA A 689 -7.12 18.19 -24.30
C ALA A 689 -5.79 18.61 -24.97
N VAL A 690 -5.18 19.72 -24.55
CA VAL A 690 -3.88 20.17 -25.07
C VAL A 690 -2.72 19.32 -24.55
N LEU A 691 -2.75 18.86 -23.29
CA LEU A 691 -1.72 17.98 -22.73
C LEU A 691 -1.71 16.60 -23.41
N GLU A 692 -2.88 16.02 -23.74
CA GLU A 692 -2.96 14.77 -24.51
C GLU A 692 -2.51 14.93 -25.97
N LYS A 693 -2.78 16.07 -26.62
CA LYS A 693 -2.18 16.41 -27.93
C LYS A 693 -0.65 16.40 -27.84
N SER A 694 -0.11 17.02 -26.78
CA SER A 694 1.31 17.28 -26.60
C SER A 694 2.10 16.07 -26.05
N ARG A 695 1.40 15.05 -25.53
CA ARG A 695 1.94 13.73 -25.17
C ARG A 695 2.71 13.03 -26.30
N ARG A 696 2.50 13.44 -27.56
CA ARG A 696 3.25 12.97 -28.74
C ARG A 696 4.64 13.59 -28.88
N CYS A 697 4.88 14.76 -28.28
CA CYS A 697 6.15 15.48 -28.34
C CYS A 697 7.13 14.97 -27.28
N ALA A 698 8.27 14.43 -27.72
CA ALA A 698 9.30 13.90 -26.82
C ALA A 698 9.89 14.97 -25.87
N ALA A 699 9.99 16.22 -26.33
CA ALA A 699 10.47 17.34 -25.53
C ALA A 699 9.48 17.69 -24.39
N PHE A 700 8.17 17.68 -24.68
CA PHE A 700 7.11 17.80 -23.67
C PHE A 700 7.15 16.65 -22.66
N LEU A 701 7.32 15.40 -23.10
CA LEU A 701 7.46 14.26 -22.17
C LEU A 701 8.69 14.40 -21.26
N GLY A 702 9.78 15.01 -21.74
CA GLY A 702 10.95 15.37 -20.93
C GLY A 702 10.65 16.43 -19.87
N ALA A 703 9.99 17.53 -20.26
CA ALA A 703 9.51 18.56 -19.34
C ALA A 703 8.56 17.98 -18.29
N ALA A 704 7.58 17.19 -18.72
CA ALA A 704 6.58 16.57 -17.86
C ALA A 704 7.17 15.56 -16.88
N ARG A 705 8.16 14.75 -17.28
CA ARG A 705 8.90 13.88 -16.34
C ARG A 705 9.74 14.66 -15.32
N THR A 706 10.19 15.86 -15.68
CA THR A 706 10.97 16.75 -14.80
C THR A 706 10.08 17.48 -13.79
N ALA A 707 8.92 17.99 -14.24
CA ALA A 707 7.92 18.65 -13.40
C ALA A 707 7.13 17.65 -12.52
N LEU A 708 6.84 16.46 -13.03
CA LEU A 708 5.97 15.45 -12.43
C LEU A 708 6.74 14.14 -12.14
N PRO A 709 7.88 14.13 -11.42
CA PRO A 709 8.79 12.97 -11.30
C PRO A 709 8.23 11.77 -10.50
N ASN A 710 6.94 11.79 -10.17
CA ASN A 710 6.20 10.74 -9.50
C ASN A 710 5.10 10.12 -10.39
N LEU A 711 4.89 10.67 -11.59
CA LEU A 711 3.93 10.25 -12.61
C LEU A 711 4.71 9.94 -13.89
N ASP A 712 4.35 8.90 -14.64
CA ASP A 712 4.87 8.75 -16.01
C ASP A 712 3.87 9.40 -16.98
N PRO A 713 4.18 10.54 -17.61
CA PRO A 713 3.28 11.20 -18.57
C PRO A 713 3.03 10.36 -19.83
N ALA A 714 3.79 9.28 -20.05
CA ALA A 714 3.46 8.30 -21.08
C ALA A 714 2.24 7.42 -20.70
N LEU A 715 1.91 7.27 -19.41
CA LEU A 715 0.89 6.34 -18.90
C LEU A 715 -0.20 6.99 -18.01
N HIS A 716 0.02 8.18 -17.47
CA HIS A 716 -0.91 8.80 -16.51
C HIS A 716 -2.09 9.53 -17.18
N ASP A 717 -3.11 9.82 -16.38
CA ASP A 717 -4.26 10.65 -16.75
C ASP A 717 -4.06 12.09 -16.26
N PHE A 718 -4.01 13.04 -17.20
CA PHE A 718 -3.86 14.47 -16.89
C PHE A 718 -5.06 15.10 -16.18
N ASN A 719 -6.24 14.46 -16.14
CA ASN A 719 -7.39 14.91 -15.33
C ASN A 719 -7.06 15.01 -13.83
N THR A 720 -6.02 14.30 -13.37
CA THR A 720 -5.58 14.29 -11.96
C THR A 720 -4.62 15.43 -11.59
N LEU A 721 -4.35 16.37 -12.51
CA LEU A 721 -3.44 17.50 -12.25
C LEU A 721 -3.97 18.46 -11.18
N THR A 722 -3.20 18.60 -10.10
CA THR A 722 -3.36 19.69 -9.14
C THR A 722 -2.81 21.01 -9.69
N LEU A 723 -3.33 22.14 -9.22
CA LEU A 723 -2.90 23.48 -9.65
C LEU A 723 -1.37 23.69 -9.50
N HIS A 724 -0.79 23.21 -8.40
CA HIS A 724 0.65 23.27 -8.16
C HIS A 724 1.47 22.47 -9.19
N GLN A 725 0.98 21.29 -9.58
CA GLN A 725 1.61 20.49 -10.65
C GLN A 725 1.47 21.16 -12.03
N ALA A 726 0.34 21.83 -12.31
CA ALA A 726 0.18 22.61 -13.54
C ALA A 726 1.13 23.83 -13.58
N ARG A 727 1.30 24.55 -12.47
CA ARG A 727 2.32 25.61 -12.33
C ARG A 727 3.75 25.06 -12.56
N GLY A 728 4.09 23.92 -11.96
CA GLY A 728 5.38 23.25 -12.19
C GLY A 728 5.59 22.77 -13.63
N LEU A 729 4.54 22.26 -14.28
CA LEU A 729 4.58 21.82 -15.67
C LEU A 729 4.78 23.00 -16.63
N ARG A 730 4.09 24.13 -16.42
CA ARG A 730 4.32 25.40 -17.14
C ARG A 730 5.79 25.80 -17.08
N ASP A 731 6.39 25.74 -15.90
CA ASP A 731 7.75 26.25 -15.67
C ASP A 731 8.84 25.36 -16.27
N GLU A 732 8.63 24.04 -16.40
CA GLU A 732 9.53 23.17 -17.18
C GLU A 732 9.28 23.26 -18.69
N VAL A 733 8.01 23.34 -19.14
CA VAL A 733 7.67 23.52 -20.56
C VAL A 733 8.26 24.84 -21.09
N ALA A 734 8.22 25.93 -20.31
CA ALA A 734 8.85 27.21 -20.66
C ALA A 734 10.37 27.12 -20.90
N LYS A 735 11.07 26.26 -20.14
CA LYS A 735 12.52 26.07 -20.30
C LYS A 735 12.82 25.26 -21.56
N VAL A 736 12.03 24.22 -21.83
CA VAL A 736 12.21 23.39 -23.03
C VAL A 736 11.80 24.16 -24.30
N GLU A 737 10.72 24.93 -24.28
CA GLU A 737 10.34 25.87 -25.35
C GLU A 737 11.48 26.84 -25.67
N LYS A 738 12.08 27.47 -24.63
CA LYS A 738 13.23 28.35 -24.78
C LYS A 738 14.42 27.65 -25.44
N VAL A 739 14.77 26.44 -24.99
CA VAL A 739 15.89 25.67 -25.56
C VAL A 739 15.63 25.32 -27.02
N GLU A 740 14.45 24.81 -27.37
CA GLU A 740 14.14 24.43 -28.76
C GLU A 740 14.05 25.65 -29.69
N THR A 741 13.52 26.79 -29.21
CA THR A 741 13.52 28.05 -29.98
C THR A 741 14.94 28.53 -30.26
N LEU A 742 15.86 28.43 -29.28
CA LEU A 742 17.27 28.78 -29.45
C LEU A 742 18.00 27.78 -30.36
N ARG A 743 17.69 26.48 -30.30
CA ARG A 743 18.20 25.46 -31.25
C ARG A 743 17.79 25.77 -32.67
N MET A 744 16.51 26.10 -32.89
CA MET A 744 15.96 26.50 -34.19
C MET A 744 16.65 27.77 -34.70
N ALA A 745 16.83 28.78 -33.85
CA ALA A 745 17.54 30.02 -34.18
C ALA A 745 18.99 29.76 -34.63
N VAL A 746 19.76 28.99 -33.85
CA VAL A 746 21.15 28.63 -34.19
C VAL A 746 21.21 27.84 -35.51
N ALA A 747 20.29 26.89 -35.72
CA ALA A 747 20.24 26.09 -36.95
C ALA A 747 19.98 26.96 -38.21
N MET A 748 18.99 27.86 -38.16
CA MET A 748 18.68 28.76 -39.28
C MET A 748 19.84 29.71 -39.60
N ILE A 749 20.42 30.34 -38.57
CA ILE A 749 21.55 31.26 -38.77
C ILE A 749 22.80 30.50 -39.24
N LYS A 750 23.00 29.23 -38.84
CA LYS A 750 24.07 28.36 -39.36
C LYS A 750 23.90 28.05 -40.84
N GLU A 751 22.69 27.77 -41.32
CA GLU A 751 22.40 27.55 -42.74
C GLU A 751 22.72 28.81 -43.56
N VAL A 752 22.29 29.99 -43.08
CA VAL A 752 22.60 31.29 -43.69
C VAL A 752 24.11 31.58 -43.69
N LYS A 753 24.82 31.24 -42.61
CA LYS A 753 26.28 31.35 -42.49
C LYS A 753 27.01 30.47 -43.53
N THR A 754 26.50 29.26 -43.82
CA THR A 754 27.01 28.42 -44.93
C THR A 754 26.71 29.01 -46.31
N MET A 755 25.48 29.50 -46.55
CA MET A 755 25.14 30.13 -47.84
C MET A 755 25.98 31.38 -48.14
N ILE A 756 26.31 32.17 -47.13
CA ILE A 756 27.21 33.32 -47.26
C ILE A 756 28.65 32.87 -47.58
N ALA A 757 29.15 31.82 -46.93
CA ALA A 757 30.47 31.26 -47.21
C ALA A 757 30.59 30.71 -48.64
N ASP A 758 29.59 29.97 -49.12
CA ASP A 758 29.53 29.42 -50.48
C ASP A 758 29.54 30.52 -51.57
N MET A 759 28.92 31.67 -51.30
CA MET A 759 28.97 32.83 -52.20
C MET A 759 30.32 33.55 -52.19
N GLN A 760 31.06 33.48 -51.08
CA GLN A 760 32.34 34.17 -50.88
C GLN A 760 33.58 33.34 -51.26
N ALA A 761 33.43 32.04 -51.50
CA ALA A 761 34.52 31.17 -51.92
C ALA A 761 35.18 31.64 -53.23
N PRO A 762 36.49 31.97 -53.25
CA PRO A 762 37.16 32.49 -54.42
C PRO A 762 37.32 31.41 -55.50
N ARG A 763 37.03 31.77 -56.77
CA ARG A 763 37.22 30.88 -57.93
C ARG A 763 38.72 30.68 -58.23
N SER A 764 39.31 29.61 -57.73
CA SER A 764 40.63 29.14 -58.17
C SER A 764 40.56 28.63 -59.62
N GLY A 765 41.19 29.35 -60.56
CA GLY A 765 41.20 28.98 -61.97
C GLY A 765 42.16 27.83 -62.29
N SER A 766 41.84 27.07 -63.33
CA SER A 766 42.72 26.06 -63.95
C SER A 766 42.81 26.31 -65.46
N SER A 767 43.97 26.03 -66.07
CA SER A 767 44.32 26.41 -67.44
C SER A 767 45.13 25.34 -68.16
N ALA A 768 45.15 25.38 -69.50
CA ALA A 768 45.82 24.46 -70.44
C ALA A 768 45.14 23.07 -70.60
N SER A 769 45.19 22.38 -71.76
CA SER A 769 45.61 22.78 -73.13
C SER A 769 45.06 21.81 -74.20
N LEU A 770 44.94 22.26 -75.46
CA LEU A 770 44.61 21.45 -76.65
C LEU A 770 45.80 20.56 -77.11
N PRO A 771 45.59 19.48 -77.89
CA PRO A 771 45.60 19.60 -79.37
C PRO A 771 44.67 18.63 -80.19
N ALA A 772 44.36 19.07 -81.42
CA ALA A 772 44.17 18.36 -82.74
C ALA A 772 43.81 16.84 -82.86
N ALA A 773 43.12 16.35 -83.91
CA ALA A 773 42.31 16.91 -85.01
C ALA A 773 41.64 15.80 -85.90
N SER A 774 40.64 16.14 -86.73
CA SER A 774 40.08 15.38 -87.90
C SER A 774 39.34 14.04 -87.65
N SER A 775 38.38 13.54 -88.48
CA SER A 775 37.61 14.10 -89.63
C SER A 775 36.50 13.12 -90.13
N VAL A 776 35.53 13.57 -90.96
CA VAL A 776 34.63 12.79 -91.87
C VAL A 776 33.48 11.96 -91.22
N ALA A 777 32.24 11.81 -91.76
CA ALA A 777 31.40 12.62 -92.70
C ALA A 777 29.92 12.13 -92.80
N VAL A 778 28.99 13.08 -93.04
CA VAL A 778 27.74 13.05 -93.89
C VAL A 778 26.66 11.93 -93.78
N ALA A 779 25.42 12.32 -93.38
CA ALA A 779 24.07 12.03 -93.97
C ALA A 779 22.94 12.15 -92.90
N GLY A 780 21.69 12.59 -93.13
CA GLY A 780 21.06 13.33 -94.25
C GLY A 780 19.51 13.30 -94.22
N ALA A 781 18.81 14.43 -94.52
CA ALA A 781 17.34 14.58 -94.73
C ALA A 781 16.40 14.38 -93.49
N ALA A 782 15.21 15.00 -93.34
CA ALA A 782 14.47 16.03 -94.11
C ALA A 782 13.49 16.88 -93.21
N GLU A 783 12.85 17.89 -93.85
CA GLU A 783 11.90 18.94 -93.41
C GLU A 783 10.41 18.45 -93.29
N PRO A 784 9.34 19.28 -93.01
CA PRO A 784 9.25 20.71 -92.60
C PRO A 784 8.14 21.10 -91.55
N SER A 785 7.99 22.43 -91.32
CA SER A 785 6.82 23.30 -90.99
C SER A 785 5.36 22.77 -90.86
N ALA A 786 4.35 23.46 -90.27
CA ALA A 786 4.20 24.62 -89.34
C ALA A 786 2.67 24.92 -89.11
N SER A 787 2.36 26.03 -88.39
CA SER A 787 1.10 26.81 -88.31
C SER A 787 -0.04 26.38 -87.36
N ALA A 788 -1.00 27.31 -87.13
CA ALA A 788 -2.07 27.35 -86.09
C ALA A 788 -3.47 27.49 -86.78
N PRO A 789 -4.60 28.07 -86.25
CA PRO A 789 -4.90 28.78 -84.98
C PRO A 789 -6.30 28.45 -84.31
N GLU A 790 -6.73 29.28 -83.33
CA GLU A 790 -8.08 29.84 -83.01
C GLU A 790 -9.43 29.10 -83.33
N ALA A 791 -10.58 29.32 -82.66
CA ALA A 791 -10.96 29.96 -81.37
C ALA A 791 -12.48 29.80 -81.04
N ALA A 792 -12.87 30.14 -79.78
CA ALA A 792 -14.16 30.72 -79.32
C ALA A 792 -15.51 29.94 -79.22
N ALA A 793 -16.13 30.06 -78.03
CA ALA A 793 -17.57 30.11 -77.69
C ALA A 793 -18.42 28.80 -77.75
N SER A 794 -19.57 28.66 -77.04
CA SER A 794 -20.43 29.64 -76.33
C SER A 794 -21.15 29.10 -75.04
N VAL A 795 -22.05 29.92 -74.46
CA VAL A 795 -22.66 29.87 -73.09
C VAL A 795 -24.20 29.76 -73.20
N PRO A 796 -24.97 29.08 -72.29
CA PRO A 796 -25.82 29.80 -71.30
C PRO A 796 -26.28 29.11 -69.98
N LEU A 797 -26.32 29.90 -68.87
CA LEU A 797 -27.31 30.01 -67.75
C LEU A 797 -27.83 28.76 -66.97
N ALA A 798 -28.36 28.81 -65.72
CA ALA A 798 -28.36 29.70 -64.51
C ALA A 798 -29.36 29.07 -63.48
N ALA A 799 -29.48 29.33 -62.16
CA ALA A 799 -28.81 30.07 -61.07
C ALA A 799 -28.97 29.20 -59.76
N ALA A 800 -28.88 29.58 -58.47
CA ALA A 800 -28.64 30.77 -57.62
C ALA A 800 -28.04 30.26 -56.26
N ALA A 801 -27.36 30.96 -55.34
CA ALA A 801 -27.20 32.38 -54.93
C ALA A 801 -28.17 32.87 -53.81
N VAL A 802 -27.73 33.87 -53.00
CA VAL A 802 -28.39 34.56 -51.83
C VAL A 802 -28.30 33.81 -50.47
N THR A 803 -27.95 34.37 -49.28
CA THR A 803 -27.17 35.58 -48.82
C THR A 803 -26.67 35.39 -47.36
N ALA A 804 -25.79 36.28 -46.86
CA ALA A 804 -25.49 36.58 -45.43
C ALA A 804 -26.66 37.38 -44.74
N GLY A 805 -26.64 37.88 -43.49
CA GLY A 805 -25.73 37.87 -42.33
C GLY A 805 -25.99 39.07 -41.37
N ALA A 806 -25.21 39.17 -40.27
CA ALA A 806 -25.06 40.32 -39.32
C ALA A 806 -26.13 40.62 -38.21
N GLU A 807 -25.59 40.93 -37.01
CA GLU A 807 -25.95 41.93 -35.96
C GLU A 807 -27.40 42.20 -35.47
N SER A 808 -27.59 42.25 -34.13
CA SER A 808 -27.93 43.49 -33.36
C SER A 808 -27.99 43.26 -31.82
N GLU A 809 -28.06 44.34 -31.05
CA GLU A 809 -28.14 44.41 -29.57
C GLU A 809 -29.59 44.34 -29.02
N MET A 810 -29.76 44.14 -27.70
CA MET A 810 -30.54 45.04 -26.80
C MET A 810 -30.53 44.57 -25.33
N ARG A 811 -31.02 45.42 -24.40
CA ARG A 811 -30.92 45.27 -22.93
C ARG A 811 -32.23 44.87 -22.22
N GLU A 812 -32.06 44.41 -20.98
CA GLU A 812 -32.81 44.80 -19.77
C GLU A 812 -34.24 44.26 -19.43
N ASN A 813 -34.40 44.02 -18.11
CA ASN A 813 -35.63 44.07 -17.27
C ASN A 813 -36.77 43.04 -17.47
N GLY A 814 -37.34 42.53 -16.36
CA GLY A 814 -38.69 41.91 -16.46
C GLY A 814 -39.45 41.41 -15.22
N ALA A 815 -38.86 40.61 -14.32
CA ALA A 815 -39.45 40.14 -13.04
C ALA A 815 -40.77 39.28 -13.05
N LYS A 816 -41.03 38.67 -11.87
CA LYS A 816 -42.27 38.09 -11.31
C LYS A 816 -42.66 36.61 -11.48
N ASP A 817 -42.73 35.95 -10.31
CA ASP A 817 -43.89 35.29 -9.67
C ASP A 817 -44.82 34.35 -10.46
N GLY A 818 -44.99 33.10 -9.98
CA GLY A 818 -46.09 32.20 -10.38
C GLY A 818 -45.94 30.75 -9.88
N ASP A 819 -46.94 30.24 -9.15
CA ASP A 819 -47.00 28.87 -8.61
C ASP A 819 -47.54 27.80 -9.61
N GLU A 820 -47.60 26.56 -9.11
CA GLU A 820 -48.27 25.31 -9.58
C GLU A 820 -49.58 25.42 -10.44
N PRO A 821 -50.09 24.34 -11.11
CA PRO A 821 -49.83 22.90 -10.90
C PRO A 821 -49.73 21.97 -12.17
N MET A 822 -49.59 20.67 -11.91
CA MET A 822 -49.89 19.50 -12.80
C MET A 822 -51.40 19.39 -13.19
N PRO A 823 -51.90 18.39 -14.01
CA PRO A 823 -51.29 17.31 -14.83
C PRO A 823 -51.92 17.30 -16.29
N PRO A 824 -52.36 16.21 -16.99
CA PRO A 824 -52.01 14.77 -17.08
C PRO A 824 -51.88 14.17 -18.54
N GLU A 825 -51.62 12.84 -18.63
CA GLU A 825 -52.02 11.86 -19.70
C GLU A 825 -51.26 11.69 -21.06
N ARG A 826 -50.74 10.44 -21.28
CA ARG A 826 -50.70 9.61 -22.53
C ARG A 826 -49.82 10.10 -23.73
N GLU A 827 -49.39 9.27 -24.71
CA GLU A 827 -49.59 7.83 -25.00
C GLU A 827 -48.37 7.14 -25.72
N ALA A 828 -48.46 5.82 -25.91
CA ALA A 828 -47.64 4.85 -26.68
C ALA A 828 -46.42 5.27 -27.56
N HIS A 829 -45.32 4.49 -27.48
CA HIS A 829 -45.01 3.39 -28.43
C HIS A 829 -43.77 2.55 -28.02
N ALA A 830 -43.47 1.46 -28.76
CA ALA A 830 -42.46 0.45 -28.43
C ALA A 830 -41.21 0.50 -29.33
N PRO A 831 -40.02 0.13 -28.84
CA PRO A 831 -38.80 0.02 -29.64
C PRO A 831 -38.76 -1.31 -30.41
N ASN A 832 -38.35 -1.25 -31.69
CA ASN A 832 -38.18 -2.44 -32.51
C ASN A 832 -36.74 -2.99 -32.41
N THR A 833 -36.57 -4.28 -32.71
CA THR A 833 -35.27 -4.96 -32.73
C THR A 833 -34.45 -4.60 -33.97
N GLU A 834 -33.13 -4.50 -33.83
CA GLU A 834 -32.24 -4.92 -34.91
C GLU A 834 -30.94 -5.54 -34.37
N THR A 835 -30.33 -6.40 -35.19
CA THR A 835 -29.13 -7.19 -34.87
C THR A 835 -28.12 -7.01 -36.02
N PRO A 836 -26.84 -7.31 -35.82
CA PRO A 836 -26.22 -8.21 -36.80
C PRO A 836 -25.46 -9.37 -36.17
N GLN A 837 -25.36 -10.47 -36.93
CA GLN A 837 -24.56 -11.65 -36.63
C GLN A 837 -23.17 -11.56 -37.30
N ALA A 838 -22.27 -12.48 -36.96
CA ALA A 838 -20.94 -12.57 -37.57
C ALA A 838 -20.94 -13.42 -38.87
N ALA A 839 -20.08 -13.06 -39.83
CA ALA A 839 -19.68 -13.93 -40.95
C ALA A 839 -18.26 -13.58 -41.50
N THR A 840 -17.29 -14.43 -41.15
CA THR A 840 -16.42 -15.20 -42.07
C THR A 840 -15.81 -14.59 -43.35
N GLN A 841 -14.47 -14.62 -43.43
CA GLN A 841 -13.60 -14.68 -44.64
C GLN A 841 -13.48 -13.43 -45.54
N PRO A 842 -12.48 -13.36 -46.48
CA PRO A 842 -11.45 -14.34 -46.82
C PRO A 842 -9.99 -13.88 -46.57
N GLN A 843 -9.03 -14.72 -47.00
CA GLN A 843 -7.63 -14.35 -47.17
C GLN A 843 -7.42 -13.73 -48.55
N GLU A 844 -6.56 -12.72 -48.65
CA GLU A 844 -5.79 -12.45 -49.87
C GLU A 844 -4.30 -12.32 -49.50
N ALA A 845 -3.42 -12.65 -50.46
CA ALA A 845 -1.98 -12.65 -50.26
C ALA A 845 -1.31 -11.83 -51.36
N GLU A 846 -0.69 -10.72 -50.97
CA GLU A 846 0.23 -9.98 -51.86
C GLU A 846 1.69 -10.26 -51.52
N ALA A 847 2.53 -10.21 -52.55
CA ALA A 847 3.87 -10.76 -52.54
C ALA A 847 4.92 -9.78 -52.01
N SER A 848 5.99 -10.32 -51.42
CA SER A 848 7.19 -9.56 -51.13
C SER A 848 7.85 -9.05 -52.42
N GLN A 849 8.06 -7.74 -52.52
CA GLN A 849 9.08 -7.18 -53.41
C GLN A 849 10.34 -6.84 -52.59
N PRO A 850 11.55 -7.17 -53.07
CA PRO A 850 12.79 -6.89 -52.34
C PRO A 850 13.15 -5.41 -52.42
N ALA A 851 13.81 -4.89 -51.38
CA ALA A 851 14.37 -3.55 -51.41
C ALA A 851 15.53 -3.45 -52.42
N PRO A 852 15.63 -2.36 -53.21
CA PRO A 852 16.80 -2.12 -54.05
C PRO A 852 18.04 -1.80 -53.20
N ALA A 853 19.20 -2.25 -53.65
CA ALA A 853 20.48 -1.89 -53.05
C ALA A 853 20.84 -0.43 -53.37
N PRO A 854 21.64 0.26 -52.52
CA PRO A 854 22.09 1.62 -52.82
C PRO A 854 23.09 1.62 -53.98
N GLU A 855 22.72 2.25 -55.09
CA GLU A 855 23.65 2.49 -56.20
C GLU A 855 24.72 3.53 -55.83
N ALA A 856 25.91 3.39 -56.40
CA ALA A 856 27.04 4.24 -56.07
C ALA A 856 26.86 5.66 -56.63
N THR A 857 26.90 6.67 -55.74
CA THR A 857 26.84 8.09 -56.13
C THR A 857 28.07 8.47 -56.96
N SER A 858 27.89 8.66 -58.26
CA SER A 858 28.91 9.28 -59.10
C SER A 858 29.07 10.76 -58.75
N ALA A 859 30.32 11.25 -58.73
CA ALA A 859 30.62 12.62 -58.35
C ALA A 859 30.28 13.61 -59.49
N VAL A 860 29.03 14.10 -59.50
CA VAL A 860 28.62 15.18 -60.39
C VAL A 860 29.42 16.44 -60.06
N GLN A 861 30.18 16.95 -61.04
CA GLN A 861 30.92 18.20 -60.87
C GLN A 861 29.94 19.38 -60.73
N PRO A 862 30.20 20.36 -59.86
CA PRO A 862 29.26 21.46 -59.62
C PRO A 862 29.14 22.37 -60.84
N THR A 863 27.96 22.34 -61.48
CA THR A 863 27.58 23.25 -62.57
C THR A 863 27.81 24.71 -62.13
N GLN A 864 28.50 25.51 -62.95
CA GLN A 864 28.80 26.89 -62.59
C GLN A 864 27.56 27.77 -62.63
N LEU A 865 26.92 27.96 -61.46
CA LEU A 865 25.81 28.90 -61.26
C LEU A 865 26.08 30.25 -61.93
N THR A 866 25.19 30.61 -62.85
CA THR A 866 25.18 31.87 -63.60
C THR A 866 25.04 33.09 -62.67
N PRO A 867 25.36 34.31 -63.13
CA PRO A 867 25.14 35.53 -62.36
C PRO A 867 23.69 35.74 -61.92
N GLU A 868 22.72 35.23 -62.69
CA GLU A 868 21.29 35.35 -62.39
C GLU A 868 20.83 34.32 -61.36
N GLU A 869 21.24 33.05 -61.49
CA GLU A 869 20.98 32.03 -60.45
C GLU A 869 21.65 32.40 -59.11
N ARG A 870 22.80 33.09 -59.15
CA ARG A 870 23.46 33.66 -57.96
C ARG A 870 22.58 34.73 -57.31
N LYS A 871 22.07 35.70 -58.07
CA LYS A 871 21.14 36.73 -57.57
C LYS A 871 19.83 36.13 -57.07
N ALA A 872 19.28 35.13 -57.77
CA ALA A 872 18.06 34.44 -57.38
C ALA A 872 18.24 33.65 -56.07
N ARG A 873 19.36 32.92 -55.91
CA ARG A 873 19.74 32.30 -54.63
C ARG A 873 19.97 33.34 -53.53
N GLU A 874 20.57 34.48 -53.84
CA GLU A 874 20.79 35.55 -52.87
C GLU A 874 19.46 36.12 -52.36
N LEU A 875 18.55 36.49 -53.27
CA LEU A 875 17.22 36.97 -52.92
C LEU A 875 16.43 35.91 -52.14
N ALA A 876 16.54 34.63 -52.52
CA ALA A 876 15.87 33.52 -51.83
C ALA A 876 16.36 33.33 -50.39
N TRP A 877 17.68 33.32 -50.13
CA TRP A 877 18.17 33.20 -48.75
C TRP A 877 17.90 34.46 -47.94
N ARG A 878 17.99 35.66 -48.53
CA ARG A 878 17.64 36.91 -47.85
C ARG A 878 16.15 36.94 -47.46
N ARG A 879 15.23 36.54 -48.34
CA ARG A 879 13.79 36.39 -48.03
C ARG A 879 13.50 35.34 -46.95
N ARG A 880 14.22 34.21 -46.98
CA ARG A 880 14.10 33.17 -45.94
C ARG A 880 14.65 33.65 -44.60
N LEU A 881 15.74 34.41 -44.60
CA LEU A 881 16.30 35.07 -43.41
C LEU A 881 15.36 36.17 -42.88
N ALA A 882 14.71 36.96 -43.75
CA ALA A 882 13.73 37.97 -43.33
C ALA A 882 12.53 37.34 -42.61
N ARG A 883 11.98 36.24 -43.14
CA ARG A 883 10.94 35.45 -42.45
C ARG A 883 11.44 34.86 -41.13
N ALA A 884 12.61 34.23 -41.11
CA ALA A 884 13.24 33.76 -39.88
C ALA A 884 13.41 34.88 -38.83
N PHE A 885 13.76 36.12 -39.23
CA PHE A 885 13.78 37.26 -38.32
C PHE A 885 12.38 37.69 -37.86
N LYS A 886 11.36 37.70 -38.74
CA LYS A 886 9.95 38.03 -38.40
C LYS A 886 9.39 37.02 -37.37
N GLU A 887 9.84 35.77 -37.40
CA GLU A 887 9.56 34.75 -36.39
C GLU A 887 10.41 34.93 -35.12
N LEU A 888 11.74 35.08 -35.25
CA LEU A 888 12.65 35.25 -34.11
C LEU A 888 12.34 36.50 -33.27
N ARG A 889 11.85 37.60 -33.86
CA ARG A 889 11.38 38.78 -33.12
C ARG A 889 10.27 38.47 -32.10
N ARG A 890 9.49 37.40 -32.30
CA ARG A 890 8.46 36.93 -31.35
C ARG A 890 9.05 36.27 -30.09
N SER A 891 10.36 35.96 -30.10
CA SER A 891 11.10 35.45 -28.94
C SER A 891 11.95 36.54 -28.32
N GLU A 892 11.61 36.99 -27.11
CA GLU A 892 12.39 37.96 -26.34
C GLU A 892 13.87 37.55 -26.17
N HIS A 893 14.18 36.26 -26.22
CA HIS A 893 15.56 35.77 -26.12
C HIS A 893 16.35 35.90 -27.43
N ALA A 894 15.71 35.72 -28.59
CA ALA A 894 16.36 36.01 -29.87
C ALA A 894 16.42 37.53 -30.12
N LYS A 895 15.41 38.29 -29.68
CA LYS A 895 15.41 39.77 -29.69
C LYS A 895 16.59 40.36 -28.90
N ALA A 896 16.86 39.85 -27.69
CA ALA A 896 18.06 40.23 -26.93
C ALA A 896 19.37 39.85 -27.66
N ALA A 897 19.41 38.70 -28.37
CA ALA A 897 20.56 38.32 -29.18
C ALA A 897 20.77 39.26 -30.39
N LEU A 898 19.68 39.72 -31.04
CA LEU A 898 19.73 40.75 -32.08
C LEU A 898 20.27 42.07 -31.54
N GLU A 899 19.80 42.50 -30.37
CA GLU A 899 20.20 43.76 -29.73
C GLU A 899 21.70 43.80 -29.43
N VAL A 900 22.28 42.68 -28.98
CA VAL A 900 23.73 42.52 -28.79
C VAL A 900 24.50 42.43 -30.12
N ALA A 901 23.99 41.67 -31.10
CA ALA A 901 24.71 41.40 -32.34
C ALA A 901 24.66 42.54 -33.38
N ALA A 902 23.56 43.31 -33.40
CA ALA A 902 23.26 44.36 -34.37
C ALA A 902 22.27 45.42 -33.80
N PRO A 903 22.67 46.23 -32.80
CA PRO A 903 21.77 47.18 -32.12
C PRO A 903 21.08 48.18 -33.08
N GLY A 904 21.85 48.78 -34.00
CA GLY A 904 21.33 49.69 -35.03
C GLY A 904 20.44 49.04 -36.11
N LEU A 905 20.18 47.74 -36.02
CA LEU A 905 19.11 47.05 -36.75
C LEU A 905 17.78 47.24 -36.03
N MET A 906 17.77 47.01 -34.70
CA MET A 906 16.58 47.08 -33.85
C MET A 906 15.99 48.50 -33.82
N GLU A 907 16.83 49.53 -33.69
CA GLU A 907 16.39 50.93 -33.72
C GLU A 907 15.63 51.27 -35.01
N LYS A 908 16.16 50.84 -36.16
CA LYS A 908 15.53 51.08 -37.47
C LYS A 908 14.22 50.32 -37.62
N THR A 909 14.15 49.08 -37.14
CA THR A 909 12.94 48.26 -37.27
C THR A 909 11.85 48.70 -36.30
N VAL A 910 12.21 49.15 -35.09
CA VAL A 910 11.25 49.77 -34.15
C VAL A 910 10.74 51.11 -34.69
N ALA A 911 11.60 51.92 -35.31
CA ALA A 911 11.17 53.15 -35.98
C ALA A 911 10.24 52.88 -37.18
N ALA A 912 10.49 51.83 -37.95
CA ALA A 912 9.62 51.40 -39.04
C ALA A 912 8.26 50.87 -38.54
N GLU A 913 8.27 49.98 -37.53
CA GLU A 913 7.07 49.43 -36.91
C GLU A 913 6.21 50.53 -36.24
N ALA A 914 6.84 51.51 -35.57
CA ALA A 914 6.14 52.66 -35.00
C ALA A 914 5.50 53.54 -36.08
N LYS A 915 6.23 53.83 -37.17
CA LYS A 915 5.73 54.62 -38.29
C LYS A 915 4.56 53.92 -39.01
N ALA A 916 4.65 52.59 -39.20
CA ALA A 916 3.57 51.78 -39.76
C ALA A 916 2.32 51.75 -38.87
N LEU A 917 2.47 51.90 -37.55
CA LEU A 917 1.34 51.99 -36.60
C LEU A 917 0.64 53.37 -36.67
N GLU A 918 1.34 54.42 -37.08
CA GLU A 918 0.78 55.76 -37.31
C GLU A 918 0.08 55.87 -38.69
N THR A 919 0.66 55.30 -39.75
CA THR A 919 0.06 55.25 -41.09
C THR A 919 -0.98 54.13 -41.18
N LYS A 920 -2.23 54.43 -40.83
CA LYS A 920 -3.35 53.48 -40.71
C LYS A 920 -3.93 52.97 -42.04
N GLU A 921 -3.09 52.83 -43.07
CA GLU A 921 -3.40 52.25 -44.37
C GLU A 921 -2.86 50.81 -44.41
N THR A 922 -3.58 49.89 -45.05
CA THR A 922 -3.13 48.50 -45.18
C THR A 922 -2.02 48.40 -46.24
N PRO A 923 -0.78 48.04 -45.89
CA PRO A 923 0.29 47.89 -46.87
C PRO A 923 0.04 46.65 -47.75
N GLU A 924 0.39 46.74 -49.03
CA GLU A 924 0.46 45.57 -49.90
C GLU A 924 1.70 44.75 -49.50
N GLU A 925 1.53 43.45 -49.22
CA GLU A 925 2.57 42.61 -48.57
C GLU A 925 3.89 42.49 -49.36
N GLU A 926 3.92 42.86 -50.64
CA GLU A 926 5.11 42.81 -51.48
C GLU A 926 6.09 43.99 -51.24
N GLU A 927 5.65 45.13 -50.66
CA GLU A 927 6.52 46.30 -50.46
C GLU A 927 7.30 46.25 -49.12
N GLU A 928 6.71 45.72 -48.02
CA GLU A 928 7.42 45.50 -46.74
C GLU A 928 8.67 44.63 -46.91
N ASP A 929 8.57 43.59 -47.75
CA ASP A 929 9.63 42.60 -47.96
C ASP A 929 10.84 43.23 -48.68
N SER A 930 10.67 44.37 -49.36
CA SER A 930 11.74 45.13 -50.02
C SER A 930 12.64 45.86 -49.01
N ASP A 931 12.05 46.57 -48.05
CA ASP A 931 12.79 47.34 -47.05
C ASP A 931 13.56 46.44 -46.08
N LEU A 932 13.01 45.26 -45.74
CA LEU A 932 13.71 44.22 -44.98
C LEU A 932 15.00 43.72 -45.66
N LEU A 933 15.06 43.72 -47.00
CA LEU A 933 16.25 43.33 -47.77
C LEU A 933 17.35 44.40 -47.76
N SER A 934 17.02 45.64 -47.42
CA SER A 934 17.95 46.79 -47.39
C SER A 934 18.86 46.83 -46.15
N LEU A 935 18.52 46.07 -45.10
CA LEU A 935 18.97 46.24 -43.70
C LEU A 935 20.49 46.12 -43.40
N GLY A 936 21.36 45.96 -44.40
CA GLY A 936 22.83 46.04 -44.20
C GLY A 936 23.43 44.90 -43.36
N LEU A 937 22.75 43.75 -43.29
CA LEU A 937 23.20 42.55 -42.57
C LEU A 937 24.40 41.87 -43.26
N GLY A 938 25.58 42.47 -43.10
CA GLY A 938 26.85 41.87 -43.53
C GLY A 938 27.21 40.58 -42.76
N PRO A 939 28.16 39.79 -43.29
CA PRO A 939 28.55 38.49 -42.72
C PRO A 939 28.92 38.53 -41.23
N GLU A 940 29.57 39.60 -40.78
CA GLU A 940 29.96 39.76 -39.37
C GLU A 940 28.75 39.95 -38.44
N HIS A 941 27.64 40.53 -38.89
CA HIS A 941 26.40 40.59 -38.10
C HIS A 941 25.77 39.20 -37.96
N VAL A 942 25.72 38.43 -39.05
CA VAL A 942 25.22 37.04 -39.05
C VAL A 942 26.09 36.14 -38.16
N LYS A 943 27.42 36.35 -38.19
CA LYS A 943 28.39 35.64 -37.33
C LYS A 943 28.24 36.02 -35.85
N ARG A 944 28.17 37.30 -35.50
CA ARG A 944 27.91 37.74 -34.11
C ARG A 944 26.58 37.19 -33.59
N LEU A 945 25.52 37.22 -34.41
CA LEU A 945 24.23 36.68 -34.04
C LEU A 945 24.26 35.15 -33.86
N HIS A 946 24.97 34.41 -34.73
CA HIS A 946 25.20 32.97 -34.56
C HIS A 946 25.88 32.68 -33.21
N ASP A 947 26.97 33.40 -32.94
CA ASP A 947 27.83 33.10 -31.79
C ASP A 947 27.16 33.53 -30.47
N GLU A 948 26.34 34.60 -30.47
CA GLU A 948 25.50 35.02 -29.34
C GLU A 948 24.29 34.10 -29.11
N LEU A 949 23.59 33.67 -30.17
CA LEU A 949 22.52 32.67 -30.05
C LEU A 949 23.05 31.32 -29.54
N ALA A 950 24.25 30.92 -29.96
CA ALA A 950 24.93 29.74 -29.44
C ALA A 950 25.29 29.89 -27.95
N ARG A 951 25.78 31.07 -27.53
CA ARG A 951 26.04 31.40 -26.12
C ARG A 951 24.77 31.34 -25.26
N LEU A 952 23.66 31.87 -25.76
CA LEU A 952 22.36 31.84 -25.08
C LEU A 952 21.75 30.43 -25.04
N LEU A 953 21.93 29.64 -26.09
CA LEU A 953 21.55 28.22 -26.12
C LEU A 953 22.34 27.44 -25.07
N GLU A 954 23.67 27.58 -25.03
CA GLU A 954 24.53 26.91 -24.07
C GLU A 954 24.16 27.29 -22.62
N GLN A 955 23.84 28.57 -22.36
CA GLN A 955 23.31 29.03 -21.06
C GLN A 955 21.93 28.45 -20.72
N ALA A 956 21.06 28.23 -21.71
CA ALA A 956 19.76 27.61 -21.51
C ALA A 956 19.89 26.10 -21.23
N GLU A 957 20.79 25.41 -21.93
CA GLU A 957 21.05 23.97 -21.77
C GLU A 957 21.84 23.62 -20.50
N LYS A 958 22.88 24.39 -20.15
CA LYS A 958 23.55 24.32 -18.82
C LYS A 958 22.59 24.72 -17.69
N GLY A 959 21.62 25.58 -18.02
CA GLY A 959 20.67 26.19 -17.11
C GLY A 959 21.31 27.30 -16.26
N ALA A 960 20.50 28.29 -15.87
CA ALA A 960 20.95 29.34 -14.96
C ALA A 960 21.48 28.73 -13.64
N ALA A 961 22.66 29.19 -13.21
CA ALA A 961 23.32 28.70 -12.00
C ALA A 961 22.36 28.77 -10.80
N LYS A 962 21.94 27.60 -10.31
CA LYS A 962 20.77 27.48 -9.43
C LYS A 962 21.00 28.29 -8.15
N PRO A 963 20.27 29.42 -7.91
CA PRO A 963 20.62 30.40 -6.88
C PRO A 963 20.78 29.77 -5.50
N ARG A 964 21.64 30.36 -4.67
CA ARG A 964 22.05 29.76 -3.39
C ARG A 964 20.87 29.51 -2.46
N ALA A 965 21.03 28.62 -1.47
CA ALA A 965 19.91 28.22 -0.61
C ALA A 965 19.29 29.40 0.15
N MET A 966 20.13 30.31 0.69
CA MET A 966 19.71 31.60 1.25
C MET A 966 18.98 32.47 0.23
N VAL A 967 19.59 32.69 -0.95
CA VAL A 967 19.02 33.53 -2.02
C VAL A 967 17.66 32.99 -2.48
N ARG A 968 17.50 31.67 -2.67
CA ARG A 968 16.19 31.04 -2.98
C ARG A 968 15.19 31.19 -1.84
N ALA A 969 15.62 31.09 -0.58
CA ALA A 969 14.73 31.26 0.56
C ALA A 969 14.22 32.72 0.68
N MET A 970 15.07 33.70 0.36
CA MET A 970 14.67 35.11 0.23
C MET A 970 13.78 35.34 -1.00
N GLN A 971 14.13 34.81 -2.17
CA GLN A 971 13.32 34.92 -3.40
C GLN A 971 11.92 34.33 -3.20
N MET A 972 11.79 33.12 -2.67
CA MET A 972 10.49 32.51 -2.38
C MET A 972 9.69 33.28 -1.32
N LEU A 973 10.35 33.94 -0.37
CA LEU A 973 9.68 34.77 0.62
C LEU A 973 9.17 36.08 -0.01
N PHE A 974 9.99 36.76 -0.81
CA PHE A 974 9.63 38.00 -1.50
C PHE A 974 8.50 37.80 -2.53
N LEU A 975 8.55 36.68 -3.28
CA LEU A 975 7.57 36.34 -4.31
C LEU A 975 6.21 35.89 -3.74
N ALA A 976 6.12 35.55 -2.45
CA ALA A 976 4.84 35.29 -1.80
C ALA A 976 4.00 36.57 -1.73
N ASP A 977 2.69 36.45 -1.95
CA ASP A 977 1.76 37.59 -1.92
C ASP A 977 1.55 38.12 -0.49
N SER A 978 1.67 37.25 0.51
CA SER A 978 1.61 37.65 1.92
C SER A 978 2.56 36.84 2.79
N ALA A 979 2.85 37.34 4.00
CA ALA A 979 3.54 36.55 5.02
C ALA A 979 2.71 35.32 5.44
N SER A 980 1.38 35.40 5.44
CA SER A 980 0.48 34.28 5.75
C SER A 980 0.66 33.12 4.76
N GLU A 981 0.72 33.41 3.45
CA GLU A 981 1.00 32.41 2.42
C GLU A 981 2.38 31.75 2.63
N ALA A 982 3.41 32.55 2.92
CA ALA A 982 4.74 32.04 3.22
C ALA A 982 4.74 31.10 4.44
N ILE A 983 3.99 31.45 5.50
CA ILE A 983 3.80 30.63 6.71
C ILE A 983 3.02 29.34 6.40
N ALA A 984 1.99 29.40 5.57
CA ALA A 984 1.25 28.22 5.10
C ALA A 984 2.18 27.25 4.34
N SER A 985 3.10 27.75 3.51
CA SER A 985 4.15 26.95 2.85
C SER A 985 5.10 26.27 3.85
N LEU A 986 5.19 26.79 5.07
CA LEU A 986 6.09 26.35 6.13
C LEU A 986 5.44 25.41 7.16
N LYS A 987 4.10 25.20 7.18
CA LYS A 987 3.28 24.64 8.31
C LYS A 987 4.12 23.94 9.42
N PRO A 988 4.08 24.36 10.69
CA PRO A 988 4.95 23.83 11.75
C PRO A 988 4.68 22.37 12.18
N GLU A 989 3.71 21.69 11.58
CA GLU A 989 3.38 20.29 11.84
C GLU A 989 4.10 19.32 10.87
N THR A 990 4.26 18.06 11.30
CA THR A 990 4.70 16.96 10.44
C THR A 990 3.53 16.26 9.74
N ALA A 991 3.84 15.35 8.82
CA ALA A 991 2.83 14.50 8.17
C ALA A 991 2.29 13.40 9.11
N ASP A 992 2.95 13.14 10.25
CA ASP A 992 2.40 12.32 11.32
C ASP A 992 1.44 13.13 12.20
N GLU A 993 1.75 14.41 12.51
CA GLU A 993 0.86 15.30 13.25
C GLU A 993 -0.41 15.63 12.45
N GLU A 994 -0.29 15.94 11.16
CA GLU A 994 -1.42 16.14 10.23
C GLU A 994 -2.31 14.88 10.15
N ALA A 995 -1.72 13.68 10.04
CA ALA A 995 -2.48 12.43 10.04
C ALA A 995 -3.07 12.07 11.41
N LEU A 996 -2.44 12.47 12.51
CA LEU A 996 -2.96 12.26 13.87
C LEU A 996 -4.17 13.16 14.13
N ASN A 997 -4.15 14.40 13.64
CA ASN A 997 -5.28 15.33 13.74
C ASN A 997 -6.47 14.79 12.92
N GLN A 998 -6.25 14.41 11.65
CA GLN A 998 -7.24 13.73 10.82
C GLN A 998 -7.81 12.46 11.48
N LEU A 999 -6.97 11.63 12.10
CA LEU A 999 -7.43 10.44 12.83
C LEU A 999 -8.24 10.80 14.09
N THR A 1000 -7.92 11.90 14.76
CA THR A 1000 -8.69 12.40 15.92
C THR A 1000 -10.08 12.83 15.45
N GLU A 1001 -10.14 13.76 14.48
CA GLU A 1001 -11.36 14.30 13.87
C GLU A 1001 -12.29 13.19 13.37
N ARG A 1002 -11.75 12.21 12.63
CA ARG A 1002 -12.53 11.07 12.14
C ARG A 1002 -13.00 10.12 13.25
N THR A 1003 -12.27 9.96 14.37
CA THR A 1003 -12.79 9.19 15.52
C THR A 1003 -13.90 9.93 16.28
N GLU A 1004 -13.88 11.27 16.26
CA GLU A 1004 -14.91 12.11 16.87
C GLU A 1004 -16.17 12.19 15.99
N GLU A 1005 -16.02 12.19 14.67
CA GLU A 1005 -17.11 12.03 13.68
C GLU A 1005 -17.78 10.64 13.77
N PHE A 1006 -17.00 9.56 13.91
CA PHE A 1006 -17.54 8.20 13.87
C PHE A 1006 -18.19 7.78 15.19
N ALA A 1007 -17.77 8.32 16.33
CA ALA A 1007 -18.26 7.86 17.64
C ALA A 1007 -19.78 8.04 17.82
N PRO A 1008 -20.41 9.20 17.48
CA PRO A 1008 -21.86 9.35 17.49
C PRO A 1008 -22.59 8.37 16.56
N ALA A 1009 -22.02 8.05 15.39
CA ALA A 1009 -22.62 7.13 14.44
C ALA A 1009 -22.57 5.67 14.92
N LEU A 1010 -21.45 5.25 15.52
CA LEU A 1010 -21.33 3.95 16.19
C LEU A 1010 -22.27 3.84 17.40
N GLU A 1011 -22.44 4.93 18.16
CA GLU A 1011 -23.33 4.95 19.32
C GLU A 1011 -24.81 4.93 18.92
N ALA A 1012 -25.18 5.64 17.85
CA ALA A 1012 -26.51 5.53 17.24
C ALA A 1012 -26.79 4.08 16.80
N MET A 1013 -25.83 3.40 16.17
CA MET A 1013 -25.98 1.97 15.85
C MET A 1013 -26.11 1.08 17.09
N ARG A 1014 -25.38 1.34 18.18
CA ARG A 1014 -25.49 0.60 19.46
C ARG A 1014 -26.84 0.82 20.15
N SER A 1015 -27.39 2.02 20.10
CA SER A 1015 -28.69 2.35 20.72
C SER A 1015 -29.88 1.59 20.10
N LEU A 1016 -29.70 1.13 18.86
CA LEU A 1016 -30.63 0.27 18.09
C LEU A 1016 -30.37 -1.23 18.28
N ALA A 1017 -29.37 -1.62 19.07
CA ALA A 1017 -29.06 -3.04 19.32
C ALA A 1017 -30.12 -3.69 20.21
N VAL A 1018 -30.60 -4.87 19.81
CA VAL A 1018 -31.65 -5.64 20.52
C VAL A 1018 -31.17 -6.15 21.88
N ASP A 1019 -29.87 -6.34 22.02
CA ASP A 1019 -29.19 -6.89 23.18
C ASP A 1019 -28.56 -5.82 24.09
N LYS A 1020 -28.75 -4.52 23.79
CA LYS A 1020 -28.18 -3.42 24.57
C LYS A 1020 -28.53 -3.49 26.06
N ASP A 1021 -29.77 -3.83 26.40
CA ASP A 1021 -30.26 -3.83 27.78
C ASP A 1021 -29.71 -5.06 28.54
N VAL A 1022 -29.54 -6.19 27.84
CA VAL A 1022 -28.88 -7.40 28.36
C VAL A 1022 -27.40 -7.12 28.66
N PHE A 1023 -26.72 -6.36 27.80
CA PHE A 1023 -25.33 -5.96 28.03
C PHE A 1023 -25.17 -4.75 28.97
N ALA A 1024 -26.23 -3.99 29.24
CA ALA A 1024 -26.24 -2.95 30.27
C ALA A 1024 -26.20 -3.57 31.66
N HIS A 1025 -27.07 -4.55 31.96
CA HIS A 1025 -27.03 -5.25 33.25
C HIS A 1025 -25.71 -5.99 33.47
N LEU A 1026 -25.19 -6.70 32.45
CA LEU A 1026 -23.84 -7.30 32.53
C LEU A 1026 -22.70 -6.27 32.66
N ALA A 1027 -22.95 -4.99 32.41
CA ALA A 1027 -21.99 -3.91 32.66
C ALA A 1027 -22.12 -3.33 34.08
N GLU A 1028 -23.34 -3.31 34.62
CA GLU A 1028 -23.68 -2.88 35.98
C GLU A 1028 -23.14 -3.91 37.00
N ASP A 1029 -23.43 -5.20 36.81
CA ASP A 1029 -22.92 -6.31 37.64
C ASP A 1029 -21.37 -6.22 37.81
N LEU A 1030 -20.65 -6.05 36.69
CA LEU A 1030 -19.19 -5.96 36.65
C LEU A 1030 -18.62 -4.62 37.16
N ALA A 1031 -19.47 -3.61 37.38
CA ALA A 1031 -19.07 -2.35 37.98
C ALA A 1031 -19.24 -2.37 39.50
N GLU A 1032 -20.28 -3.04 40.01
CA GLU A 1032 -20.53 -3.22 41.44
C GLU A 1032 -19.51 -4.19 42.07
N GLU A 1033 -19.23 -5.34 41.43
CA GLU A 1033 -18.23 -6.34 41.89
C GLU A 1033 -16.78 -5.81 41.94
N HIS A 1034 -16.52 -4.62 41.39
CA HIS A 1034 -15.22 -3.93 41.46
C HIS A 1034 -15.28 -2.56 42.14
N GLY A 1035 -16.43 -2.17 42.69
CA GLY A 1035 -16.63 -0.90 43.39
C GLY A 1035 -16.15 -0.92 44.84
N GLU A 1036 -16.48 -1.99 45.58
CA GLU A 1036 -16.05 -2.16 46.97
C GLU A 1036 -14.70 -2.90 47.05
N VAL A 1037 -13.61 -2.15 46.92
CA VAL A 1037 -12.28 -2.62 47.35
C VAL A 1037 -12.23 -2.61 48.89
N HIS A 1038 -12.87 -3.62 49.48
CA HIS A 1038 -12.73 -3.93 50.89
C HIS A 1038 -11.29 -4.45 51.10
N GLU A 1039 -10.49 -3.79 51.95
CA GLU A 1039 -9.14 -4.25 52.32
C GLU A 1039 -9.23 -5.47 53.27
N SER A 1040 -9.73 -6.59 52.76
CA SER A 1040 -9.73 -7.88 53.43
C SER A 1040 -8.41 -8.59 53.17
N GLU A 1041 -7.65 -8.88 54.22
CA GLU A 1041 -6.49 -9.77 54.15
C GLU A 1041 -6.93 -11.18 53.67
N SER A 1042 -6.09 -11.84 52.87
CA SER A 1042 -6.52 -12.97 52.05
C SER A 1042 -6.22 -14.35 52.66
N GLU A 1043 -7.28 -15.07 53.04
CA GLU A 1043 -7.24 -16.53 53.19
C GLU A 1043 -7.98 -17.20 52.02
N ALA A 1044 -7.23 -17.54 50.96
CA ALA A 1044 -7.75 -18.27 49.79
C ALA A 1044 -6.69 -19.21 49.19
N SER A 1045 -6.63 -20.45 49.68
CA SER A 1045 -5.75 -21.51 49.16
C SER A 1045 -6.51 -22.61 48.40
N ASP A 1046 -5.73 -23.51 47.78
CA ASP A 1046 -6.13 -24.87 47.38
C ASP A 1046 -7.32 -25.07 46.40
N LEU A 1047 -7.27 -24.38 45.25
CA LEU A 1047 -8.12 -24.74 44.08
C LEU A 1047 -7.38 -24.90 42.74
N ASN A 1048 -6.08 -25.28 42.77
CA ASN A 1048 -5.24 -25.30 41.55
C ASN A 1048 -4.25 -26.48 41.44
N LYS A 1049 -4.68 -27.73 41.75
CA LYS A 1049 -3.81 -28.94 41.77
C LYS A 1049 -4.15 -30.07 40.78
N GLU A 1050 -5.23 -30.00 40.00
CA GLU A 1050 -5.75 -31.17 39.23
C GLU A 1050 -5.64 -31.13 37.69
N LEU A 1051 -4.90 -30.19 37.07
CA LEU A 1051 -4.72 -30.15 35.61
C LEU A 1051 -3.26 -30.35 35.13
N VAL A 1052 -2.66 -31.49 35.50
CA VAL A 1052 -1.39 -31.98 34.93
C VAL A 1052 -1.55 -33.35 34.29
N LYS A 1053 -1.70 -33.39 32.96
CA LYS A 1053 -1.54 -34.53 32.01
C LYS A 1053 -1.79 -34.01 30.58
N LYS A 1054 -1.07 -34.44 29.53
CA LYS A 1054 0.17 -35.23 29.43
C LYS A 1054 0.75 -35.08 28.00
N ASN A 1055 2.06 -35.32 27.85
CA ASN A 1055 2.73 -35.61 26.57
C ASN A 1055 2.80 -34.48 25.50
N GLU A 1056 3.62 -33.46 25.74
CA GLU A 1056 4.47 -32.91 24.67
C GLU A 1056 5.95 -33.17 25.00
N PRO A 1057 6.81 -33.46 23.99
CA PRO A 1057 8.16 -33.94 24.25
C PRO A 1057 9.12 -32.77 24.54
N ALA A 1058 9.46 -32.59 25.82
CA ALA A 1058 10.38 -31.57 26.35
C ALA A 1058 11.63 -31.33 25.48
N PRO A 1059 12.18 -30.09 25.44
CA PRO A 1059 13.33 -29.75 24.61
C PRO A 1059 14.52 -30.67 24.88
N VAL A 1060 15.25 -31.04 23.81
CA VAL A 1060 16.37 -31.98 23.92
C VAL A 1060 17.58 -31.26 24.49
N VAL A 1061 17.80 -31.44 25.79
CA VAL A 1061 19.10 -31.19 26.42
C VAL A 1061 20.09 -32.22 25.87
N LEU A 1062 21.24 -31.75 25.40
CA LEU A 1062 22.33 -32.59 24.91
C LEU A 1062 23.25 -32.93 26.09
N PRO A 1063 23.63 -34.20 26.31
CA PRO A 1063 24.61 -34.57 27.33
C PRO A 1063 25.99 -34.00 27.05
N GLU A 1064 26.87 -34.06 28.05
CA GLU A 1064 28.26 -33.64 27.92
C GLU A 1064 28.97 -34.40 26.77
N GLY A 1065 29.76 -33.66 25.99
CA GLY A 1065 30.43 -34.16 24.78
C GLY A 1065 29.58 -34.13 23.50
N TRP A 1066 28.25 -34.07 23.58
CA TRP A 1066 27.39 -33.81 22.41
C TRP A 1066 27.47 -32.33 22.00
N ARG A 1067 27.38 -32.04 20.70
CA ARG A 1067 27.40 -30.66 20.18
C ARG A 1067 26.51 -30.45 18.96
N MET A 1068 26.21 -29.19 18.65
CA MET A 1068 25.45 -28.80 17.47
C MET A 1068 26.35 -28.01 16.51
N GLU A 1069 26.47 -28.48 15.26
CA GLU A 1069 27.21 -27.80 14.19
C GLU A 1069 26.24 -27.29 13.11
N TRP A 1070 26.46 -26.08 12.61
CA TRP A 1070 25.79 -25.58 11.41
C TRP A 1070 26.56 -26.00 10.16
N VAL A 1071 25.94 -26.82 9.30
CA VAL A 1071 26.58 -27.38 8.11
C VAL A 1071 25.94 -26.82 6.85
N LYS A 1072 26.76 -26.19 6.01
CA LYS A 1072 26.35 -25.56 4.74
C LYS A 1072 26.36 -26.58 3.60
N ARG A 1073 25.22 -27.21 3.31
CA ARG A 1073 25.05 -28.17 2.20
C ARG A 1073 24.36 -27.47 1.01
N LYS A 1074 25.08 -27.32 -0.10
CA LYS A 1074 24.64 -26.57 -1.30
C LYS A 1074 24.27 -25.11 -0.95
N LYS A 1075 23.00 -24.71 -1.12
CA LYS A 1075 22.49 -23.35 -0.84
C LYS A 1075 21.69 -23.25 0.48
N LYS A 1076 21.77 -24.25 1.36
CA LYS A 1076 21.11 -24.23 2.68
C LYS A 1076 22.10 -24.53 3.79
N GLU A 1077 21.97 -23.82 4.90
CA GLU A 1077 22.59 -24.15 6.18
C GLU A 1077 21.58 -24.95 7.00
N MET A 1078 22.06 -25.99 7.68
CA MET A 1078 21.25 -26.93 8.45
C MET A 1078 21.99 -27.27 9.74
N ARG A 1079 21.27 -27.38 10.86
CA ARG A 1079 21.82 -27.88 12.12
C ARG A 1079 22.00 -29.39 12.00
N GLU A 1080 23.23 -29.87 12.17
CA GLU A 1080 23.54 -31.27 12.42
C GLU A 1080 23.99 -31.39 13.88
N PHE A 1081 23.52 -32.43 14.56
CA PHE A 1081 23.94 -32.77 15.92
C PHE A 1081 25.03 -33.84 15.85
N LEU A 1082 26.01 -33.75 16.74
CA LEU A 1082 27.06 -34.74 16.90
C LEU A 1082 27.10 -35.29 18.31
N ASP A 1083 27.34 -36.60 18.42
CA ASP A 1083 27.71 -37.28 19.64
C ASP A 1083 29.24 -37.20 19.90
N PRO A 1084 29.74 -37.69 21.05
CA PRO A 1084 31.17 -37.75 21.34
C PRO A 1084 31.96 -38.60 20.34
N GLU A 1085 31.34 -39.66 19.80
CA GLU A 1085 31.93 -40.54 18.77
C GLU A 1085 32.04 -39.88 17.36
N GLY A 1086 31.35 -38.76 17.12
CA GLY A 1086 31.39 -37.99 15.86
C GLY A 1086 30.34 -38.39 14.81
N ASN A 1087 29.35 -39.20 15.17
CA ASN A 1087 28.19 -39.52 14.33
C ASN A 1087 27.32 -38.27 14.12
N ARG A 1088 26.66 -38.15 12.96
CA ARG A 1088 25.92 -36.94 12.55
C ARG A 1088 24.43 -37.21 12.38
N TYR A 1089 23.63 -36.59 13.26
CA TYR A 1089 22.17 -36.68 13.26
C TYR A 1089 21.55 -35.39 12.70
N ARG A 1090 20.57 -35.51 11.80
CA ARG A 1090 19.96 -34.38 11.08
C ARG A 1090 18.59 -33.97 11.63
N THR A 1091 17.95 -34.83 12.41
CA THR A 1091 16.66 -34.52 13.03
C THR A 1091 16.68 -34.73 14.54
N VAL A 1092 15.89 -33.94 15.26
CA VAL A 1092 15.71 -34.08 16.72
C VAL A 1092 15.20 -35.47 17.11
N ARG A 1093 14.50 -36.17 16.20
CA ARG A 1093 14.06 -37.56 16.39
C ARG A 1093 15.22 -38.56 16.37
N GLU A 1094 16.15 -38.41 15.44
CA GLU A 1094 17.38 -39.22 15.39
C GLU A 1094 18.22 -39.01 16.67
N VAL A 1095 18.37 -37.76 17.10
CA VAL A 1095 19.07 -37.42 18.36
C VAL A 1095 18.40 -38.11 19.55
N ARG A 1096 17.08 -37.97 19.75
CA ARG A 1096 16.37 -38.63 20.86
C ARG A 1096 16.55 -40.15 20.85
N ALA A 1097 16.60 -40.79 19.69
CA ALA A 1097 16.83 -42.23 19.58
C ALA A 1097 18.26 -42.62 20.01
N ALA A 1098 19.27 -41.90 19.53
CA ALA A 1098 20.67 -42.14 19.89
C ALA A 1098 20.99 -41.77 21.35
N LEU A 1099 20.31 -40.76 21.93
CA LEU A 1099 20.40 -40.45 23.35
C LEU A 1099 19.85 -41.58 24.23
N LEU A 1100 18.69 -42.15 23.88
CA LEU A 1100 18.15 -43.32 24.58
C LEU A 1100 19.08 -44.54 24.48
N GLU A 1101 19.75 -44.74 23.33
CA GLU A 1101 20.75 -45.80 23.20
C GLU A 1101 22.00 -45.53 24.06
N HIS A 1102 22.49 -44.29 24.09
CA HIS A 1102 23.61 -43.88 24.95
C HIS A 1102 23.27 -44.02 26.44
N GLU A 1103 22.08 -43.59 26.87
CA GLU A 1103 21.59 -43.77 28.25
C GLU A 1103 21.49 -45.26 28.62
N ALA A 1104 20.94 -46.11 27.74
CA ALA A 1104 20.92 -47.55 27.94
C ALA A 1104 22.33 -48.17 28.02
N ARG A 1105 23.27 -47.68 27.21
CA ARG A 1105 24.68 -48.10 27.21
C ARG A 1105 25.40 -47.69 28.51
N GLN A 1106 25.16 -46.47 29.00
CA GLN A 1106 25.66 -45.98 30.29
C GLN A 1106 25.06 -46.77 31.46
N ALA A 1107 23.74 -47.01 31.46
CA ALA A 1107 23.08 -47.83 32.48
C ALA A 1107 23.62 -49.27 32.50
N ALA A 1108 23.88 -49.87 31.33
CA ALA A 1108 24.50 -51.19 31.23
C ALA A 1108 25.95 -51.20 31.76
N LEU A 1109 26.74 -50.16 31.48
CA LEU A 1109 28.10 -50.00 32.02
C LEU A 1109 28.10 -49.80 33.54
N GLN A 1110 27.18 -48.98 34.08
CA GLN A 1110 27.03 -48.80 35.52
C GLN A 1110 26.57 -50.09 36.20
N ALA A 1111 25.61 -50.83 35.64
CA ALA A 1111 25.19 -52.13 36.15
C ALA A 1111 26.31 -53.18 36.09
N ALA A 1112 27.12 -53.18 35.03
CA ALA A 1112 28.29 -54.05 34.92
C ALA A 1112 29.38 -53.70 35.95
N LYS A 1113 29.64 -52.40 36.18
CA LYS A 1113 30.57 -51.90 37.21
C LYS A 1113 30.09 -52.25 38.61
N ALA A 1114 28.83 -51.97 38.94
CA ALA A 1114 28.21 -52.35 40.21
C ALA A 1114 28.23 -53.86 40.44
N ARG A 1115 28.06 -54.67 39.38
CA ARG A 1115 28.19 -56.14 39.44
C ARG A 1115 29.63 -56.59 39.67
N GLN A 1116 30.63 -55.94 39.08
CA GLN A 1116 32.05 -56.19 39.39
C GLN A 1116 32.40 -55.78 40.83
N GLU A 1117 31.93 -54.63 41.30
CA GLU A 1117 32.13 -54.14 42.65
C GLU A 1117 31.46 -55.06 43.69
N ALA A 1118 30.24 -55.56 43.42
CA ALA A 1118 29.57 -56.56 44.25
C ALA A 1118 30.30 -57.92 44.26
N LEU A 1119 30.88 -58.34 43.12
CA LEU A 1119 31.72 -59.55 43.04
C LEU A 1119 33.06 -59.38 43.78
N ALA A 1120 33.63 -58.17 43.79
CA ALA A 1120 34.85 -57.85 44.54
C ALA A 1120 34.59 -57.73 46.05
N ALA A 1121 33.41 -57.24 46.45
CA ALA A 1121 32.97 -57.13 47.84
C ALA A 1121 32.53 -58.46 48.49
N ALA A 1122 32.37 -59.53 47.70
CA ALA A 1122 31.93 -60.83 48.20
C ALA A 1122 32.97 -61.45 49.17
N PRO A 1123 32.63 -61.70 50.45
CA PRO A 1123 33.59 -62.19 51.43
C PRO A 1123 34.04 -63.63 51.10
N LYS A 1124 35.35 -63.86 51.14
CA LYS A 1124 36.01 -65.14 50.80
C LYS A 1124 35.53 -66.30 51.69
N ARG A 1125 34.44 -66.97 51.32
CA ARG A 1125 33.89 -68.12 52.06
C ARG A 1125 34.86 -69.32 52.05
N ARG A 1126 34.96 -69.96 53.22
CA ARG A 1126 35.90 -71.03 53.54
C ARG A 1126 35.48 -72.34 52.83
N ARG A 1127 36.46 -73.11 52.32
CA ARG A 1127 36.25 -74.39 51.61
C ARG A 1127 35.37 -75.38 52.39
N LEU A 1128 34.42 -76.00 51.69
CA LEU A 1128 34.01 -77.40 51.93
C LEU A 1128 33.92 -78.17 50.59
N ARG A 1129 33.86 -79.51 50.66
CA ARG A 1129 34.55 -80.42 49.73
C ARG A 1129 33.60 -81.43 49.05
N GLY A 1130 33.49 -81.36 47.72
CA GLY A 1130 32.91 -82.36 46.81
C GLY A 1130 33.09 -81.86 45.37
N LYS A 1131 33.68 -82.59 44.40
CA LYS A 1131 33.21 -83.83 43.75
C LYS A 1131 31.77 -83.69 43.20
N SER A 1132 31.51 -83.91 41.90
CA SER A 1132 32.41 -84.27 40.78
C SER A 1132 31.68 -84.17 39.43
N SER A 1133 32.44 -84.11 38.32
CA SER A 1133 31.97 -84.29 36.93
C SER A 1133 31.04 -83.22 36.34
N SER A 1134 30.96 -83.02 35.01
CA SER A 1134 31.96 -83.18 33.94
C SER A 1134 31.36 -82.75 32.59
N GLN A 1135 32.05 -81.86 31.86
CA GLN A 1135 32.00 -81.78 30.37
C GLN A 1135 30.62 -81.40 29.75
N LEU A 1136 30.47 -81.02 28.47
CA LEU A 1136 31.35 -80.33 27.50
C LEU A 1136 30.44 -79.54 26.54
N PHE A 1137 30.88 -78.35 26.09
CA PHE A 1137 30.57 -77.72 24.77
C PHE A 1137 29.09 -77.41 24.41
N ASP A 1138 28.77 -76.76 23.28
CA ASP A 1138 29.27 -75.48 22.72
C ASP A 1138 28.38 -75.05 21.52
N MET A 1139 28.50 -73.78 21.10
CA MET A 1139 28.19 -73.20 19.77
C MET A 1139 26.74 -73.10 19.21
N ALA A 1140 26.50 -71.89 18.66
CA ALA A 1140 25.80 -71.58 17.38
C ALA A 1140 24.26 -71.65 17.24
N ASP A 1141 23.64 -70.47 17.12
CA ASP A 1141 23.09 -69.86 15.87
C ASP A 1141 22.98 -70.70 14.56
N PRO A 1142 22.17 -70.28 13.55
CA PRO A 1142 21.05 -69.32 13.57
C PRO A 1142 19.81 -69.73 12.71
N ALA A 1143 18.75 -68.92 12.81
CA ALA A 1143 17.76 -68.52 11.77
C ALA A 1143 17.14 -69.52 10.74
N LEU A 1144 15.81 -69.45 10.57
CA LEU A 1144 15.06 -69.20 9.31
C LEU A 1144 13.58 -69.67 9.37
N GLY A 1145 12.71 -69.11 8.51
CA GLY A 1145 11.62 -69.90 7.89
C GLY A 1145 10.14 -69.60 8.24
N GLY A 1146 9.49 -68.80 7.38
CA GLY A 1146 8.25 -69.17 6.65
C GLY A 1146 7.00 -69.75 7.36
N THR A 1147 5.93 -68.96 7.33
CA THR A 1147 4.50 -69.38 7.35
C THR A 1147 4.13 -70.31 6.17
N PRO A 1148 2.93 -70.98 6.07
CA PRO A 1148 1.65 -70.69 6.76
C PRO A 1148 0.73 -71.89 7.16
N ALA A 1149 -0.49 -71.54 7.60
CA ALA A 1149 -1.78 -72.23 7.39
C ALA A 1149 -2.19 -73.47 8.23
N SER A 1150 -3.18 -73.29 9.11
CA SER A 1150 -4.58 -73.77 8.93
C SER A 1150 -5.44 -73.51 10.18
N ALA A 1151 -6.77 -73.57 10.04
CA ALA A 1151 -7.77 -73.47 11.13
C ALA A 1151 -8.59 -74.79 11.15
N PRO A 1152 -9.28 -75.18 12.25
CA PRO A 1152 -10.45 -74.44 12.76
C PRO A 1152 -10.54 -74.35 14.31
N GLY A 1153 -11.60 -73.68 14.82
CA GLY A 1153 -12.01 -73.71 16.25
C GLY A 1153 -12.81 -74.98 16.62
N PRO A 1154 -13.39 -75.09 17.84
CA PRO A 1154 -14.18 -74.01 18.50
C PRO A 1154 -13.95 -73.79 20.02
N ASN A 1155 -14.64 -72.79 20.59
CA ASN A 1155 -14.88 -72.56 22.03
C ASN A 1155 -15.90 -73.59 22.61
N PRO A 1156 -16.25 -73.62 23.93
CA PRO A 1156 -15.71 -72.95 25.15
C PRO A 1156 -15.19 -74.04 26.17
N PRO A 1157 -15.04 -73.88 27.53
CA PRO A 1157 -15.44 -72.78 28.44
C PRO A 1157 -14.54 -72.41 29.66
N ALA A 1158 -15.00 -71.37 30.36
CA ALA A 1158 -15.00 -71.10 31.83
C ALA A 1158 -13.72 -71.05 32.71
N GLU A 1159 -13.71 -69.99 33.54
CA GLU A 1159 -13.33 -69.91 34.97
C GLU A 1159 -11.85 -70.05 35.42
N ASP A 1160 -11.30 -68.88 35.80
CA ASP A 1160 -10.64 -68.53 37.07
C ASP A 1160 -9.20 -68.98 37.44
N ASP A 1161 -8.66 -68.24 38.43
CA ASP A 1161 -7.45 -68.43 39.24
C ASP A 1161 -6.09 -68.71 38.59
N PHE A 1162 -5.37 -67.66 38.15
CA PHE A 1162 -3.91 -67.55 38.37
C PHE A 1162 -3.32 -66.11 38.18
N ALA A 1163 -3.60 -65.15 39.07
CA ALA A 1163 -3.09 -63.76 38.92
C ALA A 1163 -2.71 -62.96 40.19
N GLU A 1164 -2.93 -63.43 41.42
CA GLU A 1164 -2.79 -62.56 42.61
C GLU A 1164 -1.39 -62.56 43.27
N ASP A 1165 -0.52 -63.54 42.96
CA ASP A 1165 0.72 -63.76 43.74
C ASP A 1165 1.96 -62.99 43.24
N LEU A 1166 1.84 -62.19 42.16
CA LEU A 1166 2.98 -61.43 41.61
C LEU A 1166 3.09 -59.98 42.13
N LEU A 1167 2.07 -59.45 42.80
CA LEU A 1167 2.05 -58.08 43.34
C LEU A 1167 2.48 -57.97 44.81
N LYS A 1168 2.62 -59.10 45.52
CA LYS A 1168 3.04 -59.16 46.94
C LYS A 1168 4.55 -58.92 47.18
N ALA A 1169 5.34 -58.81 46.12
CA ALA A 1169 6.82 -58.82 46.19
C ALA A 1169 7.49 -57.43 46.29
N LEU A 1170 6.73 -56.32 46.18
CA LEU A 1170 7.26 -54.96 46.20
C LEU A 1170 6.69 -54.17 47.39
N GLY A 1171 7.14 -54.51 48.59
CA GLY A 1171 6.76 -53.82 49.82
C GLY A 1171 7.31 -52.39 49.87
N MET A 1172 6.46 -51.41 49.55
CA MET A 1172 6.70 -50.00 49.82
C MET A 1172 5.47 -49.42 50.52
N GLU A 1173 5.67 -48.95 51.74
CA GLU A 1173 4.62 -48.29 52.52
C GLU A 1173 4.36 -46.87 51.96
N ALA A 1174 3.12 -46.41 52.04
CA ALA A 1174 2.72 -45.06 51.68
C ALA A 1174 1.74 -44.53 52.73
N GLU A 1175 1.90 -43.27 53.14
CA GLU A 1175 1.05 -42.64 54.16
C GLU A 1175 -0.41 -42.52 53.71
N ALA A 1176 -1.33 -42.70 54.65
CA ALA A 1176 -2.76 -42.64 54.38
C ALA A 1176 -3.30 -41.20 54.42
N PRO A 1177 -4.08 -40.75 53.42
CA PRO A 1177 -4.83 -39.51 53.51
C PRO A 1177 -6.00 -39.64 54.52
N PRO A 1178 -6.46 -38.53 55.14
CA PRO A 1178 -7.54 -38.57 56.11
C PRO A 1178 -8.89 -38.96 55.48
N ALA A 1179 -9.72 -39.65 56.27
CA ALA A 1179 -11.00 -40.17 55.82
C ALA A 1179 -12.09 -39.07 55.65
N PRO A 1180 -13.00 -39.21 54.67
CA PRO A 1180 -14.14 -38.31 54.53
C PRO A 1180 -15.16 -38.47 55.67
N ALA A 1181 -15.79 -37.37 56.06
CA ALA A 1181 -16.81 -37.35 57.11
C ALA A 1181 -18.10 -38.09 56.68
N PRO A 1182 -18.85 -38.69 57.64
CA PRO A 1182 -20.10 -39.40 57.33
C PRO A 1182 -21.24 -38.45 56.95
N PRO A 1183 -22.19 -38.88 56.09
CA PRO A 1183 -23.37 -38.09 55.75
C PRO A 1183 -24.34 -37.96 56.94
N ALA A 1184 -25.00 -36.80 57.04
CA ALA A 1184 -25.97 -36.51 58.09
C ALA A 1184 -27.28 -37.33 57.93
N PRO A 1185 -27.97 -37.70 59.04
CA PRO A 1185 -29.21 -38.46 58.99
C PRO A 1185 -30.41 -37.61 58.54
N PRO A 1186 -31.45 -38.22 57.92
CA PRO A 1186 -32.67 -37.51 57.56
C PRO A 1186 -33.54 -37.20 58.79
N ALA A 1187 -34.09 -35.99 58.84
CA ALA A 1187 -35.09 -35.58 59.82
C ALA A 1187 -36.49 -36.18 59.48
N PRO A 1188 -37.36 -36.41 60.48
CA PRO A 1188 -38.66 -37.07 60.28
C PRO A 1188 -39.72 -36.13 59.67
N PRO A 1189 -40.78 -36.68 59.06
CA PRO A 1189 -41.91 -35.92 58.55
C PRO A 1189 -42.90 -35.56 59.67
N ASP A 1190 -43.52 -34.38 59.56
CA ASP A 1190 -44.75 -34.06 60.29
C ASP A 1190 -45.80 -33.45 59.34
N GLN A 1191 -47.05 -33.41 59.79
CA GLN A 1191 -48.19 -33.61 58.89
C GLN A 1191 -48.96 -32.37 58.43
N ALA A 1192 -49.53 -32.51 57.23
CA ALA A 1192 -50.76 -31.90 56.72
C ALA A 1192 -50.86 -30.35 56.64
N GLU A 1193 -50.99 -29.86 55.40
CA GLU A 1193 -52.13 -28.98 55.08
C GLU A 1193 -52.57 -29.08 53.60
N SER A 1194 -53.69 -28.43 53.29
CA SER A 1194 -54.60 -28.66 52.16
C SER A 1194 -54.02 -28.74 50.74
N THR A 1195 -54.58 -29.62 49.92
CA THR A 1195 -54.42 -29.68 48.47
C THR A 1195 -54.97 -28.42 47.79
N LEU A 1196 -54.15 -27.71 47.00
CA LEU A 1196 -54.61 -26.74 45.98
C LEU A 1196 -53.79 -26.84 44.69
N GLN A 1197 -54.47 -26.78 43.54
CA GLN A 1197 -53.89 -26.90 42.19
C GLN A 1197 -54.24 -25.69 41.31
N THR A 1198 -53.42 -24.64 41.31
CA THR A 1198 -53.40 -23.65 40.23
C THR A 1198 -51.99 -23.12 39.96
N GLY A 1199 -51.43 -23.50 38.81
CA GLY A 1199 -50.09 -23.09 38.36
C GLY A 1199 -50.09 -22.00 37.27
N LEU A 1200 -51.23 -21.34 37.02
CA LEU A 1200 -51.33 -20.31 35.97
C LEU A 1200 -50.78 -18.96 36.47
N LYS A 1201 -49.78 -18.45 35.77
CA LYS A 1201 -49.56 -16.99 35.69
C LYS A 1201 -50.56 -16.41 34.68
N VAL A 1202 -51.15 -15.28 35.03
CA VAL A 1202 -52.05 -14.51 34.16
C VAL A 1202 -51.76 -13.02 34.33
N ARG A 1203 -52.00 -12.26 33.26
CA ARG A 1203 -51.87 -10.80 33.28
C ARG A 1203 -53.23 -10.17 33.51
N LEU A 1204 -53.32 -9.23 34.44
CA LEU A 1204 -54.54 -8.47 34.69
C LEU A 1204 -54.60 -7.27 33.75
N THR A 1205 -55.64 -7.19 32.91
CA THR A 1205 -55.74 -6.18 31.85
C THR A 1205 -55.87 -4.76 32.39
N GLU A 1206 -56.61 -4.54 33.48
CA GLU A 1206 -56.79 -3.21 34.09
C GLU A 1206 -55.55 -2.68 34.83
N LEU A 1207 -54.64 -3.57 35.26
CA LEU A 1207 -53.45 -3.21 36.05
C LEU A 1207 -52.12 -3.38 35.29
N GLY A 1208 -52.13 -4.09 34.16
CA GLY A 1208 -50.94 -4.42 33.35
C GLY A 1208 -49.93 -5.37 34.03
N GLN A 1209 -50.14 -5.71 35.30
CA GLN A 1209 -49.24 -6.52 36.13
C GLN A 1209 -49.50 -8.03 35.98
N MET A 1210 -48.48 -8.81 36.34
CA MET A 1210 -48.53 -10.27 36.40
C MET A 1210 -48.91 -10.73 37.80
N GLY A 1211 -49.70 -11.80 37.88
CA GLY A 1211 -50.03 -12.49 39.13
C GLY A 1211 -50.24 -13.99 38.94
N ARG A 1212 -50.35 -14.71 40.06
CA ARG A 1212 -50.75 -16.12 40.10
C ARG A 1212 -52.23 -16.22 40.43
N LEU A 1213 -52.96 -17.07 39.70
CA LEU A 1213 -54.37 -17.33 39.94
C LEU A 1213 -54.56 -18.27 41.13
N GLY A 1214 -55.19 -17.79 42.21
CA GLY A 1214 -55.66 -18.59 43.33
C GLY A 1214 -57.03 -19.20 43.04
N ASP A 1215 -57.82 -19.41 44.09
CA ASP A 1215 -59.16 -19.99 43.97
C ASP A 1215 -60.22 -19.01 43.47
N ARG A 1216 -61.38 -19.56 43.09
CA ARG A 1216 -62.58 -18.80 42.71
C ARG A 1216 -63.50 -18.65 43.92
N ASN A 1217 -63.85 -17.42 44.27
CA ASN A 1217 -64.73 -17.11 45.39
C ASN A 1217 -66.22 -17.36 45.06
N ALA A 1218 -67.09 -17.21 46.05
CA ALA A 1218 -68.53 -17.44 45.92
C ALA A 1218 -69.22 -16.49 44.91
N ASP A 1219 -68.67 -15.29 44.68
CA ASP A 1219 -69.16 -14.31 43.70
C ASP A 1219 -68.69 -14.60 42.27
N GLY A 1220 -68.00 -15.73 42.05
CA GLY A 1220 -67.47 -16.13 40.75
C GLY A 1220 -66.23 -15.34 40.31
N CYS A 1221 -65.63 -14.54 41.18
CA CYS A 1221 -64.37 -13.85 40.95
C CYS A 1221 -63.20 -14.71 41.44
N TRP A 1222 -62.08 -14.66 40.73
CA TRP A 1222 -60.85 -15.35 41.10
C TRP A 1222 -59.97 -14.46 41.98
N GLU A 1223 -59.32 -15.06 42.96
CA GLU A 1223 -58.23 -14.42 43.69
C GLU A 1223 -56.98 -14.36 42.80
N CYS A 1224 -56.35 -13.20 42.67
CA CYS A 1224 -55.09 -13.04 41.96
C CYS A 1224 -54.03 -12.44 42.90
N PHE A 1225 -52.91 -13.15 43.02
CA PHE A 1225 -51.76 -12.73 43.83
C PHE A 1225 -50.71 -12.09 42.93
N LEU A 1226 -50.63 -10.77 42.97
CA LEU A 1226 -49.68 -9.96 42.19
C LEU A 1226 -48.25 -10.22 42.67
N GLU A 1227 -47.28 -10.21 41.75
CA GLU A 1227 -45.87 -10.43 42.11
C GLU A 1227 -45.27 -9.29 42.97
N VAL A 1228 -45.98 -8.16 43.09
CA VAL A 1228 -45.65 -7.03 43.98
C VAL A 1228 -46.30 -7.13 45.38
N GLY A 1229 -46.85 -8.31 45.75
CA GLY A 1229 -47.38 -8.58 47.09
C GLY A 1229 -48.84 -8.18 47.35
N GLY A 1230 -49.54 -7.66 46.34
CA GLY A 1230 -50.98 -7.33 46.44
C GLY A 1230 -51.89 -8.52 46.10
N LYS A 1231 -52.99 -8.69 46.85
CA LYS A 1231 -54.08 -9.62 46.53
C LYS A 1231 -55.25 -8.85 45.94
N VAL A 1232 -55.75 -9.27 44.77
CA VAL A 1232 -56.83 -8.58 44.03
C VAL A 1232 -57.89 -9.59 43.62
N MET A 1233 -59.17 -9.21 43.65
CA MET A 1233 -60.28 -10.00 43.11
C MET A 1233 -60.53 -9.62 41.66
N ALA A 1234 -60.54 -10.58 40.75
CA ALA A 1234 -60.71 -10.34 39.31
C ALA A 1234 -61.69 -11.32 38.67
N LYS A 1235 -62.43 -10.87 37.66
CA LYS A 1235 -63.35 -11.71 36.89
C LYS A 1235 -62.61 -12.43 35.78
N GLU A 1236 -63.24 -13.48 35.27
CA GLU A 1236 -62.71 -14.30 34.17
C GLU A 1236 -62.52 -13.52 32.85
N SER A 1237 -63.14 -12.33 32.75
CA SER A 1237 -62.96 -11.35 31.68
C SER A 1237 -61.65 -10.57 31.74
N ASP A 1238 -60.97 -10.57 32.88
CA ASP A 1238 -59.94 -9.56 33.22
C ASP A 1238 -58.52 -10.11 32.99
N PHE A 1239 -58.42 -11.32 32.40
CA PHE A 1239 -57.19 -12.10 32.26
C PHE A 1239 -56.72 -12.25 30.82
N GLU A 1240 -55.46 -11.90 30.57
CA GLU A 1240 -54.69 -12.39 29.41
C GLU A 1240 -53.79 -13.57 29.80
N LEU A 1241 -53.91 -14.67 29.05
CA LEU A 1241 -53.06 -15.85 29.17
C LEU A 1241 -51.68 -15.60 28.54
N ALA A 1242 -50.62 -15.73 29.35
CA ALA A 1242 -49.25 -15.72 28.84
C ALA A 1242 -48.95 -17.03 28.08
N ASP A 1243 -48.59 -16.90 26.80
CA ASP A 1243 -48.44 -18.00 25.83
C ASP A 1243 -47.19 -18.87 26.07
N PRO A 1244 -47.18 -20.15 25.63
CA PRO A 1244 -46.28 -20.47 24.52
C PRO A 1244 -46.80 -21.51 23.49
N SER A 1245 -47.25 -21.01 22.34
CA SER A 1245 -47.15 -21.50 20.96
C SER A 1245 -47.02 -23.01 20.66
N VAL A 1246 -48.16 -23.70 20.44
CA VAL A 1246 -48.30 -24.66 19.30
C VAL A 1246 -49.75 -24.71 18.76
N ALA A 1247 -50.08 -23.85 17.79
CA ALA A 1247 -51.39 -23.87 17.13
C ALA A 1247 -51.52 -24.94 16.03
N LYS A 1248 -52.06 -26.13 16.35
CA LYS A 1248 -52.43 -27.15 15.35
C LYS A 1248 -53.73 -26.79 14.62
N ARG A 1249 -53.66 -26.17 13.44
CA ARG A 1249 -54.84 -26.04 12.55
C ARG A 1249 -55.17 -27.38 11.87
N LYS A 1250 -56.42 -27.85 12.05
CA LYS A 1250 -57.03 -28.91 11.23
C LYS A 1250 -57.35 -28.36 9.83
N ALA A 1251 -57.35 -29.22 8.82
CA ALA A 1251 -57.85 -28.91 7.48
C ALA A 1251 -58.72 -30.08 6.97
N ASN A 1252 -59.91 -29.77 6.44
CA ASN A 1252 -60.83 -30.76 5.89
C ASN A 1252 -60.45 -31.13 4.44
N PRO A 1253 -60.74 -32.37 3.98
CA PRO A 1253 -60.44 -32.80 2.62
C PRO A 1253 -61.54 -32.35 1.62
N PRO A 1254 -61.18 -31.83 0.42
CA PRO A 1254 -62.09 -31.73 -0.72
C PRO A 1254 -62.25 -33.10 -1.42
N PRO A 1255 -63.34 -33.31 -2.20
CA PRO A 1255 -63.81 -34.65 -2.57
C PRO A 1255 -63.10 -35.29 -3.77
N ALA A 1256 -63.23 -36.61 -3.88
CA ALA A 1256 -62.74 -37.39 -5.01
C ALA A 1256 -63.45 -37.02 -6.33
N ARG A 1257 -62.68 -36.92 -7.43
CA ARG A 1257 -63.20 -36.88 -8.80
C ARG A 1257 -62.64 -38.04 -9.62
N ARG A 1258 -63.48 -38.61 -10.48
CA ARG A 1258 -63.30 -39.92 -11.14
C ARG A 1258 -63.07 -39.74 -12.64
N VAL A 1259 -62.51 -40.76 -13.31
CA VAL A 1259 -62.32 -40.90 -14.78
C VAL A 1259 -61.42 -39.82 -15.44
N ARG A 1260 -60.71 -40.03 -16.57
CA ARG A 1260 -60.66 -41.14 -17.56
C ARG A 1260 -59.23 -41.62 -17.85
N ALA A 1261 -59.10 -42.84 -18.36
CA ALA A 1261 -57.90 -43.34 -19.02
C ALA A 1261 -57.98 -43.17 -20.57
N ARG A 1262 -56.90 -42.71 -21.18
CA ARG A 1262 -56.50 -42.77 -22.61
C ARG A 1262 -55.04 -42.27 -22.67
N GLY A 1263 -54.11 -42.79 -23.48
CA GLY A 1263 -54.15 -43.99 -24.30
C GLY A 1263 -53.06 -43.97 -25.38
N ARG A 1264 -52.20 -45.02 -25.42
CA ARG A 1264 -51.21 -45.39 -26.47
C ARG A 1264 -50.27 -44.30 -27.04
N GLY A 1265 -48.96 -44.54 -26.89
CA GLY A 1265 -47.91 -44.04 -27.78
C GLY A 1265 -46.72 -45.00 -27.74
N LYS A 1266 -46.46 -45.72 -28.85
CA LYS A 1266 -45.35 -46.69 -28.99
C LYS A 1266 -44.41 -46.23 -30.11
N ALA A 1267 -43.12 -46.21 -29.81
CA ALA A 1267 -41.98 -46.49 -30.70
C ALA A 1267 -40.85 -46.90 -29.73
N GLU A 1268 -40.23 -48.09 -29.80
CA GLU A 1268 -39.33 -48.59 -30.86
C GLU A 1268 -38.07 -47.70 -30.95
N VAL A 1269 -36.85 -48.11 -30.59
CA VAL A 1269 -36.05 -49.37 -30.68
C VAL A 1269 -34.80 -49.01 -31.50
N ALA A 1270 -33.64 -48.95 -30.84
CA ALA A 1270 -32.32 -49.39 -31.34
C ALA A 1270 -31.21 -49.01 -30.32
N PRO A 1271 -30.30 -49.93 -29.94
CA PRO A 1271 -29.08 -49.61 -29.22
C PRO A 1271 -27.80 -49.88 -30.05
N SER A 1272 -26.78 -49.03 -29.88
CA SER A 1272 -25.40 -49.20 -30.38
C SER A 1272 -24.45 -48.59 -29.33
N GLN A 1273 -23.52 -49.36 -28.74
CA GLN A 1273 -22.12 -49.54 -29.17
C GLN A 1273 -21.30 -48.24 -29.10
N LEU A 1274 -20.40 -48.14 -28.12
CA LEU A 1274 -18.96 -48.54 -28.13
C LEU A 1274 -18.07 -47.44 -28.75
N GLY A 1275 -16.89 -47.27 -28.16
CA GLY A 1275 -16.02 -46.12 -28.40
C GLY A 1275 -15.06 -45.92 -27.22
N GLU A 1276 -14.07 -46.80 -27.15
CA GLU A 1276 -12.83 -46.56 -26.38
C GLU A 1276 -11.99 -45.51 -27.12
N ASP A 1277 -11.24 -44.67 -26.40
CA ASP A 1277 -9.77 -44.63 -26.49
C ASP A 1277 -9.18 -43.48 -25.65
N SER A 1278 -7.85 -43.50 -25.51
CA SER A 1278 -7.03 -42.66 -24.63
C SER A 1278 -6.34 -41.50 -25.34
N ASP A 1279 -6.12 -40.41 -24.60
CA ASP A 1279 -4.78 -39.86 -24.28
C ASP A 1279 -4.87 -38.97 -23.01
#